data_AF-A0A2S7VB37-F1
#
_entry.id   AF-A0A2S7VB37-F1
#
_cell.length_a   1.000
_cell.length_b   1.000
_cell.length_c   1.000
_cell.angle_alpha   90.00
_cell.angle_beta   90.00
_cell.angle_gamma   90.00
#
_symmetry.space_group_name_H-M   'P 1'
#
loop_
_entity.id
_entity.type
_entity.pdbx_description
1 polymer ?
#
loop_
_entity_poly.entity_id
_entity_poly.type
_entity_poly.pdbx_seq_one_letter_code
_entity_poly.pdbx_strand_id
1 'polypeptide(L)'
;MISILIRFPSVIFFFLCVVAFGVATPSYAYDEIGIEHFPNVVQGHANRGIQCSLSRNASQLFVYNDATIKGTKGLDLHFCRGFNYMPSTSCDDQYGGRRACSISYTQYPALQLKPFQKASGRDSVSCTAPQNIYSPDLKFFTGFQGCHAAFMTSEHKIKSLVLYEASVIHFFDGEHWIEDLGMHDGSRIIIHGHVKIHVKKTAQLNGSQIEYADSKAQLILVSRNGVELNYSWSSQQQSKISGYVYAKSYVSLNNGSVISGRVNTQMLTVSDQSVIEDQEIQPARCEYLPKETFSSSNTDNWSIVAYKNSIKPHVENGRFRMNSLRYDQATAAVYNYLFPSDDNYLEVEFDHYAHSGSGADGLALVLSDASVPPQTGAFGGPLGYGLKPGIQGFAGGWLGLGIDEYGNYARSGGTDIGPGFTPNNVALRGSGRQDAAGNWVVGYRYIKGNHSLGNLDGRKGQAHRYKMIIDSRDSGKVFVTVKRMVGDTNLWQTVIPRFDVMQRYGQSVIPENFRVSITASTGSLTNVHDLDNFQVCADKHQKITEGIHHFEFDYAGSGSTCQSSDITLRACLNESCSKLYPRDAYNDGSLPALSVDLLPAQGSDVANWEGGTSVRFDNEVRLKLKGERAGKVKLGIAKSSIPQSGFDEARCRINGGPLSVANCEVTFSSHVLAVKVKDIVASKQSPGDNYLSFCSQNTSQEGLSRDVNMSIEYEVAPVDRSKPVSFIYQKKRKSGELFWSQPFELNTSNTKLKDVYFDNKGSAAFKIRYAEVGKIKLKARVADIDDSSGFKSFVSFPAGLRLSAYNHAGTKGDCSDTTEQCSRGFVAAGEVFETTVVAYQYDNSVARNYQESDLLMGNHVLYPVQGVDGQLLNTTLPEGAVWKEGEIKVPQAVSEVGAFELTVQAPIARQFGSGDIGKSVYLGSQAFKIEDGRLAIGRFYPKYFLQENPEWNVANQNDIAYLGQPYDSSVHQVYPMASGESSVGNALNNYRFFHPDLQAKFGVLDDTAVDNRFLLDTDAGAWSTDRKHWLLNDGAAILERVTGTDGISRKDNPFNTSDANSSVTHFGLTVDGVDPVSFTDSDTLTDSAEFLVQPPARYGRMALDDIGGNSGITLTIPLRAEFWDGSEFVVNDDDNRSAFDGSKACKQVIWHSDGAITTLASLNGSGSVDSGEEEVTADQNTPAGKDTPREQVRLWSRMGNSKPSKKTGENEISCSTDYEDQPWLQYNWRQLGDEDPSTVVTFGIYRGNDRVIYRGETGLTGQ
;
A
#
# COMPACT_ATOMS: atom_id res chain seq x y z
N MET A 1 -24.71 55.52 -24.11
CA MET A 1 -25.16 55.16 -25.47
C MET A 1 -26.11 53.98 -25.34
N ILE A 2 -27.40 54.26 -25.58
CA ILE A 2 -28.52 53.41 -26.05
C ILE A 2 -28.60 51.99 -25.43
N SER A 3 -29.37 51.72 -24.37
CA SER A 3 -30.83 51.79 -24.13
C SER A 3 -31.69 50.72 -24.83
N ILE A 4 -32.68 50.21 -24.07
CA ILE A 4 -33.98 49.61 -24.45
C ILE A 4 -34.02 48.06 -24.28
N LEU A 5 -34.59 47.46 -23.22
CA LEU A 5 -36.01 47.35 -22.76
C LEU A 5 -36.95 46.64 -23.77
N ILE A 6 -37.94 45.90 -23.22
CA ILE A 6 -39.22 45.39 -23.82
C ILE A 6 -39.26 43.84 -23.85
N ARG A 7 -39.78 43.18 -22.81
CA ARG A 7 -41.20 42.92 -22.41
C ARG A 7 -41.76 41.59 -22.96
N PHE A 8 -42.02 40.65 -22.04
CA PHE A 8 -43.17 39.76 -22.11
C PHE A 8 -44.47 40.58 -22.07
N PRO A 9 -45.55 40.18 -22.78
CA PRO A 9 -46.70 39.54 -22.13
C PRO A 9 -47.41 38.48 -23.02
N SER A 10 -47.85 37.32 -22.51
CA SER A 10 -49.08 37.01 -21.76
C SER A 10 -50.35 36.84 -22.64
N VAL A 11 -51.18 35.85 -22.25
CA VAL A 11 -52.68 35.88 -22.20
C VAL A 11 -53.47 34.96 -23.18
N ILE A 12 -54.11 33.93 -22.57
CA ILE A 12 -55.49 33.36 -22.77
C ILE A 12 -55.72 32.39 -23.96
N PHE A 13 -56.01 31.09 -23.73
CA PHE A 13 -57.23 30.40 -23.22
C PHE A 13 -58.19 29.96 -24.34
N PHE A 14 -58.45 28.64 -24.42
CA PHE A 14 -59.69 27.97 -24.87
C PHE A 14 -60.09 28.10 -26.37
N PHE A 15 -60.65 27.14 -27.11
CA PHE A 15 -61.12 25.76 -26.88
C PHE A 15 -61.58 25.18 -28.27
N LEU A 16 -61.89 23.87 -28.31
CA LEU A 16 -62.79 23.14 -29.24
C LEU A 16 -62.29 22.64 -30.63
N CYS A 17 -62.12 21.32 -30.71
CA CYS A 17 -62.93 20.34 -31.48
C CYS A 17 -62.06 19.17 -32.01
N VAL A 18 -62.06 18.00 -31.35
CA VAL A 18 -62.99 16.86 -31.54
C VAL A 18 -62.40 15.80 -32.50
N VAL A 19 -62.04 14.67 -31.89
CA VAL A 19 -62.07 13.28 -32.39
C VAL A 19 -61.07 12.90 -33.50
N ALA A 20 -60.00 12.24 -33.07
CA ALA A 20 -59.52 11.03 -33.74
C ALA A 20 -59.28 9.96 -32.67
N PHE A 21 -60.22 9.01 -32.55
CA PHE A 21 -60.04 7.78 -31.80
C PHE A 21 -58.90 6.97 -32.45
N GLY A 22 -57.68 7.13 -31.95
CA GLY A 22 -56.61 6.15 -32.11
C GLY A 22 -56.64 5.22 -30.93
N VAL A 23 -57.23 4.03 -31.10
CA VAL A 23 -57.13 2.94 -30.12
C VAL A 23 -55.65 2.61 -29.95
N ALA A 24 -55.01 3.12 -28.90
CA ALA A 24 -53.68 2.70 -28.51
C ALA A 24 -53.79 1.27 -27.99
N THR A 25 -53.41 0.32 -28.84
CA THR A 25 -53.17 -1.07 -28.45
C THR A 25 -52.16 -1.11 -27.31
N PRO A 26 -52.27 -2.06 -26.36
CA PRO A 26 -51.28 -2.21 -25.30
C PRO A 26 -49.90 -2.43 -25.91
N SER A 27 -48.94 -1.56 -25.60
CA SER A 27 -47.54 -1.80 -25.89
C SER A 27 -47.07 -2.94 -24.97
N TYR A 28 -46.92 -4.14 -25.51
CA TYR A 28 -46.21 -5.22 -24.84
C TYR A 28 -44.77 -4.74 -24.58
N ALA A 29 -44.35 -4.72 -23.31
CA ALA A 29 -42.96 -4.48 -22.96
C ALA A 29 -42.11 -5.66 -23.46
N TYR A 30 -41.00 -5.38 -24.15
CA TYR A 30 -40.03 -6.39 -24.57
C TYR A 30 -39.13 -6.75 -23.38
N ASP A 31 -38.77 -8.03 -23.23
CA ASP A 31 -37.89 -8.48 -22.13
C ASP A 31 -36.45 -8.01 -22.39
N GLU A 32 -35.85 -7.37 -21.39
CA GLU A 32 -34.42 -7.14 -21.35
C GLU A 32 -33.73 -8.42 -20.88
N ILE A 33 -32.96 -9.07 -21.76
CA ILE A 33 -32.32 -10.36 -21.44
C ILE A 33 -31.13 -10.12 -20.52
N GLY A 34 -31.25 -10.54 -19.26
CA GLY A 34 -30.16 -10.71 -18.30
C GLY A 34 -29.93 -12.17 -17.91
N ILE A 35 -29.00 -12.41 -16.99
CA ILE A 35 -28.58 -13.74 -16.52
C ILE A 35 -29.71 -14.56 -15.88
N GLU A 36 -30.71 -13.90 -15.32
CA GLU A 36 -31.90 -14.51 -14.71
C GLU A 36 -32.73 -15.32 -15.70
N HIS A 37 -32.57 -15.07 -17.00
CA HIS A 37 -33.19 -15.85 -18.08
C HIS A 37 -32.42 -17.14 -18.40
N PHE A 38 -31.36 -17.43 -17.64
CA PHE A 38 -30.55 -18.63 -17.71
C PHE A 38 -30.50 -19.38 -16.38
N PRO A 39 -31.63 -19.88 -15.86
CA PRO A 39 -31.70 -20.48 -14.53
C PRO A 39 -30.90 -21.77 -14.37
N ASN A 40 -30.62 -22.50 -15.46
CA ASN A 40 -29.86 -23.75 -15.47
C ASN A 40 -28.65 -23.64 -16.42
N VAL A 41 -27.68 -24.57 -16.30
CA VAL A 41 -26.55 -24.64 -17.25
C VAL A 41 -27.04 -24.78 -18.70
N VAL A 42 -28.09 -25.57 -18.91
CA VAL A 42 -28.81 -25.63 -20.19
C VAL A 42 -30.31 -25.72 -19.95
N GLN A 43 -31.09 -25.08 -20.81
CA GLN A 43 -32.54 -25.21 -20.81
C GLN A 43 -33.15 -25.02 -22.19
N GLY A 44 -34.29 -25.68 -22.37
CA GLY A 44 -35.11 -25.62 -23.56
C GLY A 44 -36.17 -24.53 -23.48
N HIS A 45 -36.46 -23.87 -24.60
CA HIS A 45 -37.62 -22.96 -24.71
C HIS A 45 -38.54 -23.26 -25.90
N ALA A 46 -39.78 -22.78 -25.83
CA ALA A 46 -40.71 -22.78 -26.97
C ALA A 46 -41.71 -21.60 -26.92
N ASN A 47 -42.41 -21.35 -28.03
CA ASN A 47 -43.25 -20.16 -28.22
C ASN A 47 -44.42 -20.00 -27.22
N ARG A 48 -44.92 -21.07 -26.54
CA ARG A 48 -45.99 -20.97 -25.53
C ARG A 48 -45.93 -22.09 -24.47
N GLY A 49 -46.04 -21.72 -23.19
CA GLY A 49 -46.32 -22.61 -22.05
C GLY A 49 -45.10 -23.33 -21.46
N ILE A 50 -45.15 -23.54 -20.13
CA ILE A 50 -44.13 -24.31 -19.38
C ILE A 50 -44.30 -25.83 -19.57
N GLN A 51 -45.53 -26.25 -19.86
CA GLN A 51 -45.92 -27.64 -20.10
C GLN A 51 -45.60 -28.06 -21.53
N CYS A 52 -45.07 -29.27 -21.69
CA CYS A 52 -44.70 -29.79 -23.01
C CYS A 52 -45.93 -30.05 -23.89
N SER A 53 -45.94 -29.41 -25.06
CA SER A 53 -46.94 -29.68 -26.10
C SER A 53 -46.49 -30.83 -27.00
N LEU A 54 -47.43 -31.60 -27.57
CA LEU A 54 -47.15 -32.61 -28.61
C LEU A 54 -46.68 -31.99 -29.95
N SER A 55 -46.54 -30.66 -30.04
CA SER A 55 -46.20 -29.95 -31.28
C SER A 55 -44.76 -30.19 -31.76
N ARG A 56 -44.50 -29.98 -33.05
CA ARG A 56 -43.15 -30.01 -33.64
C ARG A 56 -42.19 -28.93 -33.10
N ASN A 57 -42.71 -27.97 -32.32
CA ASN A 57 -41.96 -26.82 -31.80
C ASN A 57 -41.52 -26.98 -30.33
N ALA A 58 -41.71 -28.17 -29.74
CA ALA A 58 -41.26 -28.47 -28.39
C ALA A 58 -39.72 -28.47 -28.31
N SER A 59 -39.17 -28.07 -27.16
CA SER A 59 -37.72 -28.01 -26.97
C SER A 59 -37.07 -29.41 -27.01
N GLN A 60 -35.87 -29.50 -27.58
CA GLN A 60 -35.17 -30.77 -27.82
C GLN A 60 -33.72 -30.74 -27.35
N LEU A 61 -33.25 -31.86 -26.77
CA LEU A 61 -31.87 -32.06 -26.34
C LEU A 61 -31.30 -33.33 -26.97
N PHE A 62 -30.12 -33.21 -27.59
CA PHE A 62 -29.35 -34.32 -28.15
C PHE A 62 -27.89 -34.23 -27.67
N VAL A 63 -27.41 -35.29 -27.02
CA VAL A 63 -26.00 -35.42 -26.62
C VAL A 63 -25.45 -36.70 -27.22
N TYR A 64 -24.38 -36.61 -28.01
CA TYR A 64 -23.80 -37.73 -28.75
C TYR A 64 -22.36 -38.03 -28.29
N ASN A 65 -21.95 -39.29 -28.46
CA ASN A 65 -20.60 -39.78 -28.22
C ASN A 65 -20.11 -39.47 -26.79
N ASP A 66 -18.97 -38.82 -26.61
CA ASP A 66 -18.33 -38.50 -25.32
C ASP A 66 -18.52 -37.03 -24.89
N ALA A 67 -19.49 -36.33 -25.49
CA ALA A 67 -19.85 -34.98 -25.11
C ALA A 67 -20.40 -34.87 -23.68
N THR A 68 -20.22 -33.71 -23.05
CA THR A 68 -20.55 -33.49 -21.62
C THR A 68 -21.21 -32.14 -21.36
N ILE A 69 -22.20 -32.13 -20.46
CA ILE A 69 -22.76 -30.93 -19.83
C ILE A 69 -22.41 -30.97 -18.33
N LYS A 70 -21.68 -29.97 -17.82
CA LYS A 70 -21.25 -29.87 -16.42
C LYS A 70 -21.95 -28.71 -15.72
N GLY A 71 -22.29 -28.87 -14.43
CA GLY A 71 -23.03 -27.87 -13.66
C GLY A 71 -24.52 -28.20 -13.55
N THR A 72 -24.92 -29.41 -13.91
CA THR A 72 -26.30 -29.91 -13.73
C THR A 72 -26.57 -30.32 -12.29
N LYS A 73 -25.53 -30.64 -11.50
CA LYS A 73 -25.63 -31.05 -10.09
C LYS A 73 -26.63 -32.21 -9.90
N GLY A 74 -26.73 -33.11 -10.89
CA GLY A 74 -27.64 -34.25 -10.89
C GLY A 74 -29.13 -33.92 -11.14
N LEU A 75 -29.48 -32.66 -11.44
CA LEU A 75 -30.86 -32.24 -11.72
C LEU A 75 -31.27 -32.53 -13.16
N ASP A 76 -32.57 -32.78 -13.35
CA ASP A 76 -33.17 -32.97 -14.67
C ASP A 76 -33.14 -31.66 -15.50
N LEU A 77 -32.74 -31.77 -16.77
CA LEU A 77 -32.67 -30.64 -17.68
C LEU A 77 -34.06 -30.30 -18.24
N HIS A 78 -34.39 -29.01 -18.30
CA HIS A 78 -35.71 -28.56 -18.74
C HIS A 78 -35.87 -28.58 -20.26
N PHE A 79 -36.10 -29.78 -20.82
CA PHE A 79 -36.46 -30.00 -22.22
C PHE A 79 -37.69 -30.90 -22.36
N CYS A 80 -38.38 -30.78 -23.49
CA CYS A 80 -39.56 -31.57 -23.79
C CYS A 80 -39.29 -32.90 -24.49
N ARG A 81 -38.19 -32.99 -25.24
CA ARG A 81 -37.79 -34.20 -25.96
C ARG A 81 -36.29 -34.42 -25.84
N GLY A 82 -35.89 -35.67 -25.76
CA GLY A 82 -34.49 -36.09 -25.76
C GLY A 82 -34.33 -37.44 -26.45
N PHE A 83 -33.09 -37.78 -26.80
CA PHE A 83 -32.77 -39.09 -27.35
C PHE A 83 -32.92 -40.17 -26.27
N ASN A 84 -33.44 -41.36 -26.63
CA ASN A 84 -33.66 -42.47 -25.67
C ASN A 84 -32.36 -43.06 -25.10
N TYR A 85 -31.21 -42.76 -25.69
CA TYR A 85 -29.88 -43.22 -25.27
C TYR A 85 -28.91 -42.04 -25.22
N MET A 86 -28.90 -41.33 -24.10
CA MET A 86 -27.83 -40.36 -23.79
C MET A 86 -26.57 -41.11 -23.33
N PRO A 87 -25.36 -40.66 -23.67
CA PRO A 87 -24.12 -41.24 -23.16
C PRO A 87 -24.13 -41.30 -21.63
N SER A 88 -23.59 -42.37 -21.04
CA SER A 88 -23.55 -42.55 -19.58
C SER A 88 -22.73 -41.50 -18.83
N THR A 89 -22.00 -40.65 -19.56
CA THR A 89 -21.14 -39.59 -19.03
C THR A 89 -21.59 -38.17 -19.43
N SER A 90 -22.78 -38.06 -20.04
CA SER A 90 -23.28 -36.82 -20.66
C SER A 90 -23.57 -35.69 -19.69
N CYS A 91 -23.82 -35.96 -18.41
CA CYS A 91 -24.05 -34.97 -17.35
C CYS A 91 -23.23 -35.28 -16.09
N ASP A 92 -23.03 -34.27 -15.24
CA ASP A 92 -22.51 -34.45 -13.87
C ASP A 92 -23.61 -34.91 -12.88
N ASP A 93 -23.22 -35.67 -11.84
CA ASP A 93 -24.10 -35.97 -10.71
C ASP A 93 -23.95 -34.95 -9.57
N GLN A 94 -24.74 -35.10 -8.51
CA GLN A 94 -24.75 -34.18 -7.36
C GLN A 94 -23.43 -34.14 -6.56
N TYR A 95 -22.50 -35.07 -6.82
CA TYR A 95 -21.20 -35.20 -6.17
C TYR A 95 -20.04 -34.87 -7.13
N GLY A 96 -20.33 -34.36 -8.33
CA GLY A 96 -19.32 -34.09 -9.36
C GLY A 96 -18.86 -35.32 -10.16
N GLY A 97 -19.49 -36.48 -9.94
CA GLY A 97 -19.33 -37.67 -10.78
C GLY A 97 -20.07 -37.56 -12.11
N ARG A 98 -20.17 -38.65 -12.88
CA ARG A 98 -20.74 -38.66 -14.24
C ARG A 98 -21.97 -39.55 -14.34
N ARG A 99 -23.00 -39.10 -15.07
CA ARG A 99 -24.24 -39.83 -15.34
C ARG A 99 -24.79 -39.52 -16.73
N ALA A 100 -25.76 -40.33 -17.16
CA ALA A 100 -26.60 -39.94 -18.30
C ALA A 100 -27.48 -38.74 -17.91
N CYS A 101 -27.56 -37.75 -18.79
CA CYS A 101 -28.51 -36.65 -18.67
C CYS A 101 -29.94 -37.18 -18.66
N SER A 102 -30.78 -36.62 -17.79
CA SER A 102 -32.23 -36.81 -17.78
C SER A 102 -32.92 -35.47 -18.03
N ILE A 103 -34.14 -35.53 -18.57
CA ILE A 103 -34.96 -34.33 -18.86
C ILE A 103 -36.23 -34.33 -18.02
N SER A 104 -36.70 -33.14 -17.63
CA SER A 104 -37.84 -32.97 -16.73
C SER A 104 -39.20 -32.95 -17.45
N TYR A 105 -39.22 -33.07 -18.78
CA TYR A 105 -40.43 -32.92 -19.61
C TYR A 105 -41.15 -31.58 -19.36
N THR A 106 -40.36 -30.53 -19.15
CA THR A 106 -40.84 -29.15 -19.06
C THR A 106 -39.90 -28.23 -19.85
N GLN A 107 -40.33 -27.01 -20.14
CA GLN A 107 -39.55 -26.03 -20.90
C GLN A 107 -39.88 -24.61 -20.44
N TYR A 108 -39.08 -23.63 -20.84
CA TYR A 108 -39.35 -22.21 -20.60
C TYR A 108 -40.09 -21.56 -21.78
N PRO A 109 -40.86 -20.48 -21.56
CA PRO A 109 -41.33 -19.64 -22.65
C PRO A 109 -40.16 -19.01 -23.42
N ALA A 110 -40.24 -18.99 -24.75
CA ALA A 110 -39.29 -18.27 -25.58
C ALA A 110 -39.35 -16.76 -25.29
N LEU A 111 -38.18 -16.11 -25.21
CA LEU A 111 -38.08 -14.70 -24.86
C LEU A 111 -38.68 -13.81 -25.95
N GLN A 112 -39.39 -12.76 -25.53
CA GLN A 112 -39.89 -11.74 -26.45
C GLN A 112 -38.78 -10.74 -26.77
N LEU A 113 -37.95 -11.09 -27.76
CA LEU A 113 -36.82 -10.28 -28.18
C LEU A 113 -37.28 -8.93 -28.78
N LYS A 114 -36.58 -7.84 -28.44
CA LYS A 114 -36.70 -6.52 -29.10
C LYS A 114 -36.63 -6.65 -30.64
N PRO A 115 -37.15 -5.73 -31.46
CA PRO A 115 -36.90 -5.74 -32.90
C PRO A 115 -35.40 -5.67 -33.25
N PHE A 116 -34.94 -6.43 -34.24
CA PHE A 116 -33.52 -6.43 -34.66
C PHE A 116 -33.16 -5.11 -35.35
N GLN A 117 -32.09 -4.45 -34.90
CA GLN A 117 -31.56 -3.23 -35.52
C GLN A 117 -30.67 -3.60 -36.71
N LYS A 118 -31.16 -3.39 -37.94
CA LYS A 118 -30.40 -3.66 -39.16
C LYS A 118 -29.37 -2.57 -39.43
N ALA A 119 -28.22 -2.94 -39.97
CA ALA A 119 -27.23 -2.01 -40.45
C ALA A 119 -27.72 -1.31 -41.73
N SER A 120 -27.56 0.00 -41.77
CA SER A 120 -27.88 0.87 -42.91
C SER A 120 -26.66 1.58 -43.49
N GLY A 121 -25.52 1.44 -42.81
CA GLY A 121 -24.23 2.00 -43.19
C GLY A 121 -23.72 1.48 -44.52
N ARG A 122 -22.87 2.29 -45.16
CA ARG A 122 -22.21 1.92 -46.42
C ARG A 122 -20.74 1.53 -46.23
N ASP A 123 -20.19 1.79 -45.05
CA ASP A 123 -18.77 1.65 -44.74
C ASP A 123 -18.33 0.19 -44.73
N SER A 124 -17.16 -0.08 -45.30
CA SER A 124 -16.56 -1.42 -45.35
C SER A 124 -15.12 -1.34 -44.85
N VAL A 125 -14.77 -2.16 -43.87
CA VAL A 125 -13.46 -2.18 -43.24
C VAL A 125 -12.79 -3.54 -43.49
N SER A 126 -11.59 -3.50 -44.07
CA SER A 126 -10.70 -4.66 -44.16
C SER A 126 -9.51 -4.40 -43.24
N CYS A 127 -9.34 -5.25 -42.23
CA CYS A 127 -8.38 -5.06 -41.15
C CYS A 127 -7.22 -6.06 -41.28
N THR A 128 -6.00 -5.55 -41.36
CA THR A 128 -4.74 -6.32 -41.39
C THR A 128 -3.70 -5.79 -40.40
N ALA A 129 -4.07 -4.79 -39.60
CA ALA A 129 -3.22 -4.14 -38.60
C ALA A 129 -4.11 -3.61 -37.44
N PRO A 130 -3.52 -3.26 -36.28
CA PRO A 130 -4.29 -2.70 -35.17
C PRO A 130 -5.03 -1.40 -35.55
N GLN A 131 -6.32 -1.28 -35.19
CA GLN A 131 -7.11 -0.06 -35.47
C GLN A 131 -8.33 0.10 -34.55
N ASN A 132 -8.74 1.33 -34.30
CA ASN A 132 -9.98 1.63 -33.57
C ASN A 132 -11.13 1.91 -34.53
N ILE A 133 -12.30 1.32 -34.25
CA ILE A 133 -13.52 1.43 -35.03
C ILE A 133 -14.52 2.30 -34.26
N TYR A 134 -14.80 3.47 -34.82
CA TYR A 134 -15.74 4.44 -34.24
C TYR A 134 -17.08 4.51 -34.98
N SER A 135 -17.17 3.92 -36.18
CA SER A 135 -18.40 3.98 -36.97
C SER A 135 -19.47 3.06 -36.35
N PRO A 136 -20.62 3.59 -35.90
CA PRO A 136 -21.66 2.81 -35.22
C PRO A 136 -22.49 1.96 -36.20
N ASP A 137 -22.33 2.12 -37.52
CA ASP A 137 -23.10 1.40 -38.55
C ASP A 137 -22.21 1.00 -39.75
N LEU A 138 -21.91 -0.29 -39.88
CA LEU A 138 -20.99 -0.87 -40.86
C LEU A 138 -21.70 -1.83 -41.82
N LYS A 139 -21.34 -1.74 -43.11
CA LYS A 139 -21.78 -2.70 -44.14
C LYS A 139 -20.96 -4.00 -44.09
N PHE A 140 -19.63 -3.91 -44.00
CA PHE A 140 -18.75 -5.07 -43.93
C PHE A 140 -17.59 -4.79 -42.99
N PHE A 141 -17.26 -5.75 -42.13
CA PHE A 141 -15.98 -5.79 -41.45
C PHE A 141 -15.34 -7.15 -41.70
N THR A 142 -14.13 -7.16 -42.25
CA THR A 142 -13.35 -8.37 -42.47
C THR A 142 -12.00 -8.26 -41.76
N GLY A 143 -11.70 -9.19 -40.84
CA GLY A 143 -10.41 -9.29 -40.15
C GLY A 143 -9.54 -10.39 -40.76
N PHE A 144 -8.26 -10.08 -40.99
CA PHE A 144 -7.22 -10.99 -41.47
C PHE A 144 -6.03 -11.02 -40.51
N GLN A 145 -4.97 -11.74 -40.85
CA GLN A 145 -3.73 -11.79 -40.08
C GLN A 145 -3.20 -10.38 -39.74
N GLY A 146 -2.79 -10.19 -38.48
CA GLY A 146 -2.28 -8.91 -37.96
C GLY A 146 -3.38 -7.92 -37.51
N CYS A 147 -4.66 -8.22 -37.74
CA CYS A 147 -5.75 -7.38 -37.27
C CYS A 147 -5.93 -7.45 -35.75
N HIS A 148 -5.89 -6.28 -35.10
CA HIS A 148 -6.31 -6.06 -33.72
C HIS A 148 -7.26 -4.86 -33.64
N ALA A 149 -8.57 -5.09 -33.80
CA ALA A 149 -9.54 -4.01 -33.91
C ALA A 149 -10.33 -3.77 -32.61
N ALA A 150 -10.47 -2.51 -32.20
CA ALA A 150 -11.22 -2.12 -31.01
C ALA A 150 -12.48 -1.33 -31.37
N PHE A 151 -13.66 -1.82 -30.99
CA PHE A 151 -14.96 -1.22 -31.30
C PHE A 151 -15.39 -0.26 -30.19
N MET A 152 -15.22 1.03 -30.42
CA MET A 152 -15.15 2.04 -29.36
C MET A 152 -16.51 2.63 -28.93
N THR A 153 -17.62 2.24 -29.57
CA THR A 153 -18.96 2.74 -29.23
C THR A 153 -19.81 1.67 -28.54
N SER A 154 -20.75 2.09 -27.69
CA SER A 154 -21.63 1.19 -26.93
C SER A 154 -22.73 0.54 -27.78
N GLU A 155 -22.91 0.94 -29.04
CA GLU A 155 -23.82 0.28 -29.98
C GLU A 155 -23.22 0.26 -31.37
N HIS A 156 -23.13 -0.93 -31.97
CA HIS A 156 -22.71 -1.10 -33.36
C HIS A 156 -23.75 -1.88 -34.13
N LYS A 157 -24.05 -1.48 -35.36
CA LYS A 157 -24.88 -2.22 -36.31
C LYS A 157 -23.98 -2.68 -37.44
N ILE A 158 -23.81 -3.99 -37.61
CA ILE A 158 -22.88 -4.55 -38.59
C ILE A 158 -23.63 -5.52 -39.48
N LYS A 159 -23.66 -5.27 -40.79
CA LYS A 159 -24.35 -6.17 -41.72
C LYS A 159 -23.60 -7.49 -41.90
N SER A 160 -22.28 -7.50 -41.84
CA SER A 160 -21.47 -8.72 -41.91
C SER A 160 -20.15 -8.52 -41.20
N LEU A 161 -19.88 -9.35 -40.19
CA LEU A 161 -18.62 -9.41 -39.45
C LEU A 161 -17.98 -10.78 -39.71
N VAL A 162 -16.86 -10.80 -40.43
CA VAL A 162 -16.16 -12.05 -40.79
C VAL A 162 -14.69 -11.98 -40.38
N LEU A 163 -14.22 -12.99 -39.63
CA LEU A 163 -12.88 -13.02 -39.05
C LEU A 163 -12.11 -14.26 -39.51
N TYR A 164 -10.86 -14.07 -39.93
CA TYR A 164 -9.94 -15.11 -40.41
C TYR A 164 -8.57 -14.99 -39.74
N GLU A 165 -7.74 -16.03 -39.88
CA GLU A 165 -6.27 -15.98 -39.68
C GLU A 165 -5.83 -15.36 -38.34
N ALA A 166 -6.39 -15.82 -37.22
CA ALA A 166 -6.06 -15.34 -35.87
C ALA A 166 -6.30 -13.84 -35.63
N SER A 167 -7.15 -13.17 -36.42
CA SER A 167 -7.54 -11.78 -36.17
C SER A 167 -8.24 -11.60 -34.81
N VAL A 168 -7.98 -10.49 -34.11
CA VAL A 168 -8.54 -10.20 -32.78
C VAL A 168 -9.42 -8.95 -32.82
N ILE A 169 -10.62 -9.05 -32.26
CA ILE A 169 -11.54 -7.91 -32.07
C ILE A 169 -11.84 -7.69 -30.60
N HIS A 170 -11.93 -6.44 -30.17
CA HIS A 170 -12.32 -6.03 -28.82
C HIS A 170 -13.67 -5.33 -28.86
N PHE A 171 -14.64 -5.82 -28.07
CA PHE A 171 -15.88 -5.12 -27.76
C PHE A 171 -15.86 -4.65 -26.31
N PHE A 172 -16.36 -3.44 -26.07
CA PHE A 172 -16.56 -2.84 -24.75
C PHE A 172 -18.05 -2.74 -24.42
N ASP A 173 -18.38 -2.38 -23.18
CA ASP A 173 -19.75 -2.21 -22.67
C ASP A 173 -20.75 -1.67 -23.70
N GLY A 174 -21.75 -2.48 -24.01
CA GLY A 174 -22.66 -2.14 -25.11
C GLY A 174 -23.53 -3.27 -25.65
N GLU A 175 -24.45 -2.88 -26.53
CA GLU A 175 -25.36 -3.76 -27.27
C GLU A 175 -25.03 -3.68 -28.77
N HIS A 176 -24.49 -4.76 -29.35
CA HIS A 176 -24.06 -4.81 -30.75
C HIS A 176 -24.99 -5.70 -31.58
N TRP A 177 -25.32 -5.26 -32.79
CA TRP A 177 -26.30 -5.87 -33.68
C TRP A 177 -25.63 -6.32 -34.98
N ILE A 178 -25.41 -7.63 -35.12
CA ILE A 178 -24.68 -8.23 -36.24
C ILE A 178 -25.65 -9.06 -37.09
N GLU A 179 -25.81 -8.74 -38.37
CA GLU A 179 -26.70 -9.54 -39.21
C GLU A 179 -26.10 -10.91 -39.55
N ASP A 180 -24.80 -10.94 -39.86
CA ASP A 180 -24.05 -12.13 -40.27
C ASP A 180 -22.72 -12.17 -39.50
N LEU A 181 -22.49 -13.23 -38.71
CA LEU A 181 -21.29 -13.41 -37.88
C LEU A 181 -20.59 -14.72 -38.25
N GLY A 182 -19.42 -14.62 -38.85
CA GLY A 182 -18.56 -15.76 -39.19
C GLY A 182 -17.16 -15.59 -38.60
N MET A 183 -16.68 -16.59 -37.88
CA MET A 183 -15.32 -16.63 -37.32
C MET A 183 -14.64 -17.92 -37.77
N HIS A 184 -13.40 -17.78 -38.25
CA HIS A 184 -12.62 -18.86 -38.82
C HIS A 184 -11.16 -18.81 -38.33
N ASP A 185 -10.50 -19.96 -38.36
CA ASP A 185 -9.04 -20.12 -38.34
C ASP A 185 -8.32 -19.32 -37.23
N GLY A 186 -8.70 -19.56 -35.98
CA GLY A 186 -8.05 -19.01 -34.78
C GLY A 186 -8.42 -17.59 -34.42
N SER A 187 -9.35 -16.97 -35.14
CA SER A 187 -9.83 -15.63 -34.81
C SER A 187 -10.49 -15.54 -33.42
N ARG A 188 -10.39 -14.36 -32.81
CA ARG A 188 -10.83 -14.10 -31.43
C ARG A 188 -11.67 -12.83 -31.31
N ILE A 189 -12.73 -12.91 -30.51
CA ILE A 189 -13.42 -11.72 -29.98
C ILE A 189 -13.16 -11.67 -28.48
N ILE A 190 -12.66 -10.54 -28.00
CA ILE A 190 -12.33 -10.27 -26.60
C ILE A 190 -13.37 -9.30 -26.05
N ILE A 191 -14.01 -9.69 -24.95
CA ILE A 191 -15.08 -8.94 -24.30
C ILE A 191 -14.54 -8.17 -23.11
N HIS A 192 -14.74 -6.85 -23.11
CA HIS A 192 -14.42 -5.93 -22.03
C HIS A 192 -15.73 -5.47 -21.38
N GLY A 193 -15.90 -5.77 -20.10
CA GLY A 193 -17.11 -5.46 -19.33
C GLY A 193 -18.40 -6.14 -19.85
N HIS A 194 -19.55 -5.48 -19.79
CA HIS A 194 -20.88 -6.05 -20.06
C HIS A 194 -21.32 -5.87 -21.52
N VAL A 195 -21.15 -6.92 -22.32
CA VAL A 195 -21.44 -6.89 -23.75
C VAL A 195 -22.62 -7.80 -24.11
N LYS A 196 -23.53 -7.28 -24.93
CA LYS A 196 -24.63 -8.03 -25.52
C LYS A 196 -24.49 -8.03 -27.04
N ILE A 197 -24.37 -9.22 -27.64
CA ILE A 197 -24.25 -9.37 -29.10
C ILE A 197 -25.54 -10.01 -29.64
N HIS A 198 -26.30 -9.25 -30.42
CA HIS A 198 -27.45 -9.74 -31.16
C HIS A 198 -27.03 -10.20 -32.55
N VAL A 199 -27.28 -11.47 -32.87
CA VAL A 199 -27.04 -12.02 -34.21
C VAL A 199 -28.36 -12.33 -34.91
N LYS A 200 -28.52 -11.88 -36.16
CA LYS A 200 -29.76 -12.12 -36.93
C LYS A 200 -29.80 -13.50 -37.57
N LYS A 201 -28.70 -13.91 -38.21
CA LYS A 201 -28.52 -15.24 -38.84
C LYS A 201 -27.86 -16.22 -37.86
N THR A 202 -27.46 -17.39 -38.34
CA THR A 202 -26.66 -18.33 -37.56
C THR A 202 -25.28 -17.74 -37.30
N ALA A 203 -24.85 -17.69 -36.03
CA ALA A 203 -23.48 -17.35 -35.68
C ALA A 203 -22.59 -18.59 -35.87
N GLN A 204 -21.54 -18.49 -36.68
CA GLN A 204 -20.68 -19.63 -37.02
C GLN A 204 -19.25 -19.39 -36.52
N LEU A 205 -18.76 -20.30 -35.66
CA LEU A 205 -17.39 -20.29 -35.16
C LEU A 205 -16.71 -21.60 -35.59
N ASN A 206 -15.68 -21.50 -36.43
CA ASN A 206 -14.93 -22.64 -36.95
C ASN A 206 -13.46 -22.53 -36.50
N GLY A 207 -13.11 -23.23 -35.41
CA GLY A 207 -11.83 -23.12 -34.71
C GLY A 207 -11.54 -21.70 -34.22
N SER A 208 -12.51 -21.05 -33.58
CA SER A 208 -12.41 -19.63 -33.17
C SER A 208 -13.02 -19.39 -31.79
N GLN A 209 -12.65 -18.27 -31.14
CA GLN A 209 -12.94 -18.09 -29.72
C GLN A 209 -13.59 -16.74 -29.40
N ILE A 210 -14.60 -16.72 -28.53
CA ILE A 210 -15.09 -15.52 -27.86
C ILE A 210 -14.75 -15.64 -26.39
N GLU A 211 -13.95 -14.72 -25.87
CA GLU A 211 -13.34 -14.83 -24.55
C GLU A 211 -13.43 -13.52 -23.76
N TYR A 212 -13.37 -13.64 -22.45
CA TYR A 212 -13.33 -12.50 -21.54
C TYR A 212 -11.93 -11.90 -21.48
N ALA A 213 -11.86 -10.57 -21.44
CA ALA A 213 -10.62 -9.86 -21.17
C ALA A 213 -10.13 -10.05 -19.73
N ASP A 214 -11.08 -10.12 -18.79
CA ASP A 214 -10.84 -10.24 -17.35
C ASP A 214 -12.01 -10.95 -16.64
N SER A 215 -11.93 -11.10 -15.31
CA SER A 215 -12.96 -11.74 -14.50
C SER A 215 -14.25 -10.93 -14.31
N LYS A 216 -14.28 -9.66 -14.74
CA LYS A 216 -15.44 -8.76 -14.63
C LYS A 216 -16.25 -8.69 -15.92
N ALA A 217 -15.68 -9.13 -17.04
CA ALA A 217 -16.37 -9.17 -18.32
C ALA A 217 -17.52 -10.19 -18.33
N GLN A 218 -18.60 -9.83 -19.03
CA GLN A 218 -19.78 -10.67 -19.20
C GLN A 218 -20.30 -10.56 -20.64
N LEU A 219 -20.64 -11.70 -21.23
CA LEU A 219 -21.26 -11.77 -22.55
C LEU A 219 -22.66 -12.38 -22.49
N ILE A 220 -23.62 -11.72 -23.14
CA ILE A 220 -24.89 -12.33 -23.56
C ILE A 220 -24.95 -12.35 -25.09
N LEU A 221 -24.82 -13.53 -25.69
CA LEU A 221 -24.97 -13.75 -27.13
C LEU A 221 -26.42 -14.15 -27.45
N VAL A 222 -27.11 -13.35 -28.25
CA VAL A 222 -28.52 -13.53 -28.61
C VAL A 222 -28.66 -13.76 -30.10
N SER A 223 -28.75 -15.02 -30.53
CA SER A 223 -29.01 -15.40 -31.92
C SER A 223 -30.51 -15.56 -32.20
N ARG A 224 -31.00 -14.93 -33.27
CA ARG A 224 -32.39 -15.08 -33.76
C ARG A 224 -32.58 -16.31 -34.63
N ASN A 225 -31.50 -17.00 -34.99
CA ASN A 225 -31.54 -18.29 -35.67
C ASN A 225 -30.83 -19.34 -34.80
N GLY A 226 -29.60 -19.72 -35.15
CA GLY A 226 -28.80 -20.67 -34.37
C GLY A 226 -27.40 -20.19 -34.03
N VAL A 227 -26.65 -21.02 -33.29
CA VAL A 227 -25.22 -20.85 -32.99
C VAL A 227 -24.52 -22.18 -33.26
N GLU A 228 -23.46 -22.16 -34.06
CA GLU A 228 -22.71 -23.35 -34.48
C GLU A 228 -21.22 -23.20 -34.11
N LEU A 229 -20.72 -24.15 -33.34
CA LEU A 229 -19.30 -24.25 -32.98
C LEU A 229 -18.74 -25.54 -33.58
N ASN A 230 -17.77 -25.40 -34.48
CA ASN A 230 -17.09 -26.50 -35.14
C ASN A 230 -15.58 -26.42 -34.94
N TYR A 231 -14.92 -27.58 -34.87
CA TYR A 231 -13.47 -27.67 -35.00
C TYR A 231 -13.01 -27.23 -36.38
N SER A 232 -11.92 -26.46 -36.44
CA SER A 232 -11.25 -26.16 -37.71
C SER A 232 -10.13 -27.16 -37.96
N TRP A 233 -10.29 -27.99 -38.99
CA TRP A 233 -9.23 -28.89 -39.44
C TRP A 233 -8.04 -28.16 -40.06
N SER A 234 -8.24 -26.94 -40.59
CA SER A 234 -7.17 -26.10 -41.14
C SER A 234 -6.28 -25.52 -40.04
N SER A 235 -6.85 -24.97 -38.97
CA SER A 235 -6.07 -24.37 -37.87
C SER A 235 -5.83 -25.30 -36.68
N GLN A 236 -6.35 -26.52 -36.74
CA GLN A 236 -6.33 -27.52 -35.65
C GLN A 236 -6.90 -27.02 -34.31
N GLN A 237 -7.85 -26.09 -34.35
CA GLN A 237 -8.40 -25.45 -33.16
C GLN A 237 -9.86 -25.79 -32.91
N GLN A 238 -10.21 -25.90 -31.63
CA GLN A 238 -11.59 -26.00 -31.16
C GLN A 238 -12.23 -24.60 -31.09
N SER A 239 -13.55 -24.56 -31.30
CA SER A 239 -14.31 -23.33 -31.08
C SER A 239 -14.72 -23.17 -29.62
N LYS A 240 -14.69 -21.94 -29.11
CA LYS A 240 -15.03 -21.63 -27.72
C LYS A 240 -15.88 -20.36 -27.59
N ILE A 241 -16.86 -20.39 -26.69
CA ILE A 241 -17.56 -19.18 -26.24
C ILE A 241 -17.54 -19.13 -24.71
N SER A 242 -17.04 -18.04 -24.14
CA SER A 242 -17.27 -17.66 -22.75
C SER A 242 -18.47 -16.71 -22.68
N GLY A 243 -19.60 -17.13 -22.13
CA GLY A 243 -20.82 -16.31 -22.07
C GLY A 243 -22.15 -17.06 -22.01
N TYR A 244 -23.22 -16.30 -21.82
CA TYR A 244 -24.60 -16.78 -21.85
C TYR A 244 -25.14 -16.77 -23.27
N VAL A 245 -25.61 -17.91 -23.77
CA VAL A 245 -26.02 -18.07 -25.18
C VAL A 245 -27.51 -18.34 -25.28
N TYR A 246 -28.25 -17.36 -25.79
CA TYR A 246 -29.63 -17.52 -26.21
C TYR A 246 -29.70 -17.71 -27.73
N ALA A 247 -30.28 -18.82 -28.19
CA ALA A 247 -30.54 -19.02 -29.62
C ALA A 247 -31.99 -19.45 -29.85
N LYS A 248 -32.71 -18.68 -30.66
CA LYS A 248 -34.15 -18.91 -30.90
C LYS A 248 -34.47 -20.30 -31.47
N SER A 249 -33.59 -20.85 -32.31
CA SER A 249 -33.86 -22.11 -33.03
C SER A 249 -32.95 -23.25 -32.55
N TYR A 250 -31.63 -23.10 -32.61
CA TYR A 250 -30.74 -24.18 -32.21
C TYR A 250 -29.34 -23.73 -31.75
N VAL A 251 -28.67 -24.56 -30.96
CA VAL A 251 -27.24 -24.48 -30.64
C VAL A 251 -26.61 -25.84 -30.94
N SER A 252 -25.49 -25.85 -31.68
CA SER A 252 -24.76 -27.07 -32.04
C SER A 252 -23.28 -26.93 -31.69
N LEU A 253 -22.73 -27.89 -30.95
CA LEU A 253 -21.30 -28.00 -30.65
C LEU A 253 -20.79 -29.32 -31.22
N ASN A 254 -19.69 -29.26 -31.97
CA ASN A 254 -19.07 -30.43 -32.60
C ASN A 254 -17.56 -30.49 -32.33
N ASN A 255 -17.02 -31.70 -32.26
CA ASN A 255 -15.58 -32.02 -32.29
C ASN A 255 -14.74 -31.23 -31.25
N GLY A 256 -15.10 -31.32 -29.98
CA GLY A 256 -14.34 -30.77 -28.85
C GLY A 256 -14.60 -29.29 -28.58
N SER A 257 -15.57 -28.68 -29.27
CA SER A 257 -15.98 -27.29 -29.02
C SER A 257 -16.53 -27.07 -27.61
N VAL A 258 -16.36 -25.86 -27.07
CA VAL A 258 -16.67 -25.53 -25.67
C VAL A 258 -17.58 -24.31 -25.54
N ILE A 259 -18.61 -24.39 -24.70
CA ILE A 259 -19.28 -23.20 -24.14
C ILE A 259 -19.02 -23.18 -22.64
N SER A 260 -18.32 -22.13 -22.18
CA SER A 260 -18.14 -21.82 -20.76
C SER A 260 -19.18 -20.79 -20.34
N GLY A 261 -20.30 -21.26 -19.81
CA GLY A 261 -21.48 -20.45 -19.52
C GLY A 261 -22.77 -21.25 -19.70
N ARG A 262 -23.91 -20.54 -19.84
CA ARG A 262 -25.24 -21.16 -19.86
C ARG A 262 -25.95 -21.01 -21.20
N VAL A 263 -26.76 -22.00 -21.56
CA VAL A 263 -27.44 -22.06 -22.88
C VAL A 263 -28.96 -22.12 -22.76
N ASN A 264 -29.64 -21.25 -23.49
CA ASN A 264 -31.10 -21.24 -23.61
C ASN A 264 -31.50 -21.35 -25.10
N THR A 265 -32.07 -22.47 -25.51
CA THR A 265 -32.40 -22.70 -26.93
C THR A 265 -33.62 -23.59 -27.16
N GLN A 266 -34.20 -23.55 -28.36
CA GLN A 266 -35.24 -24.50 -28.73
C GLN A 266 -34.67 -25.89 -29.01
N MET A 267 -33.49 -26.02 -29.62
CA MET A 267 -32.84 -27.31 -29.89
C MET A 267 -31.35 -27.25 -29.53
N LEU A 268 -30.90 -28.12 -28.64
CA LEU A 268 -29.50 -28.23 -28.26
C LEU A 268 -28.90 -29.56 -28.75
N THR A 269 -27.81 -29.49 -29.52
CA THR A 269 -27.02 -30.64 -29.95
C THR A 269 -25.57 -30.50 -29.48
N VAL A 270 -25.06 -31.49 -28.75
CA VAL A 270 -23.67 -31.53 -28.28
C VAL A 270 -23.04 -32.86 -28.69
N SER A 271 -21.99 -32.83 -29.51
CA SER A 271 -21.38 -34.02 -30.12
C SER A 271 -19.87 -34.07 -29.90
N ASP A 272 -19.28 -35.27 -29.96
CA ASP A 272 -17.84 -35.50 -30.11
C ASP A 272 -16.95 -34.67 -29.18
N GLN A 273 -16.73 -35.11 -27.94
CA GLN A 273 -15.89 -34.44 -26.91
C GLN A 273 -16.28 -33.00 -26.53
N SER A 274 -17.33 -32.43 -27.12
CA SER A 274 -17.76 -31.07 -26.80
C SER A 274 -18.27 -30.93 -25.36
N VAL A 275 -18.03 -29.76 -24.78
CA VAL A 275 -18.37 -29.46 -23.38
C VAL A 275 -19.20 -28.19 -23.29
N ILE A 276 -20.31 -28.27 -22.55
CA ILE A 276 -20.94 -27.09 -21.96
C ILE A 276 -20.66 -27.15 -20.47
N GLU A 277 -20.02 -26.13 -19.93
CA GLU A 277 -19.75 -26.07 -18.50
C GLU A 277 -20.15 -24.71 -17.95
N ASP A 278 -21.02 -24.74 -16.95
CA ASP A 278 -21.18 -23.64 -16.01
C ASP A 278 -20.01 -23.75 -15.03
N GLN A 279 -18.78 -23.44 -15.50
CA GLN A 279 -17.81 -22.93 -14.55
C GLN A 279 -18.49 -21.74 -13.94
N GLU A 280 -18.74 -21.73 -12.63
CA GLU A 280 -19.25 -20.56 -11.95
C GLU A 280 -18.23 -19.43 -12.14
N ILE A 281 -18.26 -18.77 -13.30
CA ILE A 281 -17.83 -17.40 -13.44
C ILE A 281 -18.92 -16.65 -12.69
N GLN A 282 -18.83 -16.72 -11.36
CA GLN A 282 -19.61 -15.90 -10.46
C GLN A 282 -19.43 -14.49 -11.03
N PRO A 283 -20.49 -13.81 -11.54
CA PRO A 283 -20.40 -12.36 -11.65
C PRO A 283 -19.94 -11.93 -10.27
N ALA A 284 -18.82 -11.19 -10.18
CA ALA A 284 -18.19 -10.87 -8.90
C ALA A 284 -19.31 -10.62 -7.88
N ARG A 285 -19.54 -11.60 -6.99
CA ARG A 285 -20.65 -11.47 -6.05
C ARG A 285 -20.30 -10.23 -5.28
N CYS A 286 -21.26 -9.31 -5.18
CA CYS A 286 -21.15 -8.25 -4.20
C CYS A 286 -20.70 -8.87 -2.87
N GLU A 287 -19.88 -8.16 -2.12
CA GLU A 287 -19.34 -8.69 -0.89
C GLU A 287 -20.46 -8.76 0.15
N TYR A 288 -20.73 -9.96 0.67
CA TYR A 288 -21.68 -10.14 1.77
C TYR A 288 -21.05 -9.66 3.06
N LEU A 289 -21.69 -8.67 3.69
CA LEU A 289 -21.32 -8.21 5.01
C LEU A 289 -21.66 -9.25 6.10
N PRO A 290 -21.14 -9.14 7.33
CA PRO A 290 -21.53 -10.04 8.41
C PRO A 290 -23.06 -10.07 8.59
N LYS A 291 -23.61 -11.28 8.67
CA LYS A 291 -25.05 -11.48 8.84
C LYS A 291 -25.48 -11.13 10.28
N GLU A 292 -26.46 -10.26 10.41
CA GLU A 292 -26.99 -9.84 11.70
C GLU A 292 -28.20 -10.74 12.07
N THR A 293 -27.95 -11.70 12.97
CA THR A 293 -28.96 -12.67 13.45
C THR A 293 -29.55 -12.31 14.81
N PHE A 294 -28.99 -11.30 15.50
CA PHE A 294 -29.43 -10.82 16.82
C PHE A 294 -29.59 -11.93 17.88
N SER A 295 -28.85 -13.03 17.71
CA SER A 295 -28.79 -14.14 18.67
C SER A 295 -28.08 -13.74 19.98
N SER A 296 -27.25 -12.71 19.95
CA SER A 296 -26.67 -12.04 21.13
C SER A 296 -27.28 -10.65 21.29
N SER A 297 -27.15 -10.06 22.48
CA SER A 297 -27.60 -8.68 22.74
C SER A 297 -26.67 -7.60 22.17
N ASN A 298 -25.66 -7.97 21.37
CA ASN A 298 -24.69 -7.04 20.80
C ASN A 298 -25.32 -6.27 19.62
N THR A 299 -25.17 -4.95 19.61
CA THR A 299 -25.62 -4.07 18.52
C THR A 299 -24.51 -3.14 18.02
N ASP A 300 -23.24 -3.52 18.12
CA ASP A 300 -22.06 -2.68 17.80
C ASP A 300 -22.01 -2.24 16.33
N ASN A 301 -22.61 -3.04 15.43
CA ASN A 301 -22.74 -2.69 14.01
C ASN A 301 -23.88 -1.68 13.74
N TRP A 302 -24.58 -1.20 14.78
CA TRP A 302 -25.75 -0.33 14.66
C TRP A 302 -25.63 0.93 15.52
N SER A 303 -25.90 2.08 14.92
CA SER A 303 -26.12 3.34 15.63
C SER A 303 -27.62 3.58 15.83
N ILE A 304 -28.07 3.80 17.06
CA ILE A 304 -29.49 3.74 17.44
C ILE A 304 -30.01 5.11 17.89
N VAL A 305 -31.09 5.59 17.25
CA VAL A 305 -31.75 6.88 17.55
C VAL A 305 -33.25 6.71 17.77
N ALA A 306 -33.84 7.62 18.53
CA ALA A 306 -35.25 7.56 18.91
C ALA A 306 -35.84 8.97 19.07
N TYR A 307 -37.08 9.16 18.65
CA TYR A 307 -37.81 10.41 18.81
C TYR A 307 -38.32 10.59 20.25
N LYS A 308 -37.90 11.67 20.92
CA LYS A 308 -38.34 12.04 22.29
C LYS A 308 -38.26 10.85 23.26
N ASN A 309 -39.38 10.45 23.87
CA ASN A 309 -39.46 9.41 24.90
C ASN A 309 -39.71 8.01 24.30
N SER A 310 -39.46 7.82 22.99
CA SER A 310 -39.53 6.50 22.35
C SER A 310 -38.51 5.55 22.98
N ILE A 311 -38.85 4.27 23.05
CA ILE A 311 -37.91 3.24 23.51
C ILE A 311 -36.94 3.00 22.35
N LYS A 312 -35.64 3.12 22.61
CA LYS A 312 -34.61 2.83 21.61
C LYS A 312 -34.67 1.36 21.16
N PRO A 313 -34.40 1.08 19.88
CA PRO A 313 -34.20 -0.28 19.41
C PRO A 313 -33.23 -1.06 20.28
N HIS A 314 -33.52 -2.34 20.50
CA HIS A 314 -32.70 -3.24 21.31
C HIS A 314 -32.98 -4.69 20.94
N VAL A 315 -32.07 -5.61 21.28
CA VAL A 315 -32.30 -7.03 21.08
C VAL A 315 -33.22 -7.56 22.19
N GLU A 316 -34.30 -8.22 21.81
CA GLU A 316 -35.22 -8.89 22.73
C GLU A 316 -35.67 -10.23 22.15
N ASN A 317 -35.59 -11.30 22.94
CA ASN A 317 -35.93 -12.68 22.54
C ASN A 317 -35.22 -13.16 21.24
N GLY A 318 -33.96 -12.77 21.04
CA GLY A 318 -33.16 -13.18 19.89
C GLY A 318 -33.51 -12.46 18.59
N ARG A 319 -34.21 -11.32 18.66
CA ARG A 319 -34.55 -10.47 17.50
C ARG A 319 -34.28 -9.02 17.80
N PHE A 320 -34.07 -8.21 16.77
CA PHE A 320 -33.89 -6.78 16.93
C PHE A 320 -35.23 -6.06 16.97
N ARG A 321 -35.64 -5.64 18.17
CA ARG A 321 -36.89 -4.93 18.40
C ARG A 321 -36.74 -3.48 18.01
N MET A 322 -37.41 -3.07 16.93
CA MET A 322 -37.34 -1.70 16.42
C MET A 322 -38.26 -0.75 17.21
N ASN A 323 -39.43 -1.20 17.65
CA ASN A 323 -40.31 -0.45 18.55
C ASN A 323 -41.22 -1.37 19.36
N SER A 324 -41.97 -0.79 20.30
CA SER A 324 -42.82 -1.50 21.26
C SER A 324 -44.30 -1.10 21.12
N LEU A 325 -45.18 -1.69 21.93
CA LEU A 325 -46.60 -1.32 22.05
C LEU A 325 -46.82 0.01 22.80
N ARG A 326 -46.14 1.08 22.39
CA ARG A 326 -46.37 2.44 22.89
C ARG A 326 -46.91 3.32 21.78
N TYR A 327 -47.72 4.30 22.15
CA TYR A 327 -48.21 5.32 21.23
C TYR A 327 -47.09 6.26 20.79
N ASP A 328 -47.23 6.80 19.58
CA ASP A 328 -46.41 7.89 19.03
C ASP A 328 -44.89 7.63 19.03
N GLN A 329 -44.47 6.40 18.73
CA GLN A 329 -43.04 6.06 18.62
C GLN A 329 -42.50 6.31 17.22
N ALA A 330 -41.28 6.83 17.14
CA ALA A 330 -40.44 6.77 15.95
C ALA A 330 -39.01 6.44 16.36
N THR A 331 -38.44 5.44 15.70
CA THR A 331 -37.10 4.92 15.99
C THR A 331 -36.34 4.68 14.70
N ALA A 332 -35.01 4.68 14.79
CA ALA A 332 -34.15 4.22 13.71
C ALA A 332 -32.92 3.50 14.23
N ALA A 333 -32.51 2.47 13.51
CA ALA A 333 -31.23 1.81 13.64
C ALA A 333 -30.47 1.97 12.32
N VAL A 334 -29.29 2.55 12.38
CA VAL A 334 -28.46 2.89 11.22
C VAL A 334 -27.29 1.94 11.19
N TYR A 335 -27.11 1.24 10.08
CA TYR A 335 -26.05 0.27 9.92
C TYR A 335 -24.70 0.98 9.75
N ASN A 336 -23.68 0.61 10.54
CA ASN A 336 -22.39 1.30 10.64
C ASN A 336 -21.46 1.01 9.44
N TYR A 337 -21.97 1.18 8.23
CA TYR A 337 -21.30 0.99 6.95
C TYR A 337 -21.65 2.12 5.97
N LEU A 338 -20.66 2.57 5.21
CA LEU A 338 -20.83 3.48 4.09
C LEU A 338 -20.95 2.67 2.81
N PHE A 339 -21.83 3.13 1.93
CA PHE A 339 -22.00 2.54 0.60
C PHE A 339 -21.86 3.66 -0.44
N PRO A 340 -20.72 3.73 -1.17
CA PRO A 340 -20.57 4.66 -2.28
C PRO A 340 -21.76 4.57 -3.22
N SER A 341 -22.32 5.71 -3.60
CA SER A 341 -23.58 5.73 -4.35
C SER A 341 -23.39 5.56 -5.86
N ASP A 342 -22.20 5.86 -6.39
CA ASP A 342 -21.87 5.74 -7.80
C ASP A 342 -21.07 4.47 -8.07
N ASP A 343 -21.30 3.86 -9.22
CA ASP A 343 -20.68 2.60 -9.63
C ASP A 343 -20.72 1.52 -8.53
N ASN A 344 -21.94 1.24 -8.04
CA ASN A 344 -22.15 0.27 -6.96
C ASN A 344 -23.40 -0.58 -7.17
N TYR A 345 -23.34 -1.81 -6.70
CA TYR A 345 -24.50 -2.68 -6.51
C TYR A 345 -24.71 -2.86 -5.02
N LEU A 346 -25.91 -2.60 -4.52
CA LEU A 346 -26.27 -2.73 -3.11
C LEU A 346 -27.57 -3.53 -2.97
N GLU A 347 -27.49 -4.66 -2.28
CA GLU A 347 -28.63 -5.50 -1.92
C GLU A 347 -28.77 -5.53 -0.41
N VAL A 348 -29.98 -5.21 0.09
CA VAL A 348 -30.32 -5.28 1.51
C VAL A 348 -31.50 -6.22 1.68
N GLU A 349 -31.34 -7.25 2.51
CA GLU A 349 -32.41 -8.18 2.86
C GLU A 349 -32.56 -8.38 4.36
N PHE A 350 -33.79 -8.64 4.82
CA PHE A 350 -34.11 -8.90 6.22
C PHE A 350 -35.46 -9.60 6.39
N ASP A 351 -35.61 -10.30 7.51
CA ASP A 351 -36.89 -10.83 7.98
C ASP A 351 -37.62 -9.79 8.82
N HIS A 352 -38.89 -9.58 8.51
CA HIS A 352 -39.78 -8.67 9.24
C HIS A 352 -40.86 -9.47 9.98
N TYR A 353 -41.05 -9.13 11.24
CA TYR A 353 -42.11 -9.65 12.09
C TYR A 353 -42.90 -8.50 12.70
N ALA A 354 -44.22 -8.54 12.56
CA ALA A 354 -45.09 -7.60 13.22
C ALA A 354 -46.21 -8.32 13.97
N HIS A 355 -46.41 -7.97 15.24
CA HIS A 355 -47.28 -8.75 16.12
C HIS A 355 -47.73 -8.00 17.38
N SER A 356 -48.59 -8.69 18.16
CA SER A 356 -49.06 -8.31 19.50
C SER A 356 -49.85 -7.00 19.64
N GLY A 357 -50.06 -6.27 18.55
CA GLY A 357 -50.81 -5.01 18.56
C GLY A 357 -52.10 -5.05 17.74
N SER A 358 -52.38 -3.89 17.15
CA SER A 358 -53.61 -3.52 16.43
C SER A 358 -53.41 -3.32 14.92
N GLY A 359 -52.22 -3.62 14.38
CA GLY A 359 -51.95 -3.55 12.93
C GLY A 359 -51.39 -2.22 12.43
N ALA A 360 -50.53 -1.53 13.19
CA ALA A 360 -49.98 -0.23 12.78
C ALA A 360 -48.65 0.18 13.45
N ASP A 361 -47.86 1.07 12.86
CA ASP A 361 -48.04 1.60 11.49
C ASP A 361 -47.18 0.84 10.47
N GLY A 362 -45.96 0.45 10.85
CA GLY A 362 -45.04 -0.33 10.02
C GLY A 362 -43.56 0.01 10.21
N LEU A 363 -42.76 -0.42 9.23
CA LEU A 363 -41.29 -0.25 9.17
C LEU A 363 -40.86 0.34 7.83
N ALA A 364 -39.73 1.06 7.77
CA ALA A 364 -39.12 1.47 6.51
C ALA A 364 -37.62 1.14 6.44
N LEU A 365 -37.16 0.69 5.27
CA LEU A 365 -35.75 0.64 4.89
C LEU A 365 -35.38 1.98 4.23
N VAL A 366 -34.35 2.65 4.74
CA VAL A 366 -34.00 4.02 4.38
C VAL A 366 -32.56 4.08 3.87
N LEU A 367 -32.39 4.68 2.69
CA LEU A 367 -31.12 5.22 2.22
C LEU A 367 -31.06 6.71 2.54
N SER A 368 -30.01 7.14 3.22
CA SER A 368 -29.79 8.56 3.55
C SER A 368 -28.39 9.02 3.17
N ASP A 369 -28.23 10.34 2.99
CA ASP A 369 -26.95 11.00 2.81
C ASP A 369 -26.06 10.77 4.04
N ALA A 370 -24.91 10.11 3.85
CA ALA A 370 -24.00 9.78 4.93
C ALA A 370 -23.32 10.99 5.59
N SER A 371 -23.32 12.16 4.94
CA SER A 371 -22.75 13.40 5.47
C SER A 371 -23.66 14.12 6.47
N VAL A 372 -24.93 13.69 6.57
CA VAL A 372 -25.94 14.26 7.46
C VAL A 372 -26.13 13.33 8.66
N PRO A 373 -25.96 13.82 9.90
CA PRO A 373 -26.31 13.04 11.09
C PRO A 373 -27.79 12.64 11.05
N PRO A 374 -28.11 11.34 11.05
CA PRO A 374 -29.47 10.84 10.95
C PRO A 374 -30.26 11.20 12.19
N GLN A 375 -31.48 11.68 11.95
CA GLN A 375 -32.51 11.90 12.94
C GLN A 375 -33.77 11.22 12.43
N THR A 376 -34.53 10.60 13.34
CA THR A 376 -35.79 9.96 12.99
C THR A 376 -36.77 10.99 12.41
N GLY A 377 -37.52 10.59 11.38
CA GLY A 377 -38.68 11.35 10.92
C GLY A 377 -39.88 11.22 11.85
N ALA A 378 -41.04 11.68 11.38
CA ALA A 378 -42.26 11.75 12.17
C ALA A 378 -42.85 10.36 12.48
N PHE A 379 -43.42 10.23 13.68
CA PHE A 379 -44.11 9.01 14.12
C PHE A 379 -45.43 8.77 13.38
N GLY A 380 -46.01 7.56 13.48
CA GLY A 380 -47.23 7.11 12.83
C GLY A 380 -47.03 6.73 11.35
N GLY A 381 -48.05 7.00 10.52
CA GLY A 381 -48.04 6.73 9.07
C GLY A 381 -46.81 7.13 8.23
N PRO A 382 -45.97 8.13 8.59
CA PRO A 382 -44.69 8.39 7.92
C PRO A 382 -43.58 7.36 8.20
N LEU A 383 -43.83 6.40 9.10
CA LEU A 383 -42.96 5.27 9.45
C LEU A 383 -41.57 5.67 9.98
N GLY A 384 -41.44 6.85 10.58
CA GLY A 384 -40.15 7.38 11.00
C GLY A 384 -39.24 7.82 9.85
N TYR A 385 -39.72 7.80 8.59
CA TYR A 385 -39.02 8.33 7.43
C TYR A 385 -39.55 9.71 7.01
N GLY A 386 -40.86 9.84 6.85
CA GLY A 386 -41.50 11.05 6.35
C GLY A 386 -41.78 12.13 7.41
N LEU A 387 -42.41 13.24 7.01
CA LEU A 387 -42.72 14.40 7.88
C LEU A 387 -44.19 14.48 8.32
N LYS A 388 -44.47 15.29 9.36
CA LYS A 388 -45.81 15.75 9.77
C LYS A 388 -45.81 17.26 10.01
N PRO A 389 -46.98 17.95 10.02
CA PRO A 389 -47.03 19.34 10.47
C PRO A 389 -46.38 19.52 11.85
N GLY A 390 -45.35 20.37 11.94
CA GLY A 390 -44.59 20.61 13.17
C GLY A 390 -43.58 19.52 13.57
N ILE A 391 -43.41 18.46 12.77
CA ILE A 391 -42.44 17.37 13.03
C ILE A 391 -41.66 17.07 11.75
N GLN A 392 -40.33 17.19 11.82
CA GLN A 392 -39.44 17.00 10.69
C GLN A 392 -39.44 15.55 10.16
N GLY A 393 -39.08 15.38 8.89
CA GLY A 393 -38.78 14.07 8.30
C GLY A 393 -37.36 13.60 8.63
N PHE A 394 -37.00 12.40 8.18
CA PHE A 394 -35.71 11.78 8.47
C PHE A 394 -34.55 12.57 7.87
N ALA A 395 -33.64 13.06 8.72
CA ALA A 395 -32.54 13.91 8.28
C ALA A 395 -31.66 13.23 7.22
N GLY A 396 -31.45 13.89 6.08
CA GLY A 396 -30.68 13.33 4.96
C GLY A 396 -31.38 12.20 4.20
N GLY A 397 -32.64 11.87 4.52
CA GLY A 397 -33.37 10.77 3.88
C GLY A 397 -33.47 10.96 2.37
N TRP A 398 -32.96 10.01 1.59
CA TRP A 398 -32.93 10.06 0.13
C TRP A 398 -33.96 9.13 -0.50
N LEU A 399 -34.04 7.88 -0.04
CA LEU A 399 -35.03 6.92 -0.53
C LEU A 399 -35.54 6.05 0.62
N GLY A 400 -36.85 5.98 0.82
CA GLY A 400 -37.48 5.17 1.85
C GLY A 400 -38.41 4.12 1.26
N LEU A 401 -38.19 2.85 1.59
CA LEU A 401 -39.08 1.73 1.30
C LEU A 401 -39.91 1.41 2.54
N GLY A 402 -41.16 1.85 2.57
CA GLY A 402 -42.11 1.55 3.65
C GLY A 402 -42.82 0.22 3.43
N ILE A 403 -42.84 -0.59 4.48
CA ILE A 403 -43.68 -1.77 4.67
C ILE A 403 -44.80 -1.33 5.60
N ASP A 404 -45.92 -0.94 4.99
CA ASP A 404 -47.01 -0.17 5.61
C ASP A 404 -48.22 -1.08 5.87
N GLU A 405 -48.40 -1.44 7.15
CA GLU A 405 -49.48 -2.32 7.59
C GLU A 405 -50.81 -1.59 7.55
N TYR A 406 -50.82 -0.38 8.11
CA TYR A 406 -52.03 0.40 8.29
C TYR A 406 -52.49 1.05 6.97
N GLY A 407 -51.56 1.53 6.15
CA GLY A 407 -51.85 2.06 4.81
C GLY A 407 -51.72 3.57 4.65
N ASN A 408 -51.05 4.26 5.57
CA ASN A 408 -50.90 5.72 5.56
C ASN A 408 -49.55 6.19 5.00
N TYR A 409 -48.58 5.30 4.77
CA TYR A 409 -47.28 5.66 4.25
C TYR A 409 -47.36 6.14 2.81
N ALA A 410 -48.19 5.56 1.95
CA ALA A 410 -48.38 6.10 0.60
C ALA A 410 -49.14 7.44 0.60
N ARG A 411 -50.05 7.65 1.56
CA ARG A 411 -50.91 8.83 1.64
C ARG A 411 -50.23 10.05 2.27
N SER A 412 -49.50 9.84 3.36
CA SER A 412 -48.97 10.87 4.25
C SER A 412 -47.47 10.68 4.50
N GLY A 413 -46.78 11.70 5.00
CA GLY A 413 -45.33 11.65 5.22
C GLY A 413 -44.50 12.46 4.23
N GLY A 414 -45.12 13.17 3.29
CA GLY A 414 -44.44 14.08 2.37
C GLY A 414 -45.23 15.34 2.10
N THR A 415 -44.66 16.25 1.32
CA THR A 415 -45.31 17.51 0.92
C THR A 415 -46.43 17.32 -0.11
N ASP A 416 -46.47 16.17 -0.78
CA ASP A 416 -47.51 15.79 -1.73
C ASP A 416 -48.53 14.84 -1.08
N ILE A 417 -49.77 14.89 -1.56
CA ILE A 417 -50.80 13.91 -1.21
C ILE A 417 -50.65 12.74 -2.18
N GLY A 418 -50.23 11.57 -1.67
CA GLY A 418 -50.11 10.36 -2.48
C GLY A 418 -51.46 9.68 -2.74
N PRO A 419 -51.48 8.45 -3.31
CA PRO A 419 -52.67 7.82 -3.91
C PRO A 419 -53.80 7.40 -2.95
N GLY A 420 -53.81 7.88 -1.70
CA GLY A 420 -54.84 7.58 -0.71
C GLY A 420 -54.48 6.43 0.23
N PHE A 421 -55.41 6.09 1.12
CA PHE A 421 -55.23 5.07 2.16
C PHE A 421 -55.30 3.66 1.58
N THR A 422 -54.23 2.89 1.72
CA THR A 422 -54.16 1.51 1.20
C THR A 422 -53.40 0.61 2.18
N PRO A 423 -54.09 -0.17 3.04
CA PRO A 423 -53.45 -1.10 3.97
C PRO A 423 -52.59 -2.14 3.26
N ASN A 424 -51.66 -2.75 3.99
CA ASN A 424 -50.82 -3.84 3.49
C ASN A 424 -50.07 -3.49 2.20
N ASN A 425 -49.39 -2.36 2.22
CA ASN A 425 -48.76 -1.77 1.05
C ASN A 425 -47.24 -1.68 1.22
N VAL A 426 -46.52 -1.99 0.14
CA VAL A 426 -45.07 -1.73 0.05
C VAL A 426 -44.87 -0.54 -0.88
N ALA A 427 -44.34 0.56 -0.38
CA ALA A 427 -44.20 1.80 -1.16
C ALA A 427 -42.86 2.49 -0.97
N LEU A 428 -42.42 3.19 -2.02
CA LEU A 428 -41.23 4.01 -2.08
C LEU A 428 -41.59 5.50 -1.95
N ARG A 429 -40.81 6.22 -1.15
CA ARG A 429 -40.79 7.68 -1.05
C ARG A 429 -39.40 8.23 -1.34
N GLY A 430 -39.34 9.39 -2.00
CA GLY A 430 -38.10 10.06 -2.42
C GLY A 430 -37.52 11.01 -1.38
N SER A 431 -36.56 11.85 -1.80
CA SER A 431 -35.71 12.65 -0.90
C SER A 431 -36.43 13.73 -0.11
N GLY A 432 -35.99 13.94 1.13
CA GLY A 432 -36.28 15.13 1.95
C GLY A 432 -35.41 16.34 1.60
N ARG A 433 -35.87 17.55 1.95
CA ARG A 433 -35.13 18.80 1.80
C ARG A 433 -35.37 19.73 2.99
N GLN A 434 -34.35 20.52 3.33
CA GLN A 434 -34.42 21.54 4.37
C GLN A 434 -35.15 22.81 3.88
N ASP A 435 -35.82 23.51 4.79
CA ASP A 435 -36.26 24.90 4.60
C ASP A 435 -35.13 25.92 4.84
N ALA A 436 -35.42 27.21 4.70
CA ALA A 436 -34.44 28.27 4.93
C ALA A 436 -33.91 28.35 6.38
N ALA A 437 -34.60 27.74 7.33
CA ALA A 437 -34.20 27.66 8.74
C ALA A 437 -33.48 26.33 9.08
N GLY A 438 -33.20 25.48 8.07
CA GLY A 438 -32.49 24.21 8.24
C GLY A 438 -33.35 23.04 8.68
N ASN A 439 -34.68 23.14 8.66
CA ASN A 439 -35.58 22.07 9.11
C ASN A 439 -36.01 21.16 7.95
N TRP A 440 -36.02 19.84 8.14
CA TRP A 440 -36.41 18.83 7.14
C TRP A 440 -37.93 18.72 6.95
N VAL A 441 -38.56 19.80 6.49
CA VAL A 441 -40.02 19.94 6.39
C VAL A 441 -40.55 19.97 4.95
N VAL A 442 -39.70 19.67 3.95
CA VAL A 442 -40.06 19.66 2.52
C VAL A 442 -39.66 18.33 1.87
N GLY A 443 -40.40 17.86 0.84
CA GLY A 443 -40.03 16.68 0.05
C GLY A 443 -40.74 15.38 0.48
N TYR A 444 -39.99 14.28 0.50
CA TYR A 444 -40.45 12.92 0.83
C TYR A 444 -41.57 12.41 -0.07
N ARG A 445 -41.47 12.72 -1.36
CA ARG A 445 -42.55 12.51 -2.33
C ARG A 445 -42.89 11.03 -2.50
N TYR A 446 -44.16 10.68 -2.67
CA TYR A 446 -44.52 9.31 -3.09
C TYR A 446 -43.98 9.01 -4.51
N ILE A 447 -43.35 7.85 -4.68
CA ILE A 447 -42.77 7.40 -5.96
C ILE A 447 -43.62 6.30 -6.58
N LYS A 448 -43.69 5.14 -5.92
CA LYS A 448 -44.30 3.91 -6.45
C LYS A 448 -44.62 2.96 -5.31
N GLY A 449 -45.64 2.12 -5.46
CA GLY A 449 -45.96 1.11 -4.46
C GLY A 449 -46.80 -0.03 -5.03
N ASN A 450 -46.93 -1.09 -4.26
CA ASN A 450 -47.71 -2.28 -4.58
C ASN A 450 -48.51 -2.73 -3.36
N HIS A 451 -49.83 -2.80 -3.54
CA HIS A 451 -50.82 -3.20 -2.54
C HIS A 451 -51.49 -4.54 -2.87
N SER A 452 -51.14 -5.17 -3.99
CA SER A 452 -51.68 -6.47 -4.40
C SER A 452 -50.84 -7.63 -3.83
N LEU A 453 -50.44 -7.52 -2.56
CA LEU A 453 -49.49 -8.42 -1.90
C LEU A 453 -50.12 -9.34 -0.85
N GLY A 454 -51.43 -9.18 -0.59
CA GLY A 454 -52.10 -9.78 0.55
C GLY A 454 -51.59 -9.22 1.88
N ASN A 455 -51.90 -9.89 2.98
CA ASN A 455 -51.54 -9.42 4.33
C ASN A 455 -50.01 -9.32 4.51
N LEU A 456 -49.53 -8.25 5.17
CA LEU A 456 -48.11 -8.03 5.44
C LEU A 456 -47.66 -8.57 6.82
N ASP A 457 -48.61 -8.80 7.74
CA ASP A 457 -48.34 -8.99 9.17
C ASP A 457 -49.26 -10.01 9.89
N GLY A 458 -50.52 -10.20 9.46
CA GLY A 458 -51.49 -11.00 10.22
C GLY A 458 -51.48 -12.52 10.01
N ARG A 459 -50.33 -13.21 10.15
CA ARG A 459 -50.28 -14.69 10.22
C ARG A 459 -49.35 -15.20 11.32
N LYS A 460 -49.89 -15.95 12.28
CA LYS A 460 -49.09 -16.60 13.34
C LYS A 460 -48.04 -17.53 12.73
N GLY A 461 -46.76 -17.17 12.86
CA GLY A 461 -45.61 -18.08 12.66
C GLY A 461 -44.91 -18.06 11.30
N GLN A 462 -45.17 -17.10 10.40
CA GLN A 462 -44.47 -17.01 9.11
C GLN A 462 -43.72 -15.67 8.99
N ALA A 463 -42.41 -15.74 8.71
CA ALA A 463 -41.59 -14.56 8.43
C ALA A 463 -41.85 -14.03 7.02
N HIS A 464 -41.79 -12.71 6.87
CA HIS A 464 -41.73 -12.05 5.57
C HIS A 464 -40.31 -11.56 5.34
N ARG A 465 -39.63 -12.15 4.35
CA ARG A 465 -38.31 -11.68 3.95
C ARG A 465 -38.43 -10.67 2.83
N TYR A 466 -37.88 -9.48 3.04
CA TYR A 466 -37.84 -8.42 2.04
C TYR A 466 -36.43 -8.27 1.50
N LYS A 467 -36.31 -7.90 0.22
CA LYS A 467 -35.05 -7.60 -0.46
C LYS A 467 -35.21 -6.35 -1.31
N MET A 468 -34.36 -5.36 -1.07
CA MET A 468 -34.23 -4.17 -1.90
C MET A 468 -32.88 -4.20 -2.60
N ILE A 469 -32.91 -4.06 -3.92
CA ILE A 469 -31.72 -4.00 -4.78
C ILE A 469 -31.63 -2.59 -5.35
N ILE A 470 -30.48 -1.96 -5.17
CA ILE A 470 -30.10 -0.65 -5.70
C ILE A 470 -28.89 -0.87 -6.60
N ASP A 471 -28.99 -0.44 -7.85
CA ASP A 471 -27.95 -0.65 -8.85
C ASP A 471 -27.67 0.67 -9.55
N SER A 472 -26.49 1.23 -9.26
CA SER A 472 -25.99 2.52 -9.75
C SER A 472 -24.71 2.38 -10.57
N ARG A 473 -24.45 1.18 -11.11
CA ARG A 473 -23.33 0.91 -12.03
C ARG A 473 -23.44 1.65 -13.36
N ASP A 474 -24.67 2.01 -13.74
CA ASP A 474 -24.91 2.89 -14.87
C ASP A 474 -24.78 4.35 -14.43
N SER A 475 -23.73 5.04 -14.87
CA SER A 475 -23.49 6.45 -14.55
C SER A 475 -24.74 7.31 -14.78
N GLY A 476 -25.15 8.04 -13.73
CA GLY A 476 -26.32 8.94 -13.75
C GLY A 476 -27.69 8.26 -13.62
N LYS A 477 -27.76 6.93 -13.45
CA LYS A 477 -28.99 6.18 -13.22
C LYS A 477 -28.92 5.42 -11.90
N VAL A 478 -30.07 5.28 -11.24
CA VAL A 478 -30.17 4.43 -10.03
C VAL A 478 -31.38 3.54 -10.16
N PHE A 479 -31.14 2.27 -10.42
CA PHE A 479 -32.22 1.30 -10.56
C PHE A 479 -32.61 0.69 -9.22
N VAL A 480 -33.91 0.65 -8.95
CA VAL A 480 -34.45 0.08 -7.73
C VAL A 480 -35.35 -1.10 -8.07
N THR A 481 -35.15 -2.23 -7.39
CA THR A 481 -36.01 -3.42 -7.44
C THR A 481 -36.35 -3.87 -6.04
N VAL A 482 -37.60 -4.25 -5.78
CA VAL A 482 -38.02 -4.79 -4.49
C VAL A 482 -38.61 -6.17 -4.67
N LYS A 483 -38.16 -7.13 -3.86
CA LYS A 483 -38.63 -8.51 -3.84
C LYS A 483 -39.10 -8.89 -2.43
N ARG A 484 -39.99 -9.88 -2.36
CA ARG A 484 -40.51 -10.45 -1.12
C ARG A 484 -40.56 -11.97 -1.23
N MET A 485 -40.25 -12.65 -0.13
CA MET A 485 -40.47 -14.08 0.05
C MET A 485 -41.35 -14.29 1.29
N VAL A 486 -42.24 -15.28 1.22
CA VAL A 486 -43.18 -15.60 2.31
C VAL A 486 -42.96 -17.06 2.71
N GLY A 487 -42.56 -17.29 3.97
CA GLY A 487 -42.19 -18.62 4.47
C GLY A 487 -40.99 -19.25 3.73
N ASP A 488 -40.73 -20.55 3.98
CA ASP A 488 -39.60 -21.30 3.41
C ASP A 488 -39.85 -21.82 1.98
N THR A 489 -40.36 -20.96 1.10
CA THR A 489 -40.59 -21.33 -0.31
C THR A 489 -39.32 -21.27 -1.16
N ASN A 490 -38.26 -20.61 -0.70
CA ASN A 490 -37.05 -20.28 -1.47
C ASN A 490 -37.32 -19.60 -2.82
N LEU A 491 -38.50 -18.99 -3.00
CA LEU A 491 -38.93 -18.34 -4.23
C LEU A 491 -39.17 -16.85 -4.00
N TRP A 492 -38.34 -16.01 -4.61
CA TRP A 492 -38.49 -14.55 -4.56
C TRP A 492 -39.57 -14.08 -5.53
N GLN A 493 -40.52 -13.30 -5.03
CA GLN A 493 -41.51 -12.59 -5.85
C GLN A 493 -41.10 -11.12 -6.01
N THR A 494 -41.10 -10.63 -7.24
CA THR A 494 -40.87 -9.20 -7.52
C THR A 494 -42.10 -8.39 -7.12
N VAL A 495 -41.93 -7.51 -6.13
CA VAL A 495 -42.97 -6.63 -5.59
C VAL A 495 -42.98 -5.28 -6.31
N ILE A 496 -41.80 -4.69 -6.51
CA ILE A 496 -41.61 -3.50 -7.35
C ILE A 496 -40.59 -3.88 -8.43
N PRO A 497 -40.99 -3.90 -9.72
CA PRO A 497 -40.07 -4.25 -10.80
C PRO A 497 -39.01 -3.16 -11.01
N ARG A 498 -37.85 -3.55 -11.54
CA ARG A 498 -36.70 -2.67 -11.81
C ARG A 498 -37.13 -1.40 -12.54
N PHE A 499 -36.79 -0.25 -11.99
CA PHE A 499 -36.99 1.05 -12.65
C PHE A 499 -35.94 2.05 -12.17
N ASP A 500 -35.63 3.04 -13.01
CA ASP A 500 -34.72 4.13 -12.67
C ASP A 500 -35.45 5.17 -11.79
N VAL A 501 -35.01 5.30 -10.54
CA VAL A 501 -35.62 6.24 -9.57
C VAL A 501 -35.26 7.70 -9.86
N MET A 502 -34.27 7.95 -10.71
CA MET A 502 -33.89 9.30 -11.11
C MET A 502 -34.86 9.91 -12.15
N GLN A 503 -35.65 9.08 -12.85
CA GLN A 503 -36.57 9.55 -13.89
C GLN A 503 -37.94 9.97 -13.35
N ARG A 504 -38.22 11.29 -13.37
CA ARG A 504 -39.57 11.90 -13.23
C ARG A 504 -40.23 11.84 -11.83
N TYR A 505 -39.45 11.73 -10.74
CA TYR A 505 -39.99 11.75 -9.36
C TYR A 505 -39.55 12.93 -8.48
N GLY A 506 -38.77 13.88 -9.02
CA GLY A 506 -38.31 15.05 -8.25
C GLY A 506 -37.26 14.69 -7.18
N GLN A 507 -36.53 13.59 -7.40
CA GLN A 507 -35.46 13.10 -6.56
C GLN A 507 -34.31 14.13 -6.50
N SER A 508 -33.73 14.35 -5.31
CA SER A 508 -32.53 15.19 -5.19
C SER A 508 -31.32 14.55 -5.86
N VAL A 509 -30.25 15.33 -6.04
CA VAL A 509 -28.93 14.81 -6.40
C VAL A 509 -28.58 13.62 -5.50
N ILE A 510 -27.96 12.60 -6.09
CA ILE A 510 -27.52 11.41 -5.38
C ILE A 510 -26.44 11.80 -4.35
N PRO A 511 -26.55 11.41 -3.07
CA PRO A 511 -25.49 11.62 -2.08
C PRO A 511 -24.21 10.92 -2.52
N GLU A 512 -23.02 11.37 -2.12
CA GLU A 512 -21.76 10.69 -2.45
C GLU A 512 -21.70 9.27 -1.85
N ASN A 513 -22.15 9.13 -0.60
CA ASN A 513 -22.23 7.87 0.11
C ASN A 513 -23.62 7.72 0.73
N PHE A 514 -24.19 6.53 0.65
CA PHE A 514 -25.40 6.14 1.35
C PHE A 514 -25.10 5.57 2.74
N ARG A 515 -26.02 5.83 3.66
CA ARG A 515 -26.26 5.06 4.87
C ARG A 515 -27.51 4.20 4.69
N VAL A 516 -27.46 2.97 5.20
CA VAL A 516 -28.62 2.09 5.28
C VAL A 516 -29.18 2.16 6.70
N SER A 517 -30.46 2.47 6.83
CA SER A 517 -31.16 2.51 8.13
C SER A 517 -32.46 1.74 8.07
N ILE A 518 -32.87 1.18 9.21
CA ILE A 518 -34.21 0.65 9.42
C ILE A 518 -34.93 1.59 10.38
N THR A 519 -36.12 2.06 10.03
CA THR A 519 -36.97 2.89 10.88
C THR A 519 -38.25 2.15 11.22
N ALA A 520 -38.81 2.36 12.41
CA ALA A 520 -40.11 1.81 12.76
C ALA A 520 -40.95 2.83 13.52
N SER A 521 -42.27 2.65 13.45
CA SER A 521 -43.17 3.65 14.02
C SER A 521 -44.53 3.12 14.45
N THR A 522 -45.09 3.83 15.43
CA THR A 522 -46.48 3.71 15.88
C THR A 522 -47.11 5.10 16.00
N GLY A 523 -48.43 5.15 15.93
CA GLY A 523 -49.24 6.35 16.14
C GLY A 523 -50.26 6.11 17.23
N SER A 524 -51.53 6.39 16.93
CA SER A 524 -52.67 6.07 17.81
C SER A 524 -53.00 4.58 17.85
N LEU A 525 -52.46 3.81 16.91
CA LEU A 525 -52.47 2.35 16.87
C LEU A 525 -51.03 1.85 16.95
N THR A 526 -50.85 0.61 17.38
CA THR A 526 -49.53 0.03 17.67
C THR A 526 -49.38 -1.38 17.12
N ASN A 527 -48.15 -1.80 16.91
CA ASN A 527 -47.65 -3.15 16.70
C ASN A 527 -46.20 -3.19 17.22
N VAL A 528 -45.75 -4.37 17.66
CA VAL A 528 -44.32 -4.63 17.85
C VAL A 528 -43.73 -4.95 16.48
N HIS A 529 -42.64 -4.29 16.11
CA HIS A 529 -41.87 -4.60 14.89
C HIS A 529 -40.50 -5.14 15.27
N ASP A 530 -40.26 -6.41 14.96
CA ASP A 530 -39.00 -7.09 15.18
C ASP A 530 -38.35 -7.44 13.83
N LEU A 531 -37.02 -7.37 13.77
CA LEU A 531 -36.17 -7.66 12.62
C LEU A 531 -35.22 -8.82 12.94
N ASP A 532 -34.95 -9.66 11.95
CA ASP A 532 -33.97 -10.74 12.04
C ASP A 532 -33.29 -11.00 10.68
N ASN A 533 -32.20 -11.77 10.68
CA ASN A 533 -31.47 -12.19 9.48
C ASN A 533 -31.13 -11.04 8.53
N PHE A 534 -30.75 -9.88 9.07
CA PHE A 534 -30.39 -8.73 8.25
C PHE A 534 -29.05 -8.97 7.57
N GLN A 535 -29.02 -8.79 6.25
CA GLN A 535 -27.89 -9.10 5.40
C GLN A 535 -27.76 -8.04 4.33
N VAL A 536 -26.54 -7.57 4.12
CA VAL A 536 -26.20 -6.65 3.04
C VAL A 536 -25.16 -7.30 2.14
N CYS A 537 -25.28 -7.04 0.85
CA CYS A 537 -24.32 -7.41 -0.19
C CYS A 537 -24.00 -6.16 -1.00
N ALA A 538 -22.73 -5.74 -1.08
CA ALA A 538 -22.36 -4.55 -1.83
C ALA A 538 -21.05 -4.71 -2.63
N ASP A 539 -20.97 -4.14 -3.85
CA ASP A 539 -19.72 -4.14 -4.63
C ASP A 539 -18.66 -3.25 -3.96
N LYS A 540 -19.10 -2.11 -3.42
CA LYS A 540 -18.27 -1.16 -2.68
C LYS A 540 -18.93 -0.84 -1.36
N HIS A 541 -18.15 -0.92 -0.29
CA HIS A 541 -18.60 -0.59 1.05
C HIS A 541 -17.40 -0.24 1.93
N GLN A 542 -17.65 0.44 3.04
CA GLN A 542 -16.62 0.75 4.03
C GLN A 542 -17.24 0.65 5.43
N LYS A 543 -16.70 -0.24 6.28
CA LYS A 543 -17.10 -0.30 7.70
C LYS A 543 -16.67 1.00 8.39
N ILE A 544 -17.53 1.56 9.23
CA ILE A 544 -17.11 2.59 10.17
C ILE A 544 -16.40 1.87 11.33
N THR A 545 -15.09 1.76 11.28
CA THR A 545 -14.30 1.13 12.36
C THR A 545 -13.94 2.13 13.46
N GLU A 546 -13.71 3.40 13.10
CA GLU A 546 -13.40 4.52 14.03
C GLU A 546 -14.01 5.84 13.53
N GLY A 547 -15.33 6.00 13.71
CA GLY A 547 -16.03 7.25 13.41
C GLY A 547 -15.84 8.31 14.50
N ILE A 548 -16.26 9.55 14.22
CA ILE A 548 -16.32 10.59 15.25
C ILE A 548 -17.38 10.18 16.27
N HIS A 549 -16.99 9.92 17.51
CA HIS A 549 -17.92 9.62 18.60
C HIS A 549 -18.84 10.80 18.90
N HIS A 550 -18.28 12.02 18.99
CA HIS A 550 -19.07 13.24 19.16
C HIS A 550 -18.25 14.48 18.80
N PHE A 551 -18.94 15.60 18.59
CA PHE A 551 -18.31 16.91 18.50
C PHE A 551 -18.39 17.63 19.84
N GLU A 552 -17.26 18.17 20.30
CA GLU A 552 -17.18 18.96 21.53
C GLU A 552 -16.98 20.44 21.20
N PHE A 553 -17.84 21.32 21.71
CA PHE A 553 -17.61 22.77 21.71
C PHE A 553 -17.23 23.25 23.11
N ASP A 554 -16.16 24.02 23.25
CA ASP A 554 -15.77 24.66 24.51
C ASP A 554 -15.76 26.18 24.34
N TYR A 555 -16.49 26.88 25.21
CA TYR A 555 -16.67 28.33 25.13
C TYR A 555 -16.83 28.95 26.51
N ALA A 556 -16.84 30.28 26.53
CA ALA A 556 -16.87 31.11 27.73
C ALA A 556 -18.13 30.90 28.64
N GLY A 557 -19.20 30.28 28.16
CA GLY A 557 -20.44 30.14 28.94
C GLY A 557 -21.44 31.28 28.82
N SER A 558 -21.02 32.44 28.31
CA SER A 558 -21.93 33.53 27.92
C SER A 558 -21.44 34.26 26.69
N GLY A 559 -22.36 34.58 25.79
CA GLY A 559 -22.12 35.43 24.63
C GLY A 559 -22.27 36.91 24.97
N SER A 560 -21.58 37.77 24.22
CA SER A 560 -21.75 39.23 24.27
C SER A 560 -22.18 39.74 22.91
N THR A 561 -23.01 40.78 22.88
CA THR A 561 -23.37 41.48 21.64
C THR A 561 -22.24 42.35 21.07
N CYS A 562 -21.15 42.56 21.81
CA CYS A 562 -20.08 43.49 21.40
C CYS A 562 -18.76 42.78 21.11
N GLN A 563 -18.65 41.53 21.55
CA GLN A 563 -17.48 40.72 21.31
C GLN A 563 -17.92 39.33 20.93
N SER A 564 -17.34 38.86 19.84
CA SER A 564 -17.40 37.48 19.40
C SER A 564 -16.85 36.56 20.48
N SER A 565 -17.65 35.57 20.85
CA SER A 565 -17.22 34.48 21.71
C SER A 565 -16.27 33.60 20.93
N ASP A 566 -15.06 33.43 21.45
CA ASP A 566 -14.15 32.40 20.96
C ASP A 566 -14.70 31.04 21.40
N ILE A 567 -14.84 30.13 20.43
CA ILE A 567 -15.35 28.78 20.63
C ILE A 567 -14.31 27.82 20.07
N THR A 568 -13.94 26.80 20.83
CA THR A 568 -13.09 25.70 20.33
C THR A 568 -13.99 24.55 19.95
N LEU A 569 -13.86 24.03 18.74
CA LEU A 569 -14.55 22.83 18.26
C LEU A 569 -13.55 21.68 18.13
N ARG A 570 -13.89 20.51 18.65
CA ARG A 570 -13.10 19.27 18.58
C ARG A 570 -13.92 18.13 17.99
N ALA A 571 -13.25 17.24 17.27
CA ALA A 571 -13.83 15.98 16.76
C ALA A 571 -13.30 14.81 17.59
N CYS A 572 -14.10 14.35 18.55
CA CYS A 572 -13.70 13.37 19.55
C CYS A 572 -13.92 11.94 19.01
N LEU A 573 -12.90 11.09 19.11
CA LEU A 573 -12.97 9.67 18.73
C LEU A 573 -13.43 8.76 19.88
N ASN A 574 -13.40 9.27 21.12
CA ASN A 574 -13.85 8.54 22.31
C ASN A 574 -14.70 9.42 23.23
N GLU A 575 -15.37 8.79 24.20
CA GLU A 575 -16.28 9.47 25.13
C GLU A 575 -15.61 10.61 25.92
N SER A 576 -14.35 10.44 26.32
CA SER A 576 -13.58 11.43 27.08
C SER A 576 -13.02 12.58 26.24
N CYS A 577 -13.08 12.47 24.91
CA CYS A 577 -12.41 13.36 23.96
C CYS A 577 -10.87 13.42 24.15
N SER A 578 -10.26 12.38 24.71
CA SER A 578 -8.79 12.28 24.83
C SER A 578 -8.12 11.86 23.52
N LYS A 579 -8.90 11.37 22.56
CA LYS A 579 -8.48 11.05 21.18
C LYS A 579 -9.24 11.92 20.19
N LEU A 580 -8.54 12.54 19.24
CA LEU A 580 -9.06 13.47 18.26
C LEU A 580 -8.82 12.99 16.84
N TYR A 581 -9.77 13.28 15.94
CA TYR A 581 -9.61 13.05 14.52
C TYR A 581 -8.88 14.22 13.83
N PRO A 582 -7.91 14.00 12.92
CA PRO A 582 -7.44 12.70 12.44
C PRO A 582 -6.29 12.09 13.24
N ARG A 583 -5.64 12.85 14.14
CA ARG A 583 -4.38 12.46 14.78
C ARG A 583 -4.41 11.07 15.41
N ASP A 584 -5.49 10.77 16.12
CA ASP A 584 -5.62 9.56 16.94
C ASP A 584 -6.47 8.47 16.25
N ALA A 585 -6.81 8.68 14.97
CA ALA A 585 -7.73 7.82 14.20
C ALA A 585 -7.03 6.70 13.41
N TYR A 586 -5.72 6.75 13.12
CA TYR A 586 -4.89 5.63 12.60
C TYR A 586 -3.40 6.02 12.45
N ASN A 587 -2.49 5.04 12.50
CA ASN A 587 -1.02 5.22 12.57
C ASN A 587 -0.30 5.61 11.26
N ASP A 588 -0.97 5.73 10.11
CA ASP A 588 -0.31 6.01 8.82
C ASP A 588 -0.21 7.50 8.45
N GLY A 589 -0.80 8.39 9.25
CA GLY A 589 -0.67 9.85 9.11
C GLY A 589 -1.34 10.46 7.86
N SER A 590 -2.15 9.70 7.11
CA SER A 590 -2.65 10.10 5.79
C SER A 590 -4.17 10.44 5.71
N LEU A 591 -4.83 10.63 6.84
CA LEU A 591 -6.27 10.91 6.86
C LEU A 591 -6.60 12.36 6.45
N PRO A 592 -7.68 12.59 5.68
CA PRO A 592 -8.06 13.92 5.23
C PRO A 592 -8.66 14.75 6.37
N ALA A 593 -8.37 16.04 6.35
CA ALA A 593 -8.97 17.01 7.26
C ALA A 593 -10.49 16.99 7.25
N LEU A 594 -11.07 17.18 8.44
CA LEU A 594 -12.50 17.14 8.66
C LEU A 594 -13.16 18.43 8.17
N SER A 595 -14.22 18.32 7.37
CA SER A 595 -15.08 19.45 7.00
C SER A 595 -16.42 19.34 7.72
N VAL A 596 -16.90 20.43 8.32
CA VAL A 596 -18.20 20.50 8.99
C VAL A 596 -18.96 21.77 8.62
N ASP A 597 -20.28 21.68 8.61
CA ASP A 597 -21.17 22.84 8.64
C ASP A 597 -21.71 23.03 10.06
N LEU A 598 -21.67 24.26 10.58
CA LEU A 598 -22.02 24.59 11.96
C LEU A 598 -23.47 25.07 12.13
N LEU A 599 -24.02 24.85 13.32
CA LEU A 599 -25.20 25.55 13.85
C LEU A 599 -24.76 26.64 14.85
N PRO A 600 -25.42 27.82 14.88
CA PRO A 600 -26.55 28.22 14.05
C PRO A 600 -26.16 28.39 12.57
N ALA A 601 -27.11 28.09 11.68
CA ALA A 601 -26.93 28.26 10.25
C ALA A 601 -26.75 29.75 9.86
N GLN A 602 -26.25 29.98 8.64
CA GLN A 602 -25.98 31.32 8.14
C GLN A 602 -27.24 32.19 8.15
N GLY A 603 -27.13 33.42 8.67
CA GLY A 603 -28.24 34.39 8.69
C GLY A 603 -29.16 34.29 9.92
N SER A 604 -28.66 33.73 11.02
CA SER A 604 -29.37 33.72 12.32
C SER A 604 -29.54 35.15 12.85
N ASP A 605 -30.74 35.49 13.31
CA ASP A 605 -31.04 36.82 13.85
C ASP A 605 -30.43 37.10 15.23
N VAL A 606 -29.83 36.10 15.91
CA VAL A 606 -29.30 36.26 17.28
C VAL A 606 -27.78 36.31 17.28
N ALA A 607 -27.14 35.34 16.61
CA ALA A 607 -25.69 35.25 16.55
C ALA A 607 -25.22 34.58 15.26
N ASN A 608 -24.11 35.07 14.70
CA ASN A 608 -23.52 34.60 13.43
C ASN A 608 -22.02 34.30 13.60
N TRP A 609 -21.53 33.31 12.84
CA TRP A 609 -20.12 32.92 12.80
C TRP A 609 -19.30 33.91 11.95
N GLU A 610 -18.20 34.44 12.47
CA GLU A 610 -17.38 35.47 11.78
C GLU A 610 -16.50 34.95 10.64
N GLY A 611 -16.56 33.65 10.33
CA GLY A 611 -15.88 33.01 9.19
C GLY A 611 -16.81 32.24 8.27
N GLY A 612 -18.13 32.39 8.44
CA GLY A 612 -19.12 31.52 7.82
C GLY A 612 -19.35 30.23 8.62
N THR A 613 -20.26 29.39 8.14
CA THR A 613 -20.68 28.15 8.81
C THR A 613 -19.90 26.92 8.39
N SER A 614 -19.24 26.93 7.24
CA SER A 614 -18.45 25.81 6.74
C SER A 614 -17.01 25.92 7.24
N VAL A 615 -16.54 24.90 7.94
CA VAL A 615 -15.22 24.89 8.58
C VAL A 615 -14.50 23.60 8.27
N ARG A 616 -13.23 23.70 7.88
CA ARG A 616 -12.33 22.56 7.69
C ARG A 616 -11.21 22.59 8.71
N PHE A 617 -10.94 21.48 9.39
CA PHE A 617 -9.94 21.42 10.46
C PHE A 617 -9.39 20.03 10.74
N ASP A 618 -8.24 20.00 11.41
CA ASP A 618 -7.60 18.80 11.96
C ASP A 618 -7.58 18.91 13.49
N ASN A 619 -8.07 17.88 14.17
CA ASN A 619 -8.13 17.74 15.64
C ASN A 619 -9.07 18.76 16.32
N GLU A 620 -8.70 20.05 16.28
CA GLU A 620 -9.49 21.14 16.82
C GLU A 620 -9.41 22.42 15.98
N VAL A 621 -10.42 23.27 16.09
CA VAL A 621 -10.47 24.58 15.44
C VAL A 621 -11.06 25.63 16.34
N ARG A 622 -10.52 26.85 16.23
CA ARG A 622 -11.04 28.02 16.92
C ARG A 622 -11.97 28.80 16.00
N LEU A 623 -13.15 29.06 16.51
CA LEU A 623 -14.25 29.72 15.83
C LEU A 623 -14.64 30.96 16.62
N LYS A 624 -15.32 31.89 15.94
CA LYS A 624 -15.84 33.10 16.55
C LYS A 624 -17.32 33.22 16.26
N LEU A 625 -18.12 33.28 17.32
CA LEU A 625 -19.56 33.47 17.24
C LEU A 625 -19.92 34.83 17.83
N LYS A 626 -20.44 35.74 17.01
CA LYS A 626 -20.78 37.10 17.41
C LYS A 626 -22.29 37.23 17.60
N GLY A 627 -22.70 37.79 18.73
CA GLY A 627 -24.10 38.14 18.97
C GLY A 627 -24.47 39.44 18.25
N GLU A 628 -25.56 39.43 17.50
CA GLU A 628 -26.17 40.62 16.89
C GLU A 628 -27.19 41.27 17.82
N ARG A 629 -27.84 40.46 18.69
CA ARG A 629 -28.75 40.91 19.75
C ARG A 629 -28.78 39.93 20.91
N ALA A 630 -29.35 40.36 22.03
CA ALA A 630 -29.59 39.46 23.17
C ALA A 630 -30.55 38.33 22.78
N GLY A 631 -30.26 37.11 23.20
CA GLY A 631 -31.02 35.91 22.83
C GLY A 631 -30.24 34.62 23.05
N LYS A 632 -30.83 33.50 22.61
CA LYS A 632 -30.25 32.16 22.74
C LYS A 632 -30.01 31.53 21.37
N VAL A 633 -28.91 30.80 21.21
CA VAL A 633 -28.60 29.96 20.04
C VAL A 633 -28.05 28.61 20.48
N LYS A 634 -28.34 27.54 19.72
CA LYS A 634 -27.81 26.20 19.98
C LYS A 634 -26.60 25.93 19.07
N LEU A 635 -25.47 25.58 19.67
CA LEU A 635 -24.29 25.08 18.94
C LEU A 635 -24.51 23.64 18.49
N GLY A 636 -23.99 23.28 17.33
CA GLY A 636 -24.11 21.93 16.79
C GLY A 636 -23.46 21.78 15.42
N ILE A 637 -23.55 20.57 14.87
CA ILE A 637 -23.02 20.23 13.54
C ILE A 637 -24.21 19.90 12.63
N ALA A 638 -24.34 20.63 11.53
CA ALA A 638 -25.34 20.45 10.50
C ALA A 638 -24.93 19.39 9.47
N LYS A 639 -23.64 19.35 9.09
CA LYS A 639 -23.05 18.36 8.19
C LYS A 639 -21.62 18.04 8.60
N SER A 640 -21.14 16.84 8.26
CA SER A 640 -19.75 16.47 8.42
C SER A 640 -19.25 15.61 7.26
N SER A 641 -18.02 15.83 6.82
CA SER A 641 -17.37 15.00 5.80
C SER A 641 -16.97 13.63 6.34
N ILE A 642 -16.78 13.50 7.66
CA ILE A 642 -16.49 12.22 8.31
C ILE A 642 -17.72 11.84 9.14
N PRO A 643 -18.36 10.71 8.83
CA PRO A 643 -19.53 10.30 9.56
C PRO A 643 -19.26 9.93 11.02
N GLN A 644 -20.24 10.19 11.89
CA GLN A 644 -20.17 9.86 13.31
C GLN A 644 -20.45 8.38 13.58
N SER A 645 -19.77 7.80 14.58
CA SER A 645 -20.09 6.50 15.17
C SER A 645 -20.94 6.75 16.41
N GLY A 646 -22.23 6.41 16.33
CA GLY A 646 -23.21 6.84 17.33
C GLY A 646 -23.62 8.31 17.12
N PHE A 647 -24.92 8.57 17.18
CA PHE A 647 -25.49 9.89 16.88
C PHE A 647 -25.89 10.63 18.16
N ASP A 648 -24.91 10.81 19.03
CA ASP A 648 -25.08 11.75 20.14
C ASP A 648 -25.00 13.19 19.61
N GLU A 649 -25.92 14.04 20.06
CA GLU A 649 -25.86 15.47 19.76
C GLU A 649 -24.50 16.05 20.17
N ALA A 650 -24.07 17.13 19.50
CA ALA A 650 -22.88 17.87 19.93
C ALA A 650 -22.96 18.19 21.42
N ARG A 651 -21.83 18.06 22.11
CA ARG A 651 -21.73 18.28 23.54
C ARG A 651 -20.89 19.53 23.79
N CYS A 652 -21.22 20.30 24.81
CA CYS A 652 -20.54 21.56 25.06
C CYS A 652 -20.01 21.68 26.49
N ARG A 653 -18.88 22.38 26.61
CA ARG A 653 -18.29 22.80 27.87
C ARG A 653 -18.44 24.30 28.01
N ILE A 654 -18.68 24.70 29.24
CA ILE A 654 -18.59 26.09 29.67
C ILE A 654 -17.28 26.22 30.44
N ASN A 655 -16.32 26.93 29.88
CA ASN A 655 -14.99 27.19 30.45
C ASN A 655 -14.26 25.91 30.89
N GLY A 656 -14.20 24.89 30.03
CA GLY A 656 -13.59 23.61 30.38
C GLY A 656 -14.33 22.82 31.48
N GLY A 657 -15.55 23.23 31.85
CA GLY A 657 -16.40 22.55 32.83
C GLY A 657 -16.94 21.19 32.35
N PRO A 658 -17.94 20.63 33.06
CA PRO A 658 -18.53 19.34 32.70
C PRO A 658 -19.17 19.39 31.30
N LEU A 659 -18.98 18.31 30.55
CA LEU A 659 -19.49 18.17 29.18
C LEU A 659 -21.00 17.83 29.22
N SER A 660 -21.84 18.61 28.54
CA SER A 660 -23.27 18.29 28.42
C SER A 660 -23.91 18.86 27.15
N VAL A 661 -25.01 18.25 26.69
CA VAL A 661 -25.82 18.78 25.58
C VAL A 661 -26.55 20.07 25.98
N ALA A 662 -26.97 20.19 27.25
CA ALA A 662 -27.64 21.38 27.77
C ALA A 662 -26.75 22.63 27.72
N ASN A 663 -25.42 22.44 27.82
CA ASN A 663 -24.44 23.51 27.72
C ASN A 663 -24.29 24.04 26.28
N CYS A 664 -24.88 23.42 25.27
CA CYS A 664 -24.78 23.91 23.90
C CYS A 664 -25.70 25.10 23.60
N GLU A 665 -26.55 25.50 24.56
CA GLU A 665 -27.35 26.71 24.45
C GLU A 665 -26.57 27.94 24.95
N VAL A 666 -26.13 28.79 24.03
CA VAL A 666 -25.38 30.02 24.33
C VAL A 666 -26.35 31.18 24.52
N THR A 667 -26.27 31.87 25.66
CA THR A 667 -27.05 33.07 25.95
C THR A 667 -26.19 34.33 25.75
N PHE A 668 -26.68 35.30 24.97
CA PHE A 668 -26.01 36.57 24.70
C PHE A 668 -26.58 37.72 25.55
N SER A 669 -25.70 38.43 26.29
CA SER A 669 -26.03 39.51 27.26
C SER A 669 -25.43 40.89 26.89
N SER A 670 -25.98 41.98 27.45
CA SER A 670 -25.67 43.37 27.04
C SER A 670 -24.72 44.20 27.94
N HIS A 671 -24.36 43.79 29.17
CA HIS A 671 -23.60 44.61 30.15
C HIS A 671 -22.25 44.04 30.66
N VAL A 672 -21.68 43.03 29.99
CA VAL A 672 -20.45 42.33 30.43
C VAL A 672 -19.18 43.22 30.32
N LEU A 673 -18.27 43.19 31.32
CA LEU A 673 -16.92 43.78 31.22
C LEU A 673 -16.00 42.84 30.43
N ALA A 674 -15.73 43.16 29.16
CA ALA A 674 -14.88 42.34 28.32
C ALA A 674 -13.40 42.42 28.77
N VAL A 675 -12.76 41.27 29.00
CA VAL A 675 -11.31 41.16 29.24
C VAL A 675 -10.61 40.83 27.92
N LYS A 676 -9.73 41.71 27.46
CA LYS A 676 -8.93 41.52 26.24
C LYS A 676 -7.47 41.37 26.62
N VAL A 677 -7.01 40.12 26.66
CA VAL A 677 -5.62 39.77 26.95
C VAL A 677 -5.06 38.92 25.83
N LYS A 678 -3.81 39.22 25.43
CA LYS A 678 -3.02 38.44 24.48
C LYS A 678 -2.13 37.45 25.22
N ASP A 679 -1.77 36.38 24.52
CA ASP A 679 -0.74 35.46 24.96
C ASP A 679 0.61 36.19 25.12
N ILE A 680 1.49 35.65 25.95
CA ILE A 680 2.81 36.22 26.24
C ILE A 680 3.91 35.15 26.18
N VAL A 681 5.17 35.60 26.20
CA VAL A 681 6.32 34.73 26.48
C VAL A 681 6.64 34.86 27.98
N ALA A 682 6.89 33.74 28.65
CA ALA A 682 7.18 33.67 30.08
C ALA A 682 8.33 34.60 30.47
N SER A 683 8.18 35.26 31.61
CA SER A 683 9.05 36.32 32.13
C SER A 683 9.18 37.57 31.26
N LYS A 684 8.52 37.67 30.10
CA LYS A 684 8.47 38.87 29.26
C LYS A 684 7.19 39.67 29.55
N GLN A 685 7.33 40.97 29.79
CA GLN A 685 6.17 41.85 29.99
C GLN A 685 5.44 42.09 28.67
N SER A 686 4.11 41.98 28.69
CA SER A 686 3.26 42.29 27.54
C SER A 686 3.38 43.77 27.14
N PRO A 687 3.09 44.09 25.87
CA PRO A 687 2.82 45.47 25.49
C PRO A 687 1.58 46.00 26.23
N GLY A 688 1.42 47.33 26.24
CA GLY A 688 0.29 48.02 26.89
C GLY A 688 -0.99 48.07 26.06
N ASP A 689 -1.22 47.05 25.24
CA ASP A 689 -2.30 46.93 24.27
C ASP A 689 -3.38 45.93 24.71
N ASN A 690 -3.23 45.30 25.88
CA ASN A 690 -4.32 44.59 26.55
C ASN A 690 -5.26 45.60 27.20
N TYR A 691 -6.56 45.31 27.28
CA TYR A 691 -7.52 46.24 27.86
C TYR A 691 -8.78 45.56 28.41
N LEU A 692 -9.44 46.23 29.36
CA LEU A 692 -10.81 45.94 29.80
C LEU A 692 -11.76 46.86 29.04
N SER A 693 -12.96 46.43 28.66
CA SER A 693 -13.90 47.32 27.96
C SER A 693 -15.38 47.10 28.25
N PHE A 694 -16.16 48.18 28.22
CA PHE A 694 -17.63 48.16 28.32
C PHE A 694 -18.30 48.23 26.95
N CYS A 695 -19.38 47.48 26.82
CA CYS A 695 -20.18 47.31 25.61
C CYS A 695 -21.15 48.45 25.26
N SER A 696 -21.70 49.11 26.30
CA SER A 696 -22.93 49.92 26.16
C SER A 696 -22.77 51.36 26.64
N GLN A 697 -21.55 51.81 26.94
CA GLN A 697 -21.31 53.18 27.40
C GLN A 697 -20.20 53.85 26.61
N ASN A 698 -20.58 54.79 25.73
CA ASN A 698 -19.74 55.96 25.54
C ASN A 698 -19.72 56.69 26.88
N THR A 699 -18.59 56.60 27.58
CA THR A 699 -18.36 57.43 28.75
C THR A 699 -18.31 58.90 28.31
N SER A 700 -18.40 59.86 29.24
CA SER A 700 -18.21 61.27 28.92
C SER A 700 -16.92 61.51 28.12
N GLN A 701 -16.83 62.62 27.36
CA GLN A 701 -15.66 62.95 26.52
C GLN A 701 -14.31 62.90 27.27
N GLU A 702 -14.32 62.95 28.61
CA GLU A 702 -13.13 62.91 29.47
C GLU A 702 -12.74 61.52 30.00
N GLY A 703 -13.50 60.45 29.71
CA GLY A 703 -13.31 59.12 30.33
C GLY A 703 -13.68 59.09 31.82
N LEU A 704 -13.62 57.91 32.46
CA LEU A 704 -13.97 57.76 33.88
C LEU A 704 -13.13 56.71 34.60
N SER A 705 -12.94 56.87 35.90
CA SER A 705 -12.23 55.89 36.75
C SER A 705 -13.22 55.05 37.55
N ARG A 706 -12.97 53.73 37.63
CA ARG A 706 -13.77 52.76 38.40
C ARG A 706 -12.88 51.78 39.15
N ASP A 707 -13.41 51.22 40.23
CA ASP A 707 -12.77 50.12 40.94
C ASP A 707 -13.09 48.79 40.25
N VAL A 708 -12.09 47.94 40.05
CA VAL A 708 -12.24 46.63 39.39
C VAL A 708 -11.68 45.54 40.31
N ASN A 709 -12.47 44.50 40.56
CA ASN A 709 -12.01 43.30 41.24
C ASN A 709 -11.44 42.33 40.20
N MET A 710 -10.22 41.86 40.41
CA MET A 710 -9.55 40.89 39.53
C MET A 710 -8.96 39.71 40.30
N SER A 711 -8.95 38.54 39.68
CA SER A 711 -8.29 37.33 40.18
C SER A 711 -7.80 36.48 39.00
N ILE A 712 -6.94 35.51 39.28
CA ILE A 712 -6.52 34.50 38.30
C ILE A 712 -7.04 33.11 38.64
N GLU A 713 -7.06 32.23 37.65
CA GLU A 713 -7.28 30.80 37.82
C GLU A 713 -6.32 30.06 36.87
N TYR A 714 -5.69 28.99 37.36
CA TYR A 714 -4.83 28.13 36.55
C TYR A 714 -5.70 27.08 35.85
N GLU A 715 -5.77 27.09 34.53
CA GLU A 715 -6.68 26.21 33.76
C GLU A 715 -6.05 24.87 33.36
N VAL A 716 -4.74 24.86 33.16
CA VAL A 716 -3.91 23.67 32.83
C VAL A 716 -2.57 23.84 33.54
N ALA A 717 -1.86 22.74 33.78
CA ALA A 717 -0.60 22.61 34.55
C ALA A 717 0.10 23.95 34.83
N PRO A 718 0.28 24.21 36.12
CA PRO A 718 1.64 24.07 36.59
C PRO A 718 1.81 23.03 37.71
N VAL A 719 2.98 22.40 37.74
CA VAL A 719 3.52 21.68 38.92
C VAL A 719 3.65 22.66 40.09
N ASP A 720 4.00 23.93 39.81
CA ASP A 720 4.02 25.03 40.77
C ASP A 720 2.84 26.02 40.60
N ARG A 721 1.84 25.93 41.47
CA ARG A 721 0.63 26.79 41.50
C ARG A 721 0.76 28.04 42.38
N SER A 722 1.99 28.45 42.70
CA SER A 722 2.25 29.59 43.60
C SER A 722 2.57 30.91 42.90
N LYS A 723 2.84 30.89 41.59
CA LYS A 723 3.33 32.06 40.86
C LYS A 723 2.20 33.06 40.55
N PRO A 724 2.30 34.33 41.00
CA PRO A 724 1.32 35.36 40.66
C PRO A 724 1.48 35.88 39.24
N VAL A 725 0.43 36.51 38.69
CA VAL A 725 0.53 37.34 37.48
C VAL A 725 0.79 38.79 37.90
N SER A 726 1.93 39.35 37.48
CA SER A 726 2.22 40.78 37.64
C SER A 726 1.35 41.58 36.68
N PHE A 727 0.58 42.53 37.20
CA PHE A 727 -0.45 43.28 36.49
C PHE A 727 -0.26 44.79 36.70
N ILE A 728 -0.26 45.55 35.60
CA ILE A 728 -0.06 47.01 35.62
C ILE A 728 -1.17 47.65 34.79
N TYR A 729 -1.89 48.65 35.32
CA TYR A 729 -3.01 49.28 34.62
C TYR A 729 -2.86 50.80 34.53
N GLN A 730 -3.57 51.43 33.60
CA GLN A 730 -3.58 52.88 33.46
C GLN A 730 -4.45 53.57 34.51
N LYS A 731 -3.93 54.68 35.05
CA LYS A 731 -4.62 55.60 35.95
C LYS A 731 -4.54 57.02 35.37
N LYS A 732 -5.50 57.87 35.72
CA LYS A 732 -5.53 59.29 35.35
C LYS A 732 -5.32 60.18 36.56
N ARG A 733 -4.37 61.12 36.48
CA ARG A 733 -4.16 62.15 37.52
C ARG A 733 -5.26 63.20 37.48
N LYS A 734 -5.42 63.96 38.57
CA LYS A 734 -6.29 65.16 38.58
C LYS A 734 -5.87 66.21 37.52
N SER A 735 -4.60 66.22 37.09
CA SER A 735 -4.08 67.07 36.02
C SER A 735 -4.47 66.62 34.60
N GLY A 736 -5.13 65.47 34.44
CA GLY A 736 -5.53 64.91 33.15
C GLY A 736 -4.52 63.94 32.52
N GLU A 737 -3.29 63.87 33.02
CA GLU A 737 -2.22 62.99 32.53
C GLU A 737 -2.46 61.51 32.87
N LEU A 738 -2.19 60.61 31.92
CA LEU A 738 -2.24 59.16 32.09
C LEU A 738 -0.88 58.61 32.54
N PHE A 739 -0.90 57.67 33.48
CA PHE A 739 0.31 56.97 33.95
C PHE A 739 0.00 55.51 34.27
N TRP A 740 1.04 54.67 34.25
CA TRP A 740 0.95 53.26 34.65
C TRP A 740 1.04 53.13 36.17
N SER A 741 0.25 52.23 36.75
CA SER A 741 0.34 51.89 38.17
C SER A 741 1.70 51.26 38.53
N GLN A 742 1.97 51.12 39.83
CA GLN A 742 2.98 50.14 40.25
C GLN A 742 2.47 48.70 39.95
N PRO A 743 3.35 47.71 39.78
CA PRO A 743 2.95 46.33 39.58
C PRO A 743 2.14 45.78 40.76
N PHE A 744 1.03 45.10 40.45
CA PHE A 744 0.23 44.34 41.40
C PHE A 744 0.36 42.85 41.10
N GLU A 745 0.38 42.03 42.14
CA GLU A 745 0.34 40.57 41.99
C GLU A 745 -1.10 40.08 42.06
N LEU A 746 -1.58 39.54 40.94
CA LEU A 746 -2.86 38.84 40.89
C LEU A 746 -2.64 37.38 41.26
N ASN A 747 -3.44 36.92 42.22
CA ASN A 747 -3.49 35.55 42.71
C ASN A 747 -4.91 34.98 42.52
N THR A 748 -5.15 33.77 43.01
CA THR A 748 -6.48 33.13 42.95
C THR A 748 -7.53 33.85 43.81
N SER A 749 -7.09 34.61 44.80
CA SER A 749 -7.90 35.51 45.61
C SER A 749 -8.30 36.77 44.84
N ASN A 750 -9.50 37.30 45.08
CA ASN A 750 -9.93 38.58 44.50
C ASN A 750 -9.09 39.75 45.04
N THR A 751 -8.44 40.45 44.12
CA THR A 751 -7.67 41.69 44.35
C THR A 751 -8.47 42.89 43.84
N LYS A 752 -8.67 43.89 44.69
CA LYS A 752 -9.36 45.14 44.31
C LYS A 752 -8.38 46.17 43.75
N LEU A 753 -8.51 46.50 42.48
CA LEU A 753 -7.78 47.57 41.79
C LEU A 753 -8.55 48.89 41.92
N LYS A 754 -7.88 49.96 42.36
CA LYS A 754 -8.49 51.28 42.59
C LYS A 754 -8.23 52.25 41.44
N ASP A 755 -9.22 53.04 41.09
CA ASP A 755 -9.16 54.08 40.04
C ASP A 755 -8.60 53.57 38.69
N VAL A 756 -9.09 52.42 38.22
CA VAL A 756 -8.81 51.94 36.86
C VAL A 756 -9.44 52.93 35.88
N TYR A 757 -8.62 53.55 35.04
CA TYR A 757 -9.09 54.57 34.10
C TYR A 757 -9.60 53.93 32.82
N PHE A 758 -10.87 54.19 32.49
CA PHE A 758 -11.51 53.87 31.23
C PHE A 758 -11.54 55.13 30.35
N ASP A 759 -11.04 55.02 29.13
CA ASP A 759 -11.03 56.09 28.13
C ASP A 759 -12.44 56.43 27.63
N ASN A 760 -12.55 57.38 26.68
CA ASN A 760 -13.83 57.82 26.11
C ASN A 760 -14.57 56.74 25.30
N LYS A 761 -13.93 55.60 25.03
CA LYS A 761 -14.52 54.40 24.43
C LYS A 761 -14.84 53.33 25.48
N GLY A 762 -14.76 53.68 26.76
CA GLY A 762 -14.96 52.75 27.85
C GLY A 762 -13.90 51.65 27.92
N SER A 763 -12.66 51.91 27.49
CA SER A 763 -11.55 50.95 27.47
C SER A 763 -10.44 51.32 28.48
N ALA A 764 -9.98 50.35 29.27
CA ALA A 764 -8.92 50.52 30.27
C ALA A 764 -7.71 49.63 29.96
N ALA A 765 -6.58 50.23 29.55
CA ALA A 765 -5.39 49.49 29.16
C ALA A 765 -4.60 48.91 30.35
N PHE A 766 -4.04 47.72 30.15
CA PHE A 766 -3.19 47.02 31.12
C PHE A 766 -2.00 46.29 30.46
N LYS A 767 -1.02 45.90 31.29
CA LYS A 767 0.13 45.05 30.96
C LYS A 767 0.20 43.88 31.93
N ILE A 768 0.71 42.76 31.47
CA ILE A 768 0.94 41.58 32.31
C ILE A 768 2.36 41.03 32.16
N ARG A 769 2.88 40.40 33.21
CA ARG A 769 4.07 39.54 33.17
C ARG A 769 3.80 38.32 34.04
N TYR A 770 4.08 37.14 33.53
CA TYR A 770 3.96 35.88 34.27
C TYR A 770 5.31 35.17 34.23
N ALA A 771 5.88 34.89 35.41
CA ALA A 771 7.24 34.37 35.56
C ALA A 771 7.27 32.83 35.53
N GLU A 772 6.47 32.25 34.63
CA GLU A 772 6.41 30.82 34.34
C GLU A 772 5.59 30.56 33.06
N VAL A 773 5.60 29.33 32.54
CA VAL A 773 4.74 28.90 31.42
C VAL A 773 3.43 28.30 31.92
N GLY A 774 2.39 28.31 31.08
CA GLY A 774 1.09 27.72 31.40
C GLY A 774 -0.09 28.49 30.84
N LYS A 775 -1.31 28.06 31.16
CA LYS A 775 -2.57 28.69 30.72
C LYS A 775 -3.30 29.29 31.91
N ILE A 776 -3.48 30.62 31.87
CA ILE A 776 -4.01 31.41 33.00
C ILE A 776 -5.29 32.14 32.57
N LYS A 777 -6.36 31.98 33.35
CA LYS A 777 -7.62 32.71 33.22
C LYS A 777 -7.59 33.97 34.08
N LEU A 778 -7.72 35.14 33.46
CA LEU A 778 -7.95 36.41 34.16
C LEU A 778 -9.45 36.62 34.35
N LYS A 779 -9.88 36.89 35.58
CA LYS A 779 -11.27 37.27 35.92
C LYS A 779 -11.31 38.74 36.29
N ALA A 780 -12.33 39.46 35.83
CA ALA A 780 -12.55 40.86 36.14
C ALA A 780 -14.04 41.14 36.40
N ARG A 781 -14.32 41.98 37.38
CA ARG A 781 -15.67 42.50 37.65
C ARG A 781 -15.57 43.94 38.12
N VAL A 782 -16.46 44.80 37.64
CA VAL A 782 -16.57 46.16 38.17
C VAL A 782 -17.14 46.07 39.58
N ALA A 783 -16.55 46.79 40.53
CA ALA A 783 -16.87 46.58 41.95
C ALA A 783 -18.36 46.80 42.29
N ASP A 784 -19.03 47.72 41.58
CA ASP A 784 -20.39 48.23 41.83
C ASP A 784 -21.45 47.77 40.81
N ILE A 785 -21.13 46.84 39.88
CA ILE A 785 -22.07 46.32 38.87
C ILE A 785 -22.07 44.79 38.91
N ASP A 786 -23.17 44.17 39.35
CA ASP A 786 -23.23 42.72 39.62
C ASP A 786 -23.23 41.84 38.37
N ASP A 787 -23.79 42.29 37.24
CA ASP A 787 -23.81 41.57 35.97
C ASP A 787 -22.60 41.89 35.06
N SER A 788 -21.59 42.59 35.58
CA SER A 788 -20.39 42.99 34.83
C SER A 788 -19.28 41.94 34.78
N SER A 789 -19.46 40.76 35.40
CA SER A 789 -18.44 39.73 35.45
C SER A 789 -17.99 39.29 34.05
N GLY A 790 -16.69 39.39 33.80
CA GLY A 790 -16.04 38.88 32.59
C GLY A 790 -14.72 38.20 32.90
N PHE A 791 -14.22 37.43 31.96
CA PHE A 791 -12.94 36.73 32.09
C PHE A 791 -12.37 36.42 30.71
N LYS A 792 -11.07 36.15 30.65
CA LYS A 792 -10.38 35.68 29.44
C LYS A 792 -9.10 34.96 29.83
N SER A 793 -8.78 33.89 29.12
CA SER A 793 -7.53 33.16 29.30
C SER A 793 -6.46 33.59 28.32
N PHE A 794 -5.20 33.52 28.76
CA PHE A 794 -4.00 33.66 27.93
C PHE A 794 -3.03 32.51 28.22
N VAL A 795 -2.18 32.22 27.25
CA VAL A 795 -1.08 31.26 27.34
C VAL A 795 0.24 32.01 27.51
N SER A 796 1.06 31.55 28.45
CA SER A 796 2.45 31.97 28.64
C SER A 796 3.38 30.91 28.06
N PHE A 797 4.04 31.25 26.94
CA PHE A 797 4.92 30.35 26.17
C PHE A 797 6.33 30.30 26.78
N PRO A 798 7.06 29.17 26.69
CA PRO A 798 8.50 29.21 26.88
C PRO A 798 9.15 30.04 25.77
N ALA A 799 10.35 30.54 26.04
CA ALA A 799 11.14 31.25 25.02
C ALA A 799 11.80 30.29 24.03
N GLY A 800 12.19 29.09 24.46
CA GLY A 800 12.78 28.08 23.58
C GLY A 800 13.19 26.80 24.28
N LEU A 801 13.85 25.92 23.52
CA LEU A 801 14.42 24.66 23.98
C LEU A 801 15.95 24.67 23.88
N ARG A 802 16.61 23.89 24.73
CA ARG A 802 18.07 23.63 24.68
C ARG A 802 18.34 22.15 24.76
N LEU A 803 19.40 21.72 24.08
CA LEU A 803 19.87 20.34 24.02
C LEU A 803 21.22 20.20 24.72
N SER A 804 21.44 19.05 25.35
CA SER A 804 22.75 18.53 25.72
C SER A 804 22.80 17.02 25.46
N ALA A 805 23.98 16.48 25.14
CA ALA A 805 24.16 15.06 24.86
C ALA A 805 25.38 14.51 25.60
N TYR A 806 25.26 13.30 26.15
CA TYR A 806 26.31 12.61 26.89
C TYR A 806 26.37 11.14 26.47
N ASN A 807 27.56 10.63 26.20
CA ASN A 807 27.77 9.20 25.96
C ASN A 807 27.73 8.41 27.29
N HIS A 808 27.79 7.07 27.21
CA HIS A 808 27.74 6.21 28.39
C HIS A 808 28.88 6.45 29.40
N ALA A 809 30.03 6.95 28.93
CA ALA A 809 31.17 7.32 29.77
C ALA A 809 31.01 8.70 30.46
N GLY A 810 29.87 9.39 30.27
CA GLY A 810 29.62 10.73 30.80
C GLY A 810 30.37 11.85 30.09
N THR A 811 30.94 11.57 28.90
CA THR A 811 31.61 12.58 28.07
C THR A 811 30.55 13.40 27.33
N LYS A 812 30.67 14.72 27.39
CA LYS A 812 29.77 15.63 26.69
C LYS A 812 30.04 15.60 25.18
N GLY A 813 28.99 15.50 24.39
CA GLY A 813 29.08 15.36 22.94
C GLY A 813 29.28 16.66 22.15
N ASP A 814 29.41 17.82 22.79
CA ASP A 814 29.47 19.11 22.08
C ASP A 814 30.61 19.17 21.05
N CYS A 815 30.28 19.44 19.79
CA CYS A 815 31.26 19.86 18.79
C CYS A 815 31.29 21.38 18.70
N SER A 816 32.26 22.00 19.39
CA SER A 816 32.39 23.47 19.47
C SER A 816 33.08 24.10 18.26
N ASP A 817 33.79 23.32 17.44
CA ASP A 817 34.50 23.81 16.27
C ASP A 817 34.31 22.87 15.06
N THR A 818 33.44 23.27 14.13
CA THR A 818 33.19 22.53 12.89
C THR A 818 34.33 22.64 11.88
N THR A 819 35.30 23.55 12.09
CA THR A 819 36.46 23.70 11.20
C THR A 819 37.54 22.65 11.45
N GLU A 820 37.59 22.06 12.65
CA GLU A 820 38.46 20.92 12.99
C GLU A 820 37.79 19.55 12.73
N GLN A 821 36.71 19.49 11.96
CA GLN A 821 36.02 18.23 11.59
C GLN A 821 35.52 17.44 12.82
N CYS A 822 35.25 18.13 13.94
CA CYS A 822 34.94 17.51 15.22
C CYS A 822 35.95 16.38 15.54
N SER A 823 37.23 16.73 15.58
CA SER A 823 38.40 15.82 15.59
C SER A 823 38.38 14.69 16.62
N ARG A 824 37.57 14.78 17.67
CA ARG A 824 37.37 13.72 18.67
C ARG A 824 36.13 12.88 18.38
N GLY A 825 36.32 11.56 18.35
CA GLY A 825 35.23 10.59 18.35
C GLY A 825 34.34 10.74 19.59
N PHE A 826 33.02 10.70 19.40
CA PHE A 826 32.05 10.84 20.49
C PHE A 826 31.47 9.50 20.93
N VAL A 827 30.91 8.74 19.99
CA VAL A 827 30.22 7.46 20.21
C VAL A 827 30.19 6.70 18.88
N ALA A 828 30.13 5.36 18.89
CA ALA A 828 30.02 4.62 17.64
C ALA A 828 28.64 4.82 16.99
N ALA A 829 28.57 4.74 15.65
CA ALA A 829 27.30 4.74 14.94
C ALA A 829 26.43 3.56 15.41
N GLY A 830 25.14 3.81 15.62
CA GLY A 830 24.16 2.84 16.16
C GLY A 830 24.16 2.70 17.68
N GLU A 831 25.19 3.17 18.40
CA GLU A 831 25.21 3.12 19.86
C GLU A 831 24.35 4.20 20.52
N VAL A 832 23.73 3.84 21.65
CA VAL A 832 22.82 4.72 22.39
C VAL A 832 23.58 5.68 23.30
N PHE A 833 23.26 6.97 23.21
CA PHE A 833 23.69 8.05 24.11
C PHE A 833 22.49 8.77 24.73
N GLU A 834 22.70 9.50 25.83
CA GLU A 834 21.64 10.26 26.52
C GLU A 834 21.57 11.68 25.97
N THR A 835 20.39 12.10 25.51
CA THR A 835 20.08 13.49 25.14
C THR A 835 19.17 14.10 26.20
N THR A 836 19.42 15.33 26.62
CA THR A 836 18.56 16.08 27.55
C THR A 836 18.00 17.31 26.86
N VAL A 837 16.68 17.51 26.96
CA VAL A 837 15.98 18.70 26.47
C VAL A 837 15.52 19.54 27.66
N VAL A 838 15.81 20.84 27.64
CA VAL A 838 15.38 21.78 28.69
C VAL A 838 14.62 22.95 28.07
N ALA A 839 13.44 23.27 28.60
CA ALA A 839 12.69 24.46 28.20
C ALA A 839 13.08 25.67 29.06
N TYR A 840 13.24 26.85 28.43
CA TYR A 840 13.66 28.07 29.13
C TYR A 840 12.69 29.24 28.92
N GLN A 841 12.70 30.17 29.89
CA GLN A 841 11.94 31.41 29.89
C GLN A 841 12.75 32.56 29.27
N TYR A 842 12.13 33.72 29.02
CA TYR A 842 12.81 34.85 28.39
C TYR A 842 14.04 35.38 29.18
N ASP A 843 14.09 35.17 30.50
CA ASP A 843 15.21 35.53 31.38
C ASP A 843 16.25 34.41 31.55
N ASN A 844 16.21 33.36 30.72
CA ASN A 844 17.03 32.15 30.77
C ASN A 844 16.82 31.23 31.99
N SER A 845 15.84 31.50 32.85
CA SER A 845 15.44 30.53 33.87
C SER A 845 14.72 29.32 33.25
N VAL A 846 14.74 28.17 33.91
CA VAL A 846 14.02 26.97 33.44
C VAL A 846 12.51 27.21 33.51
N ALA A 847 11.80 26.84 32.44
CA ALA A 847 10.34 26.84 32.39
C ALA A 847 9.81 25.56 33.07
N ARG A 848 9.71 25.58 34.39
CA ARG A 848 9.50 24.36 35.20
C ARG A 848 8.18 23.66 34.93
N ASN A 849 7.19 24.42 34.46
CA ASN A 849 5.85 23.92 34.17
C ASN A 849 5.67 23.53 32.71
N TYR A 850 6.73 23.58 31.90
CA TYR A 850 6.67 23.14 30.52
C TYR A 850 6.49 21.63 30.45
N GLN A 851 5.48 21.23 29.69
CA GLN A 851 5.17 19.84 29.38
C GLN A 851 4.68 19.80 27.93
N GLU A 852 5.32 18.97 27.12
CA GLU A 852 4.96 18.76 25.72
C GLU A 852 5.18 17.30 25.35
N SER A 853 4.17 16.64 24.79
CA SER A 853 4.27 15.24 24.35
C SER A 853 4.81 15.13 22.93
N ASP A 854 4.64 16.17 22.13
CA ASP A 854 4.80 16.11 20.68
C ASP A 854 6.07 16.87 20.24
N LEU A 855 7.24 16.50 20.77
CA LEU A 855 8.51 17.06 20.26
C LEU A 855 8.95 16.31 19.00
N LEU A 856 9.36 17.06 17.97
CA LEU A 856 10.01 16.52 16.78
C LEU A 856 11.53 16.60 16.94
N MET A 857 12.22 15.49 16.72
CA MET A 857 13.67 15.40 16.71
C MET A 857 14.17 15.12 15.30
N GLY A 858 15.22 15.82 14.90
CA GLY A 858 15.88 15.61 13.61
C GLY A 858 17.37 15.83 13.75
N ASN A 859 18.12 15.39 12.74
CA ASN A 859 19.55 15.63 12.64
C ASN A 859 19.89 16.18 11.26
N HIS A 860 21.03 16.85 11.18
CA HIS A 860 21.65 17.22 9.92
C HIS A 860 23.15 16.95 9.97
N VAL A 861 23.71 16.30 8.96
CA VAL A 861 25.15 16.05 8.86
C VAL A 861 25.93 17.36 8.67
N LEU A 862 26.93 17.56 9.53
CA LEU A 862 27.86 18.68 9.48
C LEU A 862 29.21 18.27 8.86
N TYR A 863 29.63 17.03 9.12
CA TYR A 863 30.83 16.43 8.58
C TYR A 863 30.60 14.95 8.34
N PRO A 864 30.99 14.39 7.19
CA PRO A 864 31.52 15.07 6.02
C PRO A 864 30.43 15.90 5.31
N VAL A 865 30.79 17.01 4.66
CA VAL A 865 29.83 17.92 4.00
C VAL A 865 29.03 17.22 2.88
N GLN A 866 29.62 16.19 2.27
CA GLN A 866 29.00 15.36 1.22
C GLN A 866 28.21 14.17 1.80
N GLY A 867 28.19 14.04 3.13
CA GLY A 867 27.52 12.96 3.83
C GLY A 867 26.00 13.08 3.74
N VAL A 868 25.33 12.06 4.28
CA VAL A 868 23.89 12.02 4.46
C VAL A 868 23.54 11.99 5.94
N ASP A 869 22.32 12.42 6.26
CA ASP A 869 21.80 12.34 7.61
C ASP A 869 21.64 10.88 8.04
N GLY A 870 21.99 10.57 9.29
CA GLY A 870 21.76 9.25 9.88
C GLY A 870 20.34 9.12 10.40
N GLN A 871 19.84 7.89 10.53
CA GLN A 871 18.56 7.66 11.20
C GLN A 871 18.73 7.85 12.71
N LEU A 872 17.75 8.52 13.33
CA LEU A 872 17.69 8.69 14.77
C LEU A 872 16.91 7.55 15.43
N LEU A 873 17.36 7.12 16.61
CA LEU A 873 16.63 6.13 17.42
C LEU A 873 15.21 6.60 17.75
N ASN A 874 15.04 7.88 18.12
CA ASN A 874 13.71 8.45 18.31
C ASN A 874 13.60 9.79 17.56
N THR A 875 12.67 9.87 16.61
CA THR A 875 12.30 11.12 15.91
C THR A 875 11.20 11.89 16.66
N THR A 876 10.61 11.27 17.67
CA THR A 876 9.64 11.88 18.61
C THR A 876 9.99 11.48 20.05
N LEU A 877 9.25 11.97 21.05
CA LEU A 877 9.44 11.47 22.41
C LEU A 877 9.07 9.98 22.51
N PRO A 878 9.93 9.13 23.11
CA PRO A 878 9.62 7.72 23.31
C PRO A 878 8.52 7.53 24.36
N GLU A 879 7.83 6.38 24.29
CA GLU A 879 6.81 6.01 25.26
C GLU A 879 7.40 5.96 26.69
N GLY A 880 6.74 6.62 27.64
CA GLY A 880 7.20 6.72 29.02
C GLY A 880 8.21 7.85 29.29
N ALA A 881 8.57 8.67 28.30
CA ALA A 881 9.34 9.90 28.54
C ALA A 881 8.51 10.91 29.34
N VAL A 882 9.04 11.41 30.46
CA VAL A 882 8.32 12.32 31.36
C VAL A 882 9.13 13.57 31.63
N TRP A 883 8.49 14.73 31.47
CA TRP A 883 9.05 16.01 31.88
C TRP A 883 9.13 16.10 33.41
N LYS A 884 10.29 16.49 33.92
CA LYS A 884 10.53 16.78 35.33
C LYS A 884 11.09 18.19 35.46
N GLU A 885 10.31 19.09 36.04
CA GLU A 885 10.72 20.50 36.27
C GLU A 885 11.20 21.21 34.99
N GLY A 886 10.59 20.94 33.83
CA GLY A 886 10.96 21.56 32.55
C GLY A 886 12.18 20.93 31.86
N GLU A 887 12.61 19.75 32.31
CA GLU A 887 13.66 18.92 31.71
C GLU A 887 13.13 17.53 31.33
N ILE A 888 13.61 16.96 30.22
CA ILE A 888 13.33 15.58 29.81
C ILE A 888 14.58 14.92 29.23
N LYS A 889 14.80 13.65 29.60
CA LYS A 889 15.90 12.82 29.12
C LYS A 889 15.38 11.84 28.08
N VAL A 890 16.12 11.70 26.98
CA VAL A 890 15.74 10.92 25.81
C VAL A 890 16.95 10.10 25.36
N PRO A 891 16.87 8.76 25.32
CA PRO A 891 17.90 7.95 24.68
C PRO A 891 17.92 8.23 23.17
N GLN A 892 19.09 8.36 22.58
CA GLN A 892 19.27 8.60 21.15
C GLN A 892 20.40 7.75 20.59
N ALA A 893 20.34 7.47 19.30
CA ALA A 893 21.43 6.88 18.52
C ALA A 893 21.38 7.48 17.12
N VAL A 894 22.52 7.53 16.42
CA VAL A 894 22.61 7.94 15.01
C VAL A 894 23.15 6.76 14.21
N SER A 895 22.43 6.32 13.18
CA SER A 895 22.77 5.12 12.40
C SER A 895 23.91 5.32 11.39
N GLU A 896 24.57 6.47 11.38
CA GLU A 896 25.56 6.84 10.37
C GLU A 896 26.73 7.58 11.03
N VAL A 897 27.90 7.51 10.40
CA VAL A 897 29.11 8.18 10.90
C VAL A 897 29.19 9.63 10.46
N GLY A 898 29.95 10.42 11.21
CA GLY A 898 30.12 11.85 10.97
C GLY A 898 29.76 12.69 12.18
N ALA A 899 29.83 14.00 12.05
CA ALA A 899 29.33 14.94 13.04
C ALA A 899 27.96 15.45 12.61
N PHE A 900 27.04 15.67 13.55
CA PHE A 900 25.65 16.03 13.25
C PHE A 900 25.19 17.23 14.08
N GLU A 901 24.34 18.09 13.52
CA GLU A 901 23.50 19.01 14.29
C GLU A 901 22.22 18.27 14.67
N LEU A 902 22.03 17.99 15.95
CA LEU A 902 20.74 17.56 16.47
C LEU A 902 19.81 18.76 16.64
N THR A 903 18.54 18.56 16.31
CA THR A 903 17.49 19.56 16.44
C THR A 903 16.31 18.98 17.22
N VAL A 904 15.73 19.78 18.10
CA VAL A 904 14.47 19.47 18.78
C VAL A 904 13.52 20.65 18.63
N GLN A 905 12.30 20.34 18.19
CA GLN A 905 11.32 21.35 17.82
C GLN A 905 9.99 21.05 18.51
N ALA A 906 9.41 22.09 19.12
CA ALA A 906 8.04 22.05 19.61
C ALA A 906 7.05 22.04 18.43
N PRO A 907 5.83 21.49 18.59
CA PRO A 907 4.83 21.40 17.51
C PRO A 907 4.67 22.72 16.76
N ILE A 908 4.75 22.70 15.42
CA ILE A 908 4.55 23.91 14.60
C ILE A 908 3.09 24.03 14.18
N ALA A 909 2.55 25.24 14.29
CA ALA A 909 1.27 25.61 13.74
C ALA A 909 1.31 25.62 12.21
N ARG A 910 0.29 25.03 11.59
CA ARG A 910 0.11 24.99 10.13
C ARG A 910 -1.15 25.74 9.75
N GLN A 911 -1.08 26.48 8.64
CA GLN A 911 -2.26 27.07 8.02
C GLN A 911 -2.57 26.31 6.73
N PHE A 912 -3.81 25.85 6.64
CA PHE A 912 -4.27 25.05 5.51
C PHE A 912 -4.12 25.82 4.19
N GLY A 913 -3.43 25.22 3.21
CA GLY A 913 -3.15 25.81 1.91
C GLY A 913 -1.93 26.75 1.84
N SER A 914 -1.26 27.05 2.95
CA SER A 914 -0.10 27.97 2.98
C SER A 914 1.13 27.44 3.73
N GLY A 915 1.10 26.21 4.26
CA GLY A 915 2.23 25.57 4.94
C GLY A 915 2.39 25.98 6.41
N ASP A 916 3.57 25.72 6.96
CA ASP A 916 3.96 26.09 8.32
C ASP A 916 3.93 27.62 8.49
N ILE A 917 3.26 28.13 9.53
CA ILE A 917 3.19 29.58 9.80
C ILE A 917 4.32 30.09 10.71
N GLY A 918 5.33 29.24 10.96
CA GLY A 918 6.52 29.60 11.73
C GLY A 918 6.27 29.86 13.22
N LYS A 919 5.14 29.41 13.77
CA LYS A 919 4.78 29.57 15.20
C LYS A 919 4.57 28.21 15.84
N SER A 920 4.76 28.10 17.15
CA SER A 920 4.54 26.84 17.86
C SER A 920 3.10 26.72 18.34
N VAL A 921 2.59 25.49 18.40
CA VAL A 921 1.35 25.15 19.12
C VAL A 921 1.74 24.84 20.57
N TYR A 922 1.17 25.57 21.53
CA TYR A 922 1.37 25.29 22.95
C TYR A 922 0.11 25.61 23.74
N LEU A 923 -0.41 24.64 24.49
CA LEU A 923 -1.67 24.75 25.26
C LEU A 923 -2.84 25.33 24.43
N GLY A 924 -2.88 24.94 23.15
CA GLY A 924 -3.86 25.37 22.15
C GLY A 924 -3.62 26.77 21.55
N SER A 925 -2.62 27.53 21.99
CA SER A 925 -2.25 28.81 21.37
C SER A 925 -1.19 28.66 20.28
N GLN A 926 -1.19 29.59 19.32
CA GLN A 926 -0.22 29.70 18.22
C GLN A 926 0.35 31.13 18.15
N ALA A 927 0.55 31.77 19.30
CA ALA A 927 0.93 33.18 19.35
C ALA A 927 2.42 33.43 19.09
N PHE A 928 3.29 32.53 19.54
CA PHE A 928 4.75 32.65 19.48
C PHE A 928 5.41 31.39 18.96
N LYS A 929 6.62 31.53 18.41
CA LYS A 929 7.54 30.43 18.17
C LYS A 929 8.26 30.11 19.49
N ILE A 930 8.27 28.84 19.86
CA ILE A 930 9.23 28.30 20.84
C ILE A 930 10.49 28.04 20.03
N GLU A 931 11.58 28.73 20.33
CA GLU A 931 12.84 28.56 19.60
C GLU A 931 13.35 27.12 19.69
N ASP A 932 13.78 26.58 18.53
CA ASP A 932 14.23 25.20 18.41
C ASP A 932 15.54 24.99 19.18
N GLY A 933 15.66 23.85 19.86
CA GLY A 933 16.92 23.46 20.47
C GLY A 933 17.83 22.88 19.39
N ARG A 934 19.06 23.36 19.31
CA ARG A 934 20.08 22.87 18.38
C ARG A 934 21.37 22.54 19.10
N LEU A 935 22.02 21.45 18.70
CA LEU A 935 23.29 21.03 19.26
C LEU A 935 24.13 20.33 18.19
N ALA A 936 25.28 20.92 17.83
CA ALA A 936 26.31 20.22 17.09
C ALA A 936 26.97 19.18 18.01
N ILE A 937 26.92 17.92 17.62
CA ILE A 937 27.51 16.79 18.35
C ILE A 937 28.70 16.19 17.60
N GLY A 938 29.64 15.65 18.36
CA GLY A 938 30.94 15.15 17.91
C GLY A 938 30.87 13.96 16.95
N ARG A 939 32.04 13.57 16.41
CA ARG A 939 32.12 12.58 15.33
C ARG A 939 31.71 11.19 15.78
N PHE A 940 30.69 10.63 15.13
CA PHE A 940 30.34 9.22 15.18
C PHE A 940 31.32 8.44 14.31
N TYR A 941 31.82 7.31 14.82
CA TYR A 941 32.79 6.43 14.16
C TYR A 941 32.21 5.02 13.97
N PRO A 942 32.76 4.17 13.08
CA PRO A 942 32.29 2.79 12.91
C PRO A 942 32.38 2.01 14.22
N LYS A 943 31.38 1.18 14.53
CA LYS A 943 31.46 0.28 15.69
C LYS A 943 32.43 -0.87 15.41
N TYR A 944 32.36 -1.40 14.20
CA TYR A 944 33.23 -2.49 13.77
C TYR A 944 33.39 -2.51 12.23
N PHE A 945 34.27 -3.38 11.75
CA PHE A 945 34.58 -3.60 10.35
C PHE A 945 34.25 -5.04 9.96
N LEU A 946 33.46 -5.21 8.89
CA LEU A 946 33.07 -6.51 8.39
C LEU A 946 33.90 -6.88 7.17
N GLN A 947 34.62 -7.99 7.24
CA GLN A 947 35.37 -8.54 6.11
C GLN A 947 34.47 -9.47 5.28
N GLU A 948 34.45 -9.30 3.96
CA GLU A 948 33.82 -10.29 3.05
C GLU A 948 34.78 -11.42 2.69
N ASN A 949 34.28 -12.41 1.95
CA ASN A 949 35.11 -13.50 1.46
C ASN A 949 36.18 -12.94 0.52
N PRO A 950 37.47 -13.18 0.80
CA PRO A 950 38.51 -12.84 -0.17
C PRO A 950 38.40 -13.74 -1.40
N GLU A 951 38.79 -13.20 -2.55
CA GLU A 951 38.87 -13.92 -3.81
C GLU A 951 40.33 -14.19 -4.13
N TRP A 952 40.66 -15.43 -4.47
CA TRP A 952 41.99 -15.86 -4.90
C TRP A 952 41.89 -16.26 -6.36
N ASN A 953 42.69 -15.64 -7.24
CA ASN A 953 42.66 -15.96 -8.66
C ASN A 953 44.01 -16.41 -9.19
N VAL A 954 44.00 -17.54 -9.88
CA VAL A 954 45.13 -18.06 -10.65
C VAL A 954 44.58 -18.61 -11.95
N ALA A 955 44.68 -17.81 -13.00
CA ALA A 955 44.17 -18.13 -14.32
C ALA A 955 44.75 -19.47 -14.81
N ASN A 956 43.88 -20.32 -15.34
CA ASN A 956 44.24 -21.63 -15.89
C ASN A 956 44.89 -22.60 -14.88
N GLN A 957 44.72 -22.39 -13.57
CA GLN A 957 45.17 -23.31 -12.51
C GLN A 957 44.08 -23.57 -11.44
N ASN A 958 42.80 -23.48 -11.83
CA ASN A 958 41.65 -23.65 -10.93
C ASN A 958 41.72 -22.78 -9.65
N ASP A 959 42.28 -21.57 -9.78
CA ASP A 959 42.51 -20.63 -8.68
C ASP A 959 43.44 -21.12 -7.56
N ILE A 960 44.23 -22.18 -7.80
CA ILE A 960 45.22 -22.73 -6.86
C ILE A 960 46.64 -22.34 -7.31
N ALA A 961 47.38 -21.67 -6.43
CA ALA A 961 48.78 -21.31 -6.70
C ALA A 961 49.75 -22.45 -6.31
N TYR A 962 50.94 -22.49 -6.91
CA TYR A 962 52.05 -23.21 -6.29
C TYR A 962 52.68 -22.37 -5.16
N LEU A 963 53.30 -23.00 -4.16
CA LEU A 963 54.03 -22.28 -3.12
C LEU A 963 55.18 -21.46 -3.74
N GLY A 964 55.18 -20.15 -3.47
CA GLY A 964 56.08 -19.18 -4.08
C GLY A 964 55.61 -18.64 -5.44
N GLN A 965 54.47 -19.10 -5.96
CA GLN A 965 53.81 -18.51 -7.12
C GLN A 965 52.93 -17.33 -6.68
N PRO A 966 53.00 -16.16 -7.35
CA PRO A 966 52.06 -15.07 -7.14
C PRO A 966 50.65 -15.43 -7.60
N TYR A 967 49.63 -15.03 -6.83
CA TYR A 967 48.25 -15.00 -7.34
C TYR A 967 48.12 -13.90 -8.41
N ASP A 968 47.34 -14.13 -9.46
CA ASP A 968 47.10 -13.10 -10.50
C ASP A 968 46.30 -11.93 -9.94
N SER A 969 45.44 -12.22 -8.95
CA SER A 969 44.64 -11.25 -8.22
C SER A 969 44.17 -11.87 -6.90
N SER A 970 44.44 -11.18 -5.79
CA SER A 970 43.80 -11.44 -4.50
C SER A 970 42.96 -10.23 -4.09
N VAL A 971 41.63 -10.42 -4.04
CA VAL A 971 40.69 -9.33 -3.75
C VAL A 971 40.21 -9.41 -2.31
N HIS A 972 40.37 -8.33 -1.55
CA HIS A 972 39.86 -8.21 -0.18
C HIS A 972 38.96 -6.99 -0.04
N GLN A 973 37.86 -7.16 0.70
CA GLN A 973 36.85 -6.13 0.91
C GLN A 973 36.49 -6.02 2.39
N VAL A 974 36.53 -4.79 2.94
CA VAL A 974 36.21 -4.52 4.35
C VAL A 974 35.25 -3.33 4.47
N TYR A 975 34.13 -3.55 5.14
CA TYR A 975 33.02 -2.60 5.26
C TYR A 975 32.93 -2.00 6.67
N PRO A 976 32.78 -0.68 6.82
CA PRO A 976 32.55 -0.02 8.10
C PRO A 976 31.08 -0.19 8.52
N MET A 977 30.84 -0.63 9.75
CA MET A 977 29.50 -1.02 10.21
C MET A 977 29.09 -0.28 11.49
N ALA A 978 27.78 0.00 11.60
CA ALA A 978 27.15 0.48 12.84
C ALA A 978 26.92 -0.67 13.83
N SER A 979 26.69 -0.36 15.10
CA SER A 979 26.30 -1.35 16.10
C SER A 979 24.93 -1.96 15.77
N GLY A 980 24.81 -3.28 15.94
CA GLY A 980 23.61 -4.07 15.63
C GLY A 980 23.45 -4.43 14.16
N GLU A 981 24.30 -3.91 13.26
CA GLU A 981 24.28 -4.26 11.84
C GLU A 981 25.16 -5.47 11.53
N SER A 982 24.85 -6.20 10.47
CA SER A 982 25.63 -7.39 10.05
C SER A 982 25.68 -7.61 8.54
N SER A 983 24.94 -6.82 7.76
CA SER A 983 24.88 -6.94 6.31
C SER A 983 25.63 -5.79 5.64
N VAL A 984 26.50 -6.09 4.69
CA VAL A 984 27.27 -5.10 3.91
C VAL A 984 26.39 -4.07 3.18
N GLY A 985 25.12 -4.39 2.92
CA GLY A 985 24.15 -3.44 2.37
C GLY A 985 23.89 -2.23 3.27
N ASN A 986 24.08 -2.40 4.58
CA ASN A 986 23.93 -1.36 5.61
C ASN A 986 25.26 -0.71 6.00
N ALA A 987 26.32 -0.89 5.20
CA ALA A 987 27.59 -0.24 5.45
C ALA A 987 27.46 1.28 5.50
N LEU A 988 28.21 1.87 6.44
CA LEU A 988 28.23 3.29 6.76
C LEU A 988 28.66 4.11 5.55
N ASN A 989 27.73 4.87 4.99
CA ASN A 989 27.92 5.57 3.73
C ASN A 989 28.89 6.74 3.86
N ASN A 990 28.89 7.42 5.01
CA ASN A 990 29.64 8.65 5.19
C ASN A 990 31.14 8.39 5.41
N TYR A 991 31.52 7.18 5.86
CA TYR A 991 32.89 6.84 6.23
C TYR A 991 33.89 6.99 5.08
N ARG A 992 33.45 6.73 3.84
CA ARG A 992 34.28 6.87 2.63
C ARG A 992 34.75 8.30 2.34
N PHE A 993 34.10 9.30 2.94
CA PHE A 993 34.47 10.72 2.80
C PHE A 993 35.25 11.25 4.00
N PHE A 994 35.57 10.40 4.98
CA PHE A 994 36.41 10.81 6.10
C PHE A 994 37.82 11.15 5.59
N HIS A 995 38.49 12.06 6.29
CA HIS A 995 39.89 12.32 6.04
C HIS A 995 40.70 11.02 6.23
N PRO A 996 41.72 10.73 5.41
CA PRO A 996 42.50 9.48 5.52
C PRO A 996 43.07 9.20 6.91
N ASP A 997 43.43 10.24 7.67
CA ASP A 997 43.91 10.11 9.06
C ASP A 997 42.84 9.62 10.05
N LEU A 998 41.56 9.65 9.67
CA LEU A 998 40.43 9.16 10.45
C LEU A 998 39.90 7.81 9.93
N GLN A 999 40.49 7.29 8.85
CA GLN A 999 40.14 6.00 8.27
C GLN A 999 41.01 4.89 8.85
N ALA A 1000 40.40 3.72 9.06
CA ALA A 1000 41.09 2.53 9.51
C ALA A 1000 42.08 2.04 8.45
N LYS A 1001 43.20 1.50 8.92
CA LYS A 1001 44.25 0.87 8.11
C LYS A 1001 44.29 -0.62 8.42
N PHE A 1002 44.66 -1.41 7.42
CA PHE A 1002 44.71 -2.86 7.53
C PHE A 1002 46.13 -3.37 7.35
N GLY A 1003 46.51 -4.35 8.15
CA GLY A 1003 47.75 -5.12 8.01
C GLY A 1003 47.46 -6.60 7.84
N VAL A 1004 48.51 -7.42 7.75
CA VAL A 1004 48.40 -8.88 7.61
C VAL A 1004 48.44 -9.53 8.99
N LEU A 1005 47.54 -10.48 9.23
CA LEU A 1005 47.60 -11.43 10.34
C LEU A 1005 48.31 -12.70 9.85
N ASP A 1006 49.47 -13.01 10.42
CA ASP A 1006 50.19 -14.25 10.16
C ASP A 1006 49.57 -15.43 10.94
N ASP A 1007 49.64 -16.63 10.36
CA ASP A 1007 49.31 -17.87 11.05
C ASP A 1007 50.51 -18.35 11.87
N THR A 1008 50.32 -18.56 13.17
CA THR A 1008 51.38 -19.04 14.07
C THR A 1008 51.52 -20.56 14.10
N ALA A 1009 50.56 -21.31 13.53
CA ALA A 1009 50.55 -22.76 13.47
C ALA A 1009 51.36 -23.32 12.28
N VAL A 1010 51.59 -22.50 11.26
CA VAL A 1010 52.46 -22.81 10.11
C VAL A 1010 53.62 -21.82 10.06
N ASP A 1011 54.77 -22.26 9.57
CA ASP A 1011 55.96 -21.41 9.38
C ASP A 1011 56.08 -20.84 7.96
N ASN A 1012 55.15 -21.20 7.06
CA ASN A 1012 54.98 -20.51 5.78
C ASN A 1012 54.46 -19.09 6.04
N ARG A 1013 55.06 -18.11 5.39
CA ARG A 1013 54.64 -16.71 5.49
C ARG A 1013 53.74 -16.34 4.32
N PHE A 1014 52.72 -15.53 4.59
CA PHE A 1014 51.87 -14.97 3.56
C PHE A 1014 52.25 -13.50 3.32
N LEU A 1015 52.62 -13.18 2.08
CA LEU A 1015 52.92 -11.83 1.65
C LEU A 1015 51.69 -11.24 0.95
N LEU A 1016 51.18 -10.14 1.48
CA LEU A 1016 50.07 -9.38 0.94
C LEU A 1016 50.38 -7.89 1.08
N ASP A 1017 50.35 -7.13 -0.02
CA ASP A 1017 50.60 -5.68 -0.02
C ASP A 1017 49.36 -4.90 0.40
N THR A 1018 49.11 -4.83 1.71
CA THR A 1018 47.95 -4.09 2.25
C THR A 1018 48.03 -2.58 2.00
N ASP A 1019 49.21 -2.02 1.70
CA ASP A 1019 49.38 -0.59 1.39
C ASP A 1019 48.81 -0.22 0.01
N ALA A 1020 48.67 -1.20 -0.89
CA ALA A 1020 47.96 -1.02 -2.16
C ALA A 1020 46.44 -0.88 -1.99
N GLY A 1021 45.90 -1.23 -0.82
CA GLY A 1021 44.47 -1.17 -0.54
C GLY A 1021 43.99 0.22 -0.15
N ALA A 1022 42.83 0.63 -0.67
CA ALA A 1022 42.33 1.99 -0.46
C ALA A 1022 40.83 2.07 -0.15
N TRP A 1023 40.49 3.06 0.69
CA TRP A 1023 39.16 3.64 0.75
C TRP A 1023 38.95 4.52 -0.49
N SER A 1024 37.78 4.43 -1.12
CA SER A 1024 37.44 5.24 -2.29
C SER A 1024 36.13 5.97 -2.06
N THR A 1025 36.04 7.22 -2.52
CA THR A 1025 34.81 8.02 -2.39
C THR A 1025 33.64 7.42 -3.17
N ASP A 1026 33.88 6.55 -4.15
CA ASP A 1026 32.83 5.96 -4.99
C ASP A 1026 32.22 4.69 -4.39
N ARG A 1027 32.81 4.17 -3.30
CA ARG A 1027 32.43 2.88 -2.70
C ARG A 1027 32.51 2.92 -1.18
N LYS A 1028 31.67 2.12 -0.52
CA LYS A 1028 31.51 2.16 0.95
C LYS A 1028 32.50 1.27 1.72
N HIS A 1029 33.40 0.60 1.03
CA HIS A 1029 34.33 -0.36 1.62
C HIS A 1029 35.76 -0.05 1.20
N TRP A 1030 36.72 -0.64 1.91
CA TRP A 1030 38.12 -0.70 1.53
C TRP A 1030 38.29 -1.80 0.46
N LEU A 1031 39.09 -1.55 -0.60
CA LEU A 1031 39.45 -2.59 -1.60
C LEU A 1031 40.92 -2.81 -1.47
N LEU A 1032 41.33 -4.06 -1.48
CA LEU A 1032 42.64 -4.46 -1.94
C LEU A 1032 42.45 -5.38 -3.14
N ASN A 1033 43.22 -5.15 -4.19
CA ASN A 1033 43.40 -6.10 -5.28
C ASN A 1033 44.91 -6.19 -5.54
N ASP A 1034 45.53 -7.22 -4.98
CA ASP A 1034 46.97 -7.45 -5.06
C ASP A 1034 47.27 -8.56 -6.08
N GLY A 1035 48.05 -8.26 -7.10
CA GLY A 1035 48.52 -9.24 -8.11
C GLY A 1035 49.92 -9.78 -7.82
N ALA A 1036 50.46 -9.52 -6.63
CA ALA A 1036 51.76 -9.97 -6.16
C ALA A 1036 51.67 -10.72 -4.82
N ALA A 1037 50.48 -11.05 -4.36
CA ALA A 1037 50.28 -11.84 -3.14
C ALA A 1037 50.89 -13.23 -3.31
N ILE A 1038 51.64 -13.71 -2.30
CA ILE A 1038 52.39 -14.98 -2.37
C ILE A 1038 52.27 -15.71 -1.03
N LEU A 1039 51.93 -17.00 -1.08
CA LEU A 1039 52.19 -17.90 0.03
C LEU A 1039 53.59 -18.52 -0.15
N GLU A 1040 54.53 -18.15 0.72
CA GLU A 1040 55.94 -18.45 0.53
C GLU A 1040 56.25 -19.94 0.66
N ARG A 1041 57.17 -20.41 -0.18
CA ARG A 1041 57.78 -21.74 -0.08
C ARG A 1041 58.92 -21.71 0.92
N VAL A 1042 58.85 -22.55 1.96
CA VAL A 1042 59.91 -22.62 2.98
C VAL A 1042 61.13 -23.33 2.42
N THR A 1043 62.26 -22.62 2.36
CA THR A 1043 63.54 -23.14 1.88
C THR A 1043 64.58 -23.14 2.99
N GLY A 1044 65.21 -24.30 3.22
CA GLY A 1044 66.26 -24.46 4.22
C GLY A 1044 67.54 -23.70 3.84
N THR A 1045 68.46 -23.58 4.80
CA THR A 1045 69.77 -22.93 4.56
C THR A 1045 70.66 -23.70 3.59
N ASP A 1046 70.33 -24.96 3.30
CA ASP A 1046 70.96 -25.83 2.29
C ASP A 1046 70.39 -25.63 0.87
N GLY A 1047 69.42 -24.72 0.70
CA GLY A 1047 68.79 -24.44 -0.59
C GLY A 1047 67.79 -25.51 -1.04
N ILE A 1048 67.36 -26.39 -0.12
CA ILE A 1048 66.34 -27.41 -0.37
C ILE A 1048 65.02 -26.90 0.18
N SER A 1049 63.97 -26.88 -0.65
CA SER A 1049 62.63 -26.54 -0.15
C SER A 1049 61.98 -27.72 0.56
N ARG A 1050 61.23 -27.41 1.61
CA ARG A 1050 60.45 -28.39 2.36
C ARG A 1050 59.19 -28.76 1.58
N LYS A 1051 58.91 -30.06 1.48
CA LYS A 1051 57.67 -30.57 0.88
C LYS A 1051 56.49 -30.34 1.81
N ASP A 1052 55.81 -29.23 1.61
CA ASP A 1052 54.58 -28.92 2.33
C ASP A 1052 53.40 -29.70 1.71
N ASN A 1053 52.48 -30.14 2.57
CA ASN A 1053 51.18 -30.65 2.11
C ASN A 1053 50.39 -29.51 1.45
N PRO A 1054 49.37 -29.82 0.62
CA PRO A 1054 48.48 -28.80 0.07
C PRO A 1054 47.85 -27.93 1.16
N PHE A 1055 47.68 -26.64 0.94
CA PHE A 1055 47.03 -25.71 1.85
C PHE A 1055 45.68 -25.27 1.31
N ASN A 1056 44.63 -25.36 2.12
CA ASN A 1056 43.29 -24.87 1.83
C ASN A 1056 42.70 -25.37 0.51
N THR A 1057 43.06 -26.57 0.07
CA THR A 1057 42.53 -27.23 -1.13
C THR A 1057 41.60 -28.38 -0.76
N SER A 1058 40.99 -29.02 -1.77
CA SER A 1058 40.17 -30.23 -1.58
C SER A 1058 40.98 -31.53 -1.57
N ASP A 1059 42.32 -31.45 -1.59
CA ASP A 1059 43.21 -32.62 -1.69
C ASP A 1059 43.24 -33.44 -0.40
N ALA A 1060 43.52 -34.75 -0.54
CA ALA A 1060 43.43 -35.76 0.52
C ALA A 1060 44.52 -35.67 1.61
N ASN A 1061 45.20 -34.55 1.83
CA ASN A 1061 46.03 -34.27 3.01
C ASN A 1061 46.15 -32.77 3.27
N SER A 1062 45.14 -31.99 2.82
CA SER A 1062 45.23 -30.54 2.89
C SER A 1062 45.20 -30.02 4.32
N SER A 1063 46.10 -29.08 4.64
CA SER A 1063 46.15 -28.35 5.91
C SER A 1063 45.39 -27.03 5.80
N VAL A 1064 44.66 -26.68 6.86
CA VAL A 1064 43.99 -25.37 6.98
C VAL A 1064 44.99 -24.36 7.55
N THR A 1065 45.03 -23.16 6.96
CA THR A 1065 45.79 -22.02 7.50
C THR A 1065 44.87 -21.02 8.19
N HIS A 1066 45.43 -20.09 8.95
CA HIS A 1066 44.71 -19.06 9.72
C HIS A 1066 45.25 -17.64 9.46
N PHE A 1067 45.58 -17.33 8.20
CA PHE A 1067 45.97 -15.98 7.79
C PHE A 1067 44.76 -15.03 7.83
N GLY A 1068 45.00 -13.73 7.93
CA GLY A 1068 43.91 -12.75 7.99
C GLY A 1068 44.35 -11.30 7.88
N LEU A 1069 43.51 -10.41 8.40
CA LEU A 1069 43.79 -8.98 8.53
C LEU A 1069 43.92 -8.56 9.98
N THR A 1070 44.74 -7.53 10.21
CA THR A 1070 44.74 -6.70 11.42
C THR A 1070 44.15 -5.33 11.10
N VAL A 1071 43.61 -4.61 12.08
CA VAL A 1071 43.05 -3.26 11.92
C VAL A 1071 43.62 -2.28 12.94
N ASP A 1072 43.95 -1.07 12.49
CA ASP A 1072 44.42 0.05 13.32
C ASP A 1072 43.70 1.36 12.93
N GLY A 1073 43.53 2.28 13.88
CA GLY A 1073 42.81 3.53 13.66
C GLY A 1073 42.84 4.51 14.84
N VAL A 1074 42.45 5.77 14.59
CA VAL A 1074 42.39 6.83 15.62
C VAL A 1074 41.19 6.68 16.55
N ASP A 1075 40.06 6.23 16.00
CA ASP A 1075 38.87 5.86 16.78
C ASP A 1075 38.96 4.37 17.18
N PRO A 1076 38.22 3.90 18.21
CA PRO A 1076 38.15 2.47 18.52
C PRO A 1076 37.78 1.64 17.28
N VAL A 1077 38.60 0.64 16.96
CA VAL A 1077 38.41 -0.26 15.81
C VAL A 1077 38.21 -1.70 16.28
N SER A 1078 37.37 -2.45 15.58
CA SER A 1078 37.22 -3.89 15.80
C SER A 1078 36.67 -4.59 14.56
N PHE A 1079 36.90 -5.89 14.41
CA PHE A 1079 36.21 -6.75 13.46
C PHE A 1079 34.88 -7.34 13.97
N THR A 1080 34.53 -7.10 15.24
CA THR A 1080 33.32 -7.65 15.87
C THR A 1080 32.45 -6.55 16.47
N ASP A 1081 31.13 -6.69 16.38
CA ASP A 1081 30.17 -5.86 17.13
C ASP A 1081 30.11 -6.31 18.59
N SER A 1082 31.19 -6.08 19.33
CA SER A 1082 31.25 -6.35 20.76
C SER A 1082 32.00 -5.22 21.47
N ASP A 1083 31.80 -5.11 22.78
CA ASP A 1083 32.51 -4.12 23.60
C ASP A 1083 33.99 -4.49 23.79
N THR A 1084 34.33 -5.77 23.60
CA THR A 1084 35.72 -6.21 23.60
C THR A 1084 36.28 -6.02 22.19
N LEU A 1085 37.21 -5.07 22.04
CA LEU A 1085 37.82 -4.79 20.75
C LEU A 1085 38.64 -6.00 20.30
N THR A 1086 38.25 -6.54 19.15
CA THR A 1086 38.98 -7.58 18.41
C THR A 1086 39.65 -6.91 17.21
N ASP A 1087 40.98 -6.79 17.23
CA ASP A 1087 41.80 -6.03 16.27
C ASP A 1087 42.29 -6.87 15.07
N SER A 1088 41.90 -8.13 15.01
CA SER A 1088 42.30 -9.07 13.95
C SER A 1088 41.16 -10.00 13.57
N ALA A 1089 41.15 -10.44 12.32
CA ALA A 1089 40.18 -11.40 11.80
C ALA A 1089 40.83 -12.30 10.74
N GLU A 1090 40.61 -13.60 10.86
CA GLU A 1090 41.05 -14.57 9.85
C GLU A 1090 40.30 -14.36 8.52
N PHE A 1091 40.94 -14.71 7.40
CA PHE A 1091 40.27 -14.80 6.12
C PHE A 1091 39.19 -15.87 6.16
N LEU A 1092 37.97 -15.50 5.73
CA LEU A 1092 36.84 -16.42 5.63
C LEU A 1092 37.11 -17.55 4.61
N VAL A 1093 37.92 -17.25 3.59
CA VAL A 1093 38.46 -18.20 2.61
C VAL A 1093 39.98 -18.05 2.60
N GLN A 1094 40.68 -19.08 3.03
CA GLN A 1094 42.14 -19.06 3.14
C GLN A 1094 42.82 -19.27 1.77
N PRO A 1095 44.03 -18.74 1.54
CA PRO A 1095 44.72 -18.82 0.24
C PRO A 1095 45.07 -20.27 -0.15
N PRO A 1096 44.56 -20.80 -1.28
CA PRO A 1096 44.81 -22.17 -1.69
C PRO A 1096 46.16 -22.33 -2.40
N ALA A 1097 47.02 -23.23 -1.90
CA ALA A 1097 48.32 -23.47 -2.53
C ALA A 1097 48.81 -24.92 -2.47
N ARG A 1098 49.67 -25.30 -3.42
CA ARG A 1098 50.30 -26.63 -3.51
C ARG A 1098 51.82 -26.53 -3.62
N TYR A 1099 52.55 -27.48 -3.05
CA TYR A 1099 54.00 -27.57 -3.29
C TYR A 1099 54.26 -28.22 -4.66
N GLY A 1100 54.72 -27.43 -5.64
CA GLY A 1100 54.86 -27.85 -7.04
C GLY A 1100 56.28 -28.24 -7.46
N ARG A 1101 56.37 -28.96 -8.58
CA ARG A 1101 57.59 -29.17 -9.38
C ARG A 1101 57.23 -29.43 -10.84
N MET A 1102 58.14 -29.15 -11.77
CA MET A 1102 58.07 -29.68 -13.14
C MET A 1102 58.98 -30.92 -13.23
N ALA A 1103 58.56 -31.98 -13.92
CA ALA A 1103 59.30 -33.23 -14.07
C ALA A 1103 59.50 -33.56 -15.56
N LEU A 1104 60.66 -34.12 -15.89
CA LEU A 1104 60.97 -34.68 -17.21
C LEU A 1104 61.47 -36.11 -17.02
N ASP A 1105 60.96 -37.04 -17.82
CA ASP A 1105 61.40 -38.44 -17.73
C ASP A 1105 62.73 -38.68 -18.45
N ASP A 1106 63.54 -39.59 -17.92
CA ASP A 1106 64.73 -40.09 -18.61
C ASP A 1106 64.32 -40.96 -19.81
N ILE A 1107 64.90 -40.72 -20.99
CA ILE A 1107 64.57 -41.46 -22.22
C ILE A 1107 65.81 -41.99 -22.96
N GLY A 1108 65.61 -43.03 -23.76
CA GLY A 1108 66.67 -43.54 -24.61
C GLY A 1108 66.16 -44.23 -25.87
N GLY A 1109 66.93 -44.10 -26.95
CA GLY A 1109 66.52 -44.64 -28.25
C GLY A 1109 67.69 -44.80 -29.23
N ASN A 1110 67.38 -44.82 -30.52
CA ASN A 1110 68.40 -44.91 -31.57
C ASN A 1110 69.19 -43.59 -31.68
N SER A 1111 70.44 -43.67 -32.18
CA SER A 1111 71.18 -42.45 -32.54
C SER A 1111 70.54 -41.78 -33.75
N GLY A 1112 70.55 -40.44 -33.81
CA GLY A 1112 70.05 -39.67 -34.94
C GLY A 1112 68.54 -39.56 -35.08
N ILE A 1113 67.74 -40.09 -34.15
CA ILE A 1113 66.28 -39.88 -34.11
C ILE A 1113 65.93 -38.82 -33.06
N THR A 1114 64.84 -38.09 -33.30
CA THR A 1114 64.17 -37.26 -32.30
C THR A 1114 63.53 -38.16 -31.25
N LEU A 1115 63.80 -37.89 -29.97
CA LEU A 1115 63.22 -38.63 -28.85
C LEU A 1115 62.16 -37.78 -28.16
N THR A 1116 60.97 -38.31 -27.95
CA THR A 1116 59.89 -37.66 -27.18
C THR A 1116 60.08 -37.93 -25.69
N ILE A 1117 59.92 -36.88 -24.88
CA ILE A 1117 60.14 -36.85 -23.44
C ILE A 1117 58.83 -36.36 -22.80
N PRO A 1118 58.17 -37.18 -21.97
CA PRO A 1118 57.06 -36.73 -21.14
C PRO A 1118 57.50 -35.60 -20.20
N LEU A 1119 56.73 -34.52 -20.18
CA LEU A 1119 56.83 -33.39 -19.27
C LEU A 1119 55.58 -33.35 -18.40
N ARG A 1120 55.75 -33.22 -17.08
CA ARG A 1120 54.62 -33.11 -16.13
C ARG A 1120 54.82 -31.98 -15.14
N ALA A 1121 53.81 -31.15 -14.92
CA ALA A 1121 53.69 -30.31 -13.75
C ALA A 1121 53.03 -31.13 -12.64
N GLU A 1122 53.74 -31.35 -11.55
CA GLU A 1122 53.35 -32.23 -10.45
C GLU A 1122 53.29 -31.44 -9.14
N PHE A 1123 52.48 -31.90 -8.19
CA PHE A 1123 52.49 -31.40 -6.82
C PHE A 1123 52.59 -32.53 -5.78
N TRP A 1124 53.09 -32.19 -4.59
CA TRP A 1124 53.17 -33.13 -3.47
C TRP A 1124 51.81 -33.27 -2.79
N ASP A 1125 51.21 -34.46 -2.82
CA ASP A 1125 49.89 -34.72 -2.26
C ASP A 1125 49.91 -35.06 -0.75
N GLY A 1126 51.08 -35.00 -0.13
CA GLY A 1126 51.34 -35.45 1.25
C GLY A 1126 52.09 -36.79 1.33
N SER A 1127 52.10 -37.57 0.25
CA SER A 1127 52.70 -38.90 0.19
C SER A 1127 53.60 -39.14 -1.02
N GLU A 1128 53.21 -38.64 -2.19
CA GLU A 1128 53.96 -38.71 -3.43
C GLU A 1128 53.71 -37.47 -4.30
N PHE A 1129 54.43 -37.40 -5.42
CA PHE A 1129 54.16 -36.38 -6.44
C PHE A 1129 53.16 -36.92 -7.44
N VAL A 1130 52.09 -36.17 -7.66
CA VAL A 1130 51.02 -36.50 -8.61
C VAL A 1130 50.87 -35.36 -9.62
N VAL A 1131 50.33 -35.65 -10.80
CA VAL A 1131 50.09 -34.66 -11.84
C VAL A 1131 49.08 -33.63 -11.35
N ASN A 1132 49.34 -32.35 -11.65
CA ASN A 1132 48.40 -31.29 -11.35
C ASN A 1132 47.42 -31.10 -12.52
N ASP A 1133 46.36 -31.89 -12.56
CA ASP A 1133 45.34 -31.83 -13.63
C ASP A 1133 44.63 -30.47 -13.71
N ASP A 1134 44.71 -29.64 -12.65
CA ASP A 1134 44.17 -28.29 -12.64
C ASP A 1134 45.04 -27.29 -13.44
N ASP A 1135 46.30 -27.62 -13.74
CA ASP A 1135 47.30 -26.74 -14.34
C ASP A 1135 47.30 -26.78 -15.87
N ASN A 1136 46.90 -25.67 -16.48
CA ASN A 1136 46.94 -25.43 -17.93
C ASN A 1136 47.83 -24.22 -18.27
N ARG A 1137 48.72 -23.82 -17.35
CA ARG A 1137 49.47 -22.57 -17.41
C ARG A 1137 50.97 -22.77 -17.42
N SER A 1138 51.48 -23.68 -16.61
CA SER A 1138 52.93 -23.81 -16.38
C SER A 1138 53.69 -23.93 -17.71
N ALA A 1139 54.52 -22.94 -17.99
CA ALA A 1139 55.18 -22.79 -19.29
C ALA A 1139 56.47 -23.60 -19.37
N PHE A 1140 56.84 -24.00 -20.58
CA PHE A 1140 58.15 -24.57 -20.88
C PHE A 1140 58.62 -24.11 -22.26
N ASP A 1141 59.94 -23.99 -22.43
CA ASP A 1141 60.60 -23.71 -23.70
C ASP A 1141 61.94 -24.43 -23.75
N GLY A 1142 62.05 -25.44 -24.61
CA GLY A 1142 63.26 -26.23 -24.78
C GLY A 1142 64.47 -25.42 -25.24
N SER A 1143 64.28 -24.23 -25.82
CA SER A 1143 65.38 -23.31 -26.15
C SER A 1143 66.02 -22.68 -24.89
N LYS A 1144 65.25 -22.60 -23.79
CA LYS A 1144 65.71 -22.14 -22.48
C LYS A 1144 66.22 -23.34 -21.68
N ALA A 1145 67.36 -23.90 -22.08
CA ALA A 1145 67.88 -25.13 -21.50
C ALA A 1145 69.33 -25.05 -21.01
N CYS A 1146 69.68 -25.97 -20.11
CA CYS A 1146 71.07 -26.34 -19.85
C CYS A 1146 71.38 -27.73 -20.41
N LYS A 1147 72.65 -27.98 -20.74
CA LYS A 1147 73.11 -29.26 -21.26
C LYS A 1147 74.46 -29.66 -20.68
N GLN A 1148 74.62 -30.95 -20.43
CA GLN A 1148 75.84 -31.56 -19.92
C GLN A 1148 76.05 -32.92 -20.60
N VAL A 1149 77.27 -33.19 -21.05
CA VAL A 1149 77.63 -34.54 -21.52
C VAL A 1149 77.89 -35.43 -20.31
N ILE A 1150 77.18 -36.55 -20.19
CA ILE A 1150 77.49 -37.61 -19.23
C ILE A 1150 78.48 -38.58 -19.86
N TRP A 1151 78.24 -39.01 -21.10
CA TRP A 1151 79.11 -39.94 -21.84
C TRP A 1151 78.98 -39.74 -23.36
N HIS A 1152 80.07 -39.92 -24.10
CA HIS A 1152 80.09 -39.76 -25.57
C HIS A 1152 81.08 -40.76 -26.20
N SER A 1153 80.68 -41.45 -27.28
CA SER A 1153 81.49 -42.51 -27.93
C SER A 1153 82.86 -42.03 -28.39
N ASP A 1154 82.95 -40.76 -28.79
CA ASP A 1154 84.16 -40.15 -29.33
C ASP A 1154 84.95 -39.35 -28.26
N GLY A 1155 84.56 -39.45 -26.98
CA GLY A 1155 85.22 -38.74 -25.88
C GLY A 1155 84.98 -37.22 -25.86
N ALA A 1156 83.97 -36.71 -26.57
CA ALA A 1156 83.59 -35.31 -26.53
C ALA A 1156 83.05 -34.92 -25.14
N ILE A 1157 83.38 -33.70 -24.70
CA ILE A 1157 82.92 -33.12 -23.42
C ILE A 1157 81.82 -32.06 -23.60
N THR A 1158 81.41 -31.79 -24.84
CA THR A 1158 80.31 -30.90 -25.21
C THR A 1158 79.39 -31.61 -26.20
N THR A 1159 78.11 -31.21 -26.25
CA THR A 1159 77.09 -31.81 -27.12
C THR A 1159 76.36 -30.77 -27.96
N LEU A 1160 75.91 -31.18 -29.15
CA LEU A 1160 74.97 -30.45 -29.99
C LEU A 1160 73.51 -30.77 -29.66
N ALA A 1161 73.27 -31.73 -28.76
CA ALA A 1161 71.92 -32.08 -28.37
C ALA A 1161 71.14 -30.85 -27.87
N SER A 1162 69.87 -30.76 -28.27
CA SER A 1162 68.93 -29.73 -27.85
C SER A 1162 67.69 -30.37 -27.23
N LEU A 1163 67.10 -29.64 -26.30
CA LEU A 1163 65.71 -29.82 -25.89
C LEU A 1163 64.87 -28.91 -26.80
N ASN A 1164 63.72 -29.38 -27.25
CA ASN A 1164 62.83 -28.65 -28.16
C ASN A 1164 61.37 -28.80 -27.72
N GLY A 1165 60.52 -27.93 -28.26
CA GLY A 1165 59.13 -27.77 -27.82
C GLY A 1165 58.97 -26.51 -26.98
N SER A 1166 57.83 -25.82 -27.12
CA SER A 1166 57.47 -24.69 -26.27
C SER A 1166 55.96 -24.57 -26.15
N GLY A 1167 55.49 -24.08 -25.01
CA GLY A 1167 54.07 -23.97 -24.72
C GLY A 1167 53.80 -23.92 -23.22
N SER A 1168 52.57 -24.27 -22.86
CA SER A 1168 52.14 -24.52 -21.48
C SER A 1168 51.65 -25.95 -21.39
N VAL A 1169 51.70 -26.54 -20.20
CA VAL A 1169 51.05 -27.83 -19.95
C VAL A 1169 49.54 -27.77 -20.22
N ASP A 1170 48.95 -28.91 -20.59
CA ASP A 1170 47.50 -29.13 -20.67
C ASP A 1170 47.13 -30.23 -19.67
N SER A 1171 46.31 -29.90 -18.68
CA SER A 1171 45.99 -30.75 -17.54
C SER A 1171 47.24 -31.33 -16.85
N GLY A 1172 48.25 -30.48 -16.68
CA GLY A 1172 49.50 -30.82 -16.01
C GLY A 1172 50.49 -31.63 -16.86
N GLU A 1173 50.18 -32.00 -18.10
CA GLU A 1173 51.06 -32.82 -18.95
C GLU A 1173 51.37 -32.15 -20.30
N GLU A 1174 52.52 -32.48 -20.89
CA GLU A 1174 52.87 -32.16 -22.27
C GLU A 1174 54.02 -33.06 -22.78
N GLU A 1175 54.31 -33.03 -24.08
CA GLU A 1175 55.46 -33.72 -24.66
C GLU A 1175 56.51 -32.74 -25.20
N VAL A 1176 57.77 -32.89 -24.76
CA VAL A 1176 58.93 -32.20 -25.33
C VAL A 1176 59.81 -33.16 -26.10
N THR A 1177 60.70 -32.67 -26.95
CA THR A 1177 61.59 -33.55 -27.73
C THR A 1177 63.06 -33.24 -27.53
N ALA A 1178 63.91 -34.25 -27.65
CA ALA A 1178 65.35 -34.09 -27.67
C ALA A 1178 65.93 -34.55 -29.02
N ASP A 1179 66.71 -33.67 -29.64
CA ASP A 1179 67.39 -33.92 -30.89
C ASP A 1179 68.90 -33.97 -30.69
N GLN A 1180 69.54 -34.94 -31.35
CA GLN A 1180 71.00 -35.09 -31.29
C GLN A 1180 71.74 -34.04 -32.14
N ASN A 1181 71.07 -33.43 -33.12
CA ASN A 1181 71.60 -32.41 -34.04
C ASN A 1181 72.97 -32.74 -34.66
N THR A 1182 73.20 -34.00 -35.03
CA THR A 1182 74.44 -34.42 -35.69
C THR A 1182 74.58 -33.72 -37.06
N PRO A 1183 75.69 -33.04 -37.38
CA PRO A 1183 75.88 -32.37 -38.66
C PRO A 1183 75.78 -33.34 -39.85
N ALA A 1184 75.14 -32.89 -40.94
CA ALA A 1184 74.98 -33.68 -42.15
C ALA A 1184 76.32 -34.20 -42.68
N GLY A 1185 76.39 -35.50 -42.98
CA GLY A 1185 77.60 -36.17 -43.48
C GLY A 1185 78.58 -36.66 -42.41
N LYS A 1186 78.23 -36.59 -41.12
CA LYS A 1186 78.98 -37.23 -40.02
C LYS A 1186 78.21 -38.43 -39.46
N ASP A 1187 78.94 -39.43 -38.95
CA ASP A 1187 78.36 -40.55 -38.22
C ASP A 1187 77.70 -40.05 -36.93
N THR A 1188 76.48 -40.52 -36.63
CA THR A 1188 75.76 -40.18 -35.40
C THR A 1188 76.42 -40.87 -34.21
N PRO A 1189 77.00 -40.13 -33.24
CA PRO A 1189 77.68 -40.73 -32.10
C PRO A 1189 76.69 -41.43 -31.17
N ARG A 1190 77.19 -42.32 -30.32
CA ARG A 1190 76.43 -42.74 -29.14
C ARG A 1190 76.74 -41.73 -28.05
N GLU A 1191 75.72 -41.11 -27.47
CA GLU A 1191 75.93 -40.16 -26.39
C GLU A 1191 74.82 -40.23 -25.35
N GLN A 1192 75.19 -39.94 -24.12
CA GLN A 1192 74.27 -39.73 -23.01
C GLN A 1192 74.47 -38.30 -22.52
N VAL A 1193 73.40 -37.52 -22.56
CA VAL A 1193 73.39 -36.11 -22.20
C VAL A 1193 72.33 -35.87 -21.14
N ARG A 1194 72.60 -34.93 -20.23
CA ARG A 1194 71.57 -34.38 -19.35
C ARG A 1194 71.13 -33.04 -19.91
N LEU A 1195 69.83 -32.87 -20.08
CA LEU A 1195 69.18 -31.64 -20.50
C LEU A 1195 68.33 -31.13 -19.34
N TRP A 1196 68.42 -29.83 -19.03
CA TRP A 1196 67.55 -29.18 -18.05
C TRP A 1196 66.67 -28.17 -18.76
N SER A 1197 65.40 -28.07 -18.36
CA SER A 1197 64.51 -26.98 -18.77
C SER A 1197 64.58 -25.85 -17.74
N ARG A 1198 64.98 -24.64 -18.15
CA ARG A 1198 65.28 -23.55 -17.22
C ARG A 1198 64.01 -22.88 -16.70
N MET A 1199 63.66 -23.18 -15.45
CA MET A 1199 62.48 -22.64 -14.78
C MET A 1199 62.78 -21.33 -14.04
N GLY A 1200 64.02 -21.14 -13.58
CA GLY A 1200 64.41 -19.94 -12.83
C GLY A 1200 65.78 -19.37 -13.22
N ASN A 1201 66.13 -18.25 -12.57
CA ASN A 1201 67.42 -17.60 -12.78
C ASN A 1201 68.60 -18.43 -12.21
N SER A 1202 68.35 -19.32 -11.26
CA SER A 1202 69.35 -20.26 -10.74
C SER A 1202 69.79 -21.25 -11.82
N LYS A 1203 71.10 -21.45 -11.97
CA LYS A 1203 71.65 -22.44 -12.92
C LYS A 1203 72.06 -23.71 -12.16
N PRO A 1204 71.84 -24.91 -12.74
CA PRO A 1204 72.28 -26.15 -12.13
C PRO A 1204 73.80 -26.18 -11.97
N SER A 1205 74.26 -26.72 -10.85
CA SER A 1205 75.69 -26.89 -10.55
C SER A 1205 76.18 -28.29 -10.95
N LYS A 1206 77.42 -28.40 -11.46
CA LYS A 1206 78.01 -29.70 -11.77
C LYS A 1206 78.41 -30.46 -10.50
N LYS A 1207 78.36 -31.80 -10.51
CA LYS A 1207 78.99 -32.60 -9.46
C LYS A 1207 80.50 -32.68 -9.68
N THR A 1208 81.25 -32.89 -8.61
CA THR A 1208 82.71 -33.09 -8.68
C THR A 1208 83.03 -34.28 -9.59
N GLY A 1209 83.85 -34.05 -10.62
CA GLY A 1209 84.25 -35.08 -11.59
C GLY A 1209 83.35 -35.20 -12.82
N GLU A 1210 82.24 -34.44 -12.89
CA GLU A 1210 81.41 -34.35 -14.11
C GLU A 1210 81.92 -33.24 -15.07
N ASN A 1211 81.50 -33.34 -16.34
CA ASN A 1211 81.76 -32.31 -17.35
C ASN A 1211 81.06 -30.97 -17.02
N GLU A 1212 81.53 -29.87 -17.62
CA GLU A 1212 80.91 -28.56 -17.46
C GLU A 1212 79.46 -28.53 -17.98
N ILE A 1213 78.62 -27.74 -17.33
CA ILE A 1213 77.23 -27.49 -17.75
C ILE A 1213 77.20 -26.21 -18.58
N SER A 1214 76.61 -26.28 -19.77
CA SER A 1214 76.38 -25.11 -20.63
C SER A 1214 74.90 -24.74 -20.59
N CYS A 1215 74.57 -23.49 -20.30
CA CYS A 1215 73.19 -23.01 -20.18
C CYS A 1215 72.90 -21.85 -21.12
N SER A 1216 71.66 -21.73 -21.57
CA SER A 1216 71.10 -20.49 -22.12
C SER A 1216 71.15 -19.34 -21.09
N THR A 1217 70.89 -18.12 -21.54
CA THR A 1217 70.69 -16.95 -20.64
C THR A 1217 69.27 -16.87 -20.11
N ASP A 1218 68.29 -17.24 -20.92
CA ASP A 1218 66.86 -17.05 -20.65
C ASP A 1218 66.25 -18.24 -19.87
N TYR A 1219 65.10 -18.02 -19.23
CA TYR A 1219 64.37 -18.95 -18.36
C TYR A 1219 62.84 -18.63 -18.33
N GLU A 1220 62.00 -19.49 -17.74
CA GLU A 1220 60.52 -19.34 -17.70
C GLU A 1220 59.96 -18.50 -16.54
N ASP A 1221 60.80 -18.05 -15.60
CA ASP A 1221 60.41 -17.29 -14.40
C ASP A 1221 59.35 -17.98 -13.52
N GLN A 1222 59.48 -19.30 -13.41
CA GLN A 1222 58.66 -20.18 -12.57
C GLN A 1222 59.53 -20.93 -11.55
N PRO A 1223 60.28 -20.24 -10.68
CA PRO A 1223 61.17 -20.89 -9.70
C PRO A 1223 60.42 -21.81 -8.73
N TRP A 1224 59.11 -21.63 -8.55
CA TRP A 1224 58.24 -22.52 -7.76
C TRP A 1224 58.14 -23.95 -8.33
N LEU A 1225 58.54 -24.18 -9.59
CA LEU A 1225 58.58 -25.51 -10.21
C LEU A 1225 59.95 -26.20 -10.14
N GLN A 1226 60.95 -25.57 -9.50
CA GLN A 1226 62.24 -26.20 -9.24
C GLN A 1226 62.15 -27.21 -8.10
N TYR A 1227 62.98 -28.24 -8.15
CA TYR A 1227 63.01 -29.31 -7.14
C TYR A 1227 64.41 -29.89 -6.99
N ASN A 1228 64.70 -30.46 -5.82
CA ASN A 1228 65.98 -31.08 -5.53
C ASN A 1228 66.15 -32.45 -6.21
N TRP A 1229 66.38 -32.45 -7.52
CA TRP A 1229 66.51 -33.67 -8.35
C TRP A 1229 67.75 -34.49 -8.00
N ARG A 1230 68.91 -33.84 -7.85
CA ARG A 1230 70.20 -34.54 -7.71
C ARG A 1230 70.85 -34.41 -6.34
N GLN A 1231 70.11 -33.94 -5.33
CA GLN A 1231 70.60 -33.67 -3.96
C GLN A 1231 71.64 -32.54 -3.92
N LEU A 1232 71.39 -31.45 -4.65
CA LEU A 1232 72.29 -30.30 -4.77
C LEU A 1232 71.60 -28.96 -4.45
N GLY A 1233 70.45 -29.01 -3.77
CA GLY A 1233 69.53 -27.88 -3.66
C GLY A 1233 68.48 -27.95 -4.77
N ASP A 1234 67.44 -27.12 -4.67
CA ASP A 1234 66.42 -27.03 -5.70
C ASP A 1234 67.03 -26.56 -7.01
N GLU A 1235 66.76 -27.31 -8.08
CA GLU A 1235 67.30 -27.06 -9.39
C GLU A 1235 66.22 -27.21 -10.47
N ASP A 1236 66.53 -26.70 -11.66
CA ASP A 1236 65.72 -26.86 -12.85
C ASP A 1236 65.38 -28.36 -13.13
N PRO A 1237 64.19 -28.68 -13.66
CA PRO A 1237 63.85 -30.04 -14.10
C PRO A 1237 64.83 -30.57 -15.12
N SER A 1238 65.28 -31.82 -14.95
CA SER A 1238 66.30 -32.42 -15.80
C SER A 1238 65.91 -33.81 -16.28
N THR A 1239 66.33 -34.14 -17.51
CA THR A 1239 66.21 -35.47 -18.13
C THR A 1239 67.56 -35.95 -18.63
N VAL A 1240 67.84 -37.23 -18.45
CA VAL A 1240 68.95 -37.95 -19.05
C VAL A 1240 68.48 -38.59 -20.35
N VAL A 1241 69.00 -38.10 -21.47
CA VAL A 1241 68.71 -38.58 -22.82
C VAL A 1241 69.87 -39.43 -23.31
N THR A 1242 69.59 -40.68 -23.69
CA THR A 1242 70.60 -41.62 -24.20
C THR A 1242 70.36 -41.97 -25.67
N PHE A 1243 71.21 -41.45 -26.55
CA PHE A 1243 71.19 -41.73 -27.98
C PHE A 1243 72.06 -42.95 -28.30
N GLY A 1244 71.47 -43.97 -28.93
CA GLY A 1244 72.16 -45.15 -29.45
C GLY A 1244 72.15 -46.37 -28.53
N ILE A 1245 71.06 -46.61 -27.81
CA ILE A 1245 70.88 -47.85 -27.01
C ILE A 1245 70.67 -49.07 -27.90
N TYR A 1246 69.93 -48.94 -29.01
CA TYR A 1246 69.54 -50.04 -29.91
C TYR A 1246 70.35 -50.10 -31.23
N ARG A 1247 71.65 -49.82 -31.19
CA ARG A 1247 72.53 -50.05 -32.35
C ARG A 1247 73.05 -51.49 -32.33
N GLY A 1248 72.53 -52.33 -33.23
CA GLY A 1248 73.11 -53.65 -33.52
C GLY A 1248 74.56 -53.54 -34.03
N ASN A 1249 75.36 -54.57 -33.80
CA ASN A 1249 76.79 -54.64 -34.16
C ASN A 1249 77.08 -54.14 -35.60
N ASP A 1250 77.98 -53.17 -35.75
CA ASP A 1250 78.40 -52.54 -37.02
C ASP A 1250 79.00 -53.52 -38.07
N ARG A 1251 79.05 -54.83 -37.77
CA ARG A 1251 79.55 -55.88 -38.68
C ARG A 1251 78.49 -56.90 -39.15
N VAL A 1252 77.21 -56.74 -38.83
CA VAL A 1252 76.17 -57.70 -39.26
C VAL A 1252 75.07 -57.00 -40.06
N ILE A 1253 75.06 -57.24 -41.38
CA ILE A 1253 73.94 -56.88 -42.27
C ILE A 1253 72.93 -58.03 -42.21
N TYR A 1254 71.74 -57.79 -41.65
CA TYR A 1254 70.60 -58.69 -41.86
C TYR A 1254 69.91 -58.33 -43.19
N ARG A 1255 70.02 -59.23 -44.19
CA ARG A 1255 69.08 -59.27 -45.32
C ARG A 1255 67.76 -59.84 -44.83
N GLY A 1256 66.67 -59.21 -45.25
CA GLY A 1256 65.36 -59.33 -44.62
C GLY A 1256 64.71 -60.70 -44.67
N GLU A 1257 63.86 -60.91 -43.66
CA GLU A 1257 62.69 -61.78 -43.72
C GLU A 1257 61.57 -61.14 -42.90
N THR A 1258 60.36 -61.27 -43.41
CA THR A 1258 59.10 -60.75 -42.86
C THR A 1258 58.57 -61.65 -41.75
N GLY A 1259 58.24 -61.04 -40.61
CA GLY A 1259 57.35 -61.58 -39.58
C GLY A 1259 58.05 -62.10 -38.32
N LEU A 1260 58.00 -61.31 -37.24
CA LEU A 1260 57.94 -61.79 -35.85
C LEU A 1260 57.60 -60.63 -34.89
N THR A 1261 56.48 -60.80 -34.19
CA THR A 1261 55.89 -59.96 -33.16
C THR A 1261 56.53 -60.15 -31.77
N GLY A 1262 56.51 -59.11 -30.94
CA GLY A 1262 56.26 -59.22 -29.48
C GLY A 1262 57.48 -59.18 -28.54
N GLN A 1263 57.73 -58.03 -27.92
CA GLN A 1263 57.47 -57.75 -26.50
C GLN A 1263 57.64 -56.26 -26.23
#